data_AF-B4S3R3-F1
#
_entry.id   AF-B4S3R3-F1
#
_cell.length_a   1.000
_cell.length_b   1.000
_cell.length_c   1.000
_cell.angle_alpha   90.00
_cell.angle_beta   90.00
_cell.angle_gamma   90.00
#
_symmetry.space_group_name_H-M   'P 1'
#
loop_
_entity.id
_entity.type
_entity.pdbx_description
1 polymer ?
#
loop_
_entity_poly.entity_id
_entity_poly.type
_entity_poly.pdbx_seq_one_letter_code
_entity_poly.pdbx_strand_id
1 'polypeptide(L)'
;MKQFTTTDGNITFTVPDSSSDVVEIGKEASLRTSRQRRRSDATTAEERSEINEILDAFIEDEPDGEKAAEQRAHSFSVDVGEGPSVKRRRGTKPPESESLNVDVPLKPDEQAVILIEQDGFYEWHFPEKVAEKKRHLRRGGPELVEAKTAHFSIPIGEGVLPKRTRNEKRVFRGAVTNYIKGKVTGVVLKFVTRKTVGALSKRLEKGVTEGPVIITSATDAESWRHESDYNGVKLPEDRPARVLLLIHGTFSSTEGSFGPLTEHEEGQLFLTSALSEYDAVIGYDHYTLAENPEQNAENIYDRLDDLQKRSQGGLVIDALSFSRGGLVYRYLTEQIVPKQGSGMSFHKAIFVGCTNAGTELANNENWKILVDFYTTMIAGASRLLALHPASRMAGVILSQGIRIIGSLVKYMAKDIVADNAVPGLASMCPKGSFVNAINEVTAGRIRPGARHYYAIGSDFEPGPDTSAGKLGKRMALKVADGVVDRMMGEKNDLVVNRSSMFFVDPVPSAVLMEKMQFDQNGEIYHTVYFHQPQVSRQCADWLGLSPAKNVLRREAPRSWWASEVSRDFTTLPARMSVDSAAHALENNDTRFVVIERTHDGDELHYGLSRADLIDALSHTARRDASVAEALDMHESASLGVNLDDVLESDDIGIFRSKTASIPSSLPGGVTRAVIVDESGPVGVAAPPGIVTATERAMSAPAARASRTFRRSSPAETQAEKTTVKKKSVRRSMRSAKPSLTQPPQEALAPVTPLEVWCYASATMPEEAVLNKKSTVDVTLSRDEILLIQSEASKKGGGKVQVDKALIVQVQARKNCVVSGESRVEVPVPEPGEDALYFFDVIPKFEGVGEVRVIVRQGNRAIANLKLFPRFVAASGKEIVGMTRAAADLVPTDSRKETKNVLYIREVQMGRERALDFDFEFEVDGKKMIVRKRSKSFKDDDARLAYITDLYRKLENFWADSDSEYKAFMYSLRSSGAKIFKELIPKELQQVLWDNRDKLHAIQVFSDEPFIPWELAYLVEPGKPISPDSYFLAEKGMVRGYSDPDGVTILAPEKLRFRKGMARFVIPSYPEGSRCELPGAQKEKKMLEQSLDATPIKPDKVSVLDALQEPGAFDILHFACHGVADSGSIWADGLLMEGRMDGSSYKPEKLSSEDVDGYANLHDETSPGPVVMLNACQVGRSGYSLTKVGGFASTFMHKGAGAFIGTHWSVGDHPALVFSRTLYEKLLAGDNMMTAITAAREAAKNDEEVTWLAYVVYADPYATLEMEQ
;
A
#
# COMPACT_ATOMS: atom_id res chain seq x y z
N MET A 1 -32.26 -7.42 -36.38
CA MET A 1 -31.92 -7.08 -34.99
C MET A 1 -33.15 -6.46 -34.35
N LYS A 2 -33.53 -6.91 -33.16
CA LYS A 2 -34.53 -6.26 -32.30
C LYS A 2 -33.85 -5.21 -31.45
N GLN A 3 -34.56 -4.13 -31.16
CA GLN A 3 -34.10 -3.07 -30.26
C GLN A 3 -35.05 -3.01 -29.06
N PHE A 4 -34.48 -3.08 -27.86
CA PHE A 4 -35.18 -2.94 -26.60
C PHE A 4 -34.63 -1.72 -25.87
N THR A 5 -35.51 -0.90 -25.31
CA THR A 5 -35.12 0.22 -24.46
C THR A 5 -35.71 0.00 -23.10
N THR A 6 -34.93 0.31 -22.07
CA THR A 6 -35.29 0.14 -20.66
C THR A 6 -36.49 0.99 -20.25
N THR A 7 -37.15 0.60 -19.17
CA THR A 7 -38.42 1.13 -18.65
C THR A 7 -38.29 2.60 -18.21
N ASP A 8 -37.08 3.04 -17.87
CA ASP A 8 -36.74 4.43 -17.57
C ASP A 8 -36.25 5.23 -18.80
N GLY A 9 -36.23 4.61 -19.98
CA GLY A 9 -35.87 5.19 -21.27
C GLY A 9 -34.36 5.38 -21.50
N ASN A 10 -33.50 4.90 -20.60
CA ASN A 10 -32.09 5.28 -20.60
C ASN A 10 -31.20 4.34 -21.42
N ILE A 11 -31.12 3.06 -21.05
CA ILE A 11 -30.24 2.08 -21.71
C ILE A 11 -30.97 1.43 -22.90
N THR A 12 -30.27 1.27 -24.02
CA THR A 12 -30.77 0.59 -25.22
C THR A 12 -29.96 -0.68 -25.48
N PHE A 13 -30.66 -1.79 -25.68
CA PHE A 13 -30.11 -3.08 -26.08
C PHE A 13 -30.48 -3.37 -27.55
N THR A 14 -29.52 -3.80 -28.35
CA THR A 14 -29.76 -4.25 -29.73
C THR A 14 -29.28 -5.70 -29.87
N VAL A 15 -30.22 -6.61 -30.13
CA VAL A 15 -30.01 -8.07 -30.12
C VAL A 15 -30.42 -8.72 -31.45
N PRO A 16 -29.89 -9.91 -31.79
CA PRO A 16 -30.36 -10.69 -32.93
C PRO A 16 -31.86 -10.96 -32.92
N ASP A 17 -32.46 -11.16 -34.11
CA ASP A 17 -33.90 -11.45 -34.21
C ASP A 17 -34.25 -12.85 -33.65
N SER A 18 -33.26 -13.73 -33.59
CA SER A 18 -33.25 -15.05 -32.94
C SER A 18 -33.31 -14.99 -31.41
N SER A 19 -32.90 -13.89 -30.79
CA SER A 19 -32.88 -13.74 -29.33
C SER A 19 -34.28 -13.50 -28.75
N SER A 20 -34.45 -13.86 -27.48
CA SER A 20 -35.60 -13.48 -26.66
C SER A 20 -35.66 -11.97 -26.46
N ASP A 21 -36.78 -11.51 -25.91
CA ASP A 21 -36.88 -10.13 -25.44
C ASP A 21 -35.96 -9.93 -24.22
N VAL A 22 -35.40 -8.73 -24.08
CA VAL A 22 -34.53 -8.38 -22.94
C VAL A 22 -35.42 -8.14 -21.70
N VAL A 23 -35.12 -8.84 -20.61
CA VAL A 23 -35.88 -8.77 -19.36
C VAL A 23 -35.07 -8.00 -18.30
N GLU A 24 -35.62 -6.90 -17.80
CA GLU A 24 -35.06 -6.19 -16.64
C GLU A 24 -35.23 -7.01 -15.36
N ILE A 25 -34.17 -7.09 -14.56
CA ILE A 25 -34.18 -7.75 -13.25
C ILE A 25 -34.19 -6.66 -12.18
N GLY A 26 -35.35 -6.39 -11.57
CA GLY A 26 -35.39 -5.58 -10.34
C GLY A 26 -36.46 -4.48 -10.18
N LYS A 27 -37.63 -4.52 -10.86
CA LYS A 27 -38.73 -3.56 -10.57
C LYS A 27 -40.12 -4.15 -10.30
N GLU A 28 -40.41 -5.41 -10.64
CA GLU A 28 -41.73 -6.03 -10.40
C GLU A 28 -41.68 -7.16 -9.35
N ALA A 29 -41.88 -6.81 -8.06
CA ALA A 29 -42.09 -7.80 -7.00
C ALA A 29 -43.16 -7.39 -5.93
N SER A 30 -43.85 -6.26 -6.10
CA SER A 30 -44.91 -5.81 -5.17
C SER A 30 -46.34 -6.18 -5.60
N LEU A 31 -46.55 -6.62 -6.86
CA LEU A 31 -47.88 -6.82 -7.45
C LEU A 31 -47.99 -8.09 -8.31
N ARG A 32 -47.98 -9.28 -7.70
CA ARG A 32 -48.64 -10.47 -8.26
C ARG A 32 -48.99 -11.49 -7.16
N THR A 33 -50.26 -11.87 -7.11
CA THR A 33 -50.83 -12.71 -6.04
C THR A 33 -50.37 -14.16 -6.10
N SER A 34 -50.29 -14.78 -4.93
CA SER A 34 -49.95 -16.19 -4.70
C SER A 34 -50.76 -17.18 -5.57
N ARG A 35 -50.09 -17.91 -6.49
CA ARG A 35 -50.37 -19.33 -6.84
C ARG A 35 -49.47 -19.98 -7.92
N GLN A 36 -48.22 -19.54 -8.10
CA GLN A 36 -47.31 -20.20 -9.06
C GLN A 36 -45.83 -20.16 -8.64
N ARG A 37 -45.48 -20.96 -7.62
CA ARG A 37 -44.08 -21.33 -7.31
C ARG A 37 -44.01 -22.83 -7.01
N ARG A 38 -43.45 -23.61 -7.94
CA ARG A 38 -43.03 -25.01 -7.70
C ARG A 38 -41.81 -25.38 -8.55
N ARG A 39 -40.68 -25.59 -7.88
CA ARG A 39 -39.54 -26.45 -8.27
C ARG A 39 -38.57 -26.03 -9.38
N SER A 40 -38.66 -24.83 -9.97
CA SER A 40 -37.64 -24.32 -10.93
C SER A 40 -36.70 -23.23 -10.38
N ASP A 41 -37.01 -22.64 -9.22
CA ASP A 41 -36.52 -21.28 -8.88
C ASP A 41 -35.40 -21.24 -7.82
N ALA A 42 -34.71 -22.36 -7.54
CA ALA A 42 -33.68 -22.40 -6.49
C ALA A 42 -32.34 -21.81 -6.97
N THR A 43 -31.75 -22.38 -8.03
CA THR A 43 -30.50 -21.87 -8.63
C THR A 43 -30.61 -20.42 -9.07
N THR A 44 -31.75 -20.03 -9.68
CA THR A 44 -31.99 -18.63 -10.08
C THR A 44 -32.23 -17.66 -8.91
N ALA A 45 -32.35 -18.14 -7.67
CA ALA A 45 -32.34 -17.29 -6.47
C ALA A 45 -30.92 -17.10 -5.92
N GLU A 46 -30.12 -18.17 -5.90
CA GLU A 46 -28.69 -18.14 -5.51
C GLU A 46 -27.86 -17.27 -6.47
N GLU A 47 -28.00 -17.50 -7.79
CA GLU A 47 -27.38 -16.69 -8.86
C GLU A 47 -27.71 -15.19 -8.73
N ARG A 48 -28.92 -14.87 -8.24
CA ARG A 48 -29.35 -13.47 -8.01
C ARG A 48 -28.81 -12.88 -6.72
N SER A 49 -28.57 -13.69 -5.68
CA SER A 49 -27.91 -13.22 -4.46
C SER A 49 -26.46 -12.86 -4.76
N GLU A 50 -25.74 -13.77 -5.43
CA GLU A 50 -24.32 -13.59 -5.76
C GLU A 50 -24.08 -12.37 -6.66
N ILE A 51 -24.91 -12.14 -7.67
CA ILE A 51 -24.84 -10.92 -8.49
C ILE A 51 -25.09 -9.68 -7.63
N ASN A 52 -26.09 -9.67 -6.74
CA ASN A 52 -26.35 -8.52 -5.88
C ASN A 52 -25.19 -8.25 -4.92
N GLU A 53 -24.62 -9.27 -4.29
CA GLU A 53 -23.45 -9.17 -3.40
C GLU A 53 -22.23 -8.59 -4.14
N ILE A 54 -22.01 -8.99 -5.40
CA ILE A 54 -20.98 -8.40 -6.28
C ILE A 54 -21.25 -6.91 -6.55
N LEU A 55 -22.52 -6.51 -6.74
CA LEU A 55 -22.90 -5.12 -7.00
C LEU A 55 -22.75 -4.24 -5.77
N ASP A 56 -23.25 -4.70 -4.61
CA ASP A 56 -23.16 -3.98 -3.35
C ASP A 56 -21.69 -3.73 -3.01
N ALA A 57 -20.86 -4.78 -3.06
CA ALA A 57 -19.42 -4.68 -2.89
C ALA A 57 -18.74 -3.72 -3.89
N PHE A 58 -19.21 -3.63 -5.13
CA PHE A 58 -18.65 -2.71 -6.12
C PHE A 58 -19.07 -1.24 -5.89
N ILE A 59 -20.20 -0.98 -5.22
CA ILE A 59 -20.81 0.35 -5.12
C ILE A 59 -20.64 1.02 -3.75
N GLU A 60 -20.55 0.27 -2.65
CA GLU A 60 -20.38 0.79 -1.27
C GLU A 60 -19.18 1.75 -1.07
N ASP A 61 -18.24 1.78 -2.01
CA ASP A 61 -17.08 2.66 -1.98
C ASP A 61 -17.37 4.13 -2.36
N GLU A 62 -18.56 4.45 -2.88
CA GLU A 62 -18.94 5.83 -3.23
C GLU A 62 -19.68 6.57 -2.08
N PRO A 63 -19.44 7.89 -1.88
CA PRO A 63 -19.93 8.63 -0.71
C PRO A 63 -21.45 8.92 -0.71
N ASP A 64 -22.18 8.49 -1.73
CA ASP A 64 -23.64 8.60 -1.81
C ASP A 64 -24.26 7.25 -1.38
N GLY A 65 -24.78 7.14 -0.15
CA GLY A 65 -25.22 5.84 0.41
C GLY A 65 -26.38 5.15 -0.33
N GLU A 66 -26.64 3.87 0.04
CA GLU A 66 -27.56 2.86 -0.56
C GLU A 66 -28.56 3.33 -1.64
N LYS A 67 -29.39 4.35 -1.36
CA LYS A 67 -30.39 4.87 -2.31
C LYS A 67 -29.83 5.47 -3.61
N ALA A 68 -28.54 5.80 -3.67
CA ALA A 68 -27.87 6.19 -4.90
C ALA A 68 -27.34 4.99 -5.71
N ALA A 69 -27.08 3.86 -5.05
CA ALA A 69 -26.61 2.62 -5.70
C ALA A 69 -27.66 2.03 -6.64
N GLU A 70 -28.93 1.97 -6.18
CA GLU A 70 -30.08 1.51 -6.96
C GLU A 70 -30.31 2.30 -8.28
N GLN A 71 -29.72 3.49 -8.44
CA GLN A 71 -29.81 4.32 -9.65
C GLN A 71 -28.59 4.21 -10.57
N ARG A 72 -27.52 3.52 -10.16
CA ARG A 72 -26.23 3.43 -10.88
C ARG A 72 -25.94 2.04 -11.46
N ALA A 73 -26.59 0.98 -10.95
CA ALA A 73 -26.57 -0.37 -11.52
C ALA A 73 -27.86 -0.68 -12.31
N HIS A 74 -27.76 -1.43 -13.40
CA HIS A 74 -28.92 -1.90 -14.16
C HIS A 74 -28.74 -3.36 -14.63
N SER A 75 -29.52 -4.26 -14.03
CA SER A 75 -29.45 -5.70 -14.24
C SER A 75 -30.44 -6.18 -15.30
N PHE A 76 -29.99 -6.98 -16.25
CA PHE A 76 -30.77 -7.52 -17.36
C PHE A 76 -30.51 -9.01 -17.57
N SER A 77 -31.43 -9.70 -18.23
CA SER A 77 -31.19 -11.02 -18.81
C SER A 77 -31.76 -11.11 -20.22
N VAL A 78 -31.07 -11.85 -21.07
CA VAL A 78 -31.49 -12.16 -22.44
C VAL A 78 -31.08 -13.59 -22.77
N ASP A 79 -31.99 -14.36 -23.35
CA ASP A 79 -31.64 -15.62 -24.02
C ASP A 79 -31.33 -15.31 -25.48
N VAL A 80 -30.08 -15.47 -25.88
CA VAL A 80 -29.67 -15.21 -27.27
C VAL A 80 -30.05 -16.33 -28.25
N GLY A 81 -30.55 -17.46 -27.73
CA GLY A 81 -30.93 -18.65 -28.49
C GLY A 81 -29.76 -19.54 -28.92
N GLU A 82 -30.10 -20.63 -29.62
CA GLU A 82 -29.15 -21.39 -30.44
C GLU A 82 -29.09 -20.77 -31.84
N GLY A 83 -27.94 -20.18 -32.20
CA GLY A 83 -27.72 -19.63 -33.54
C GLY A 83 -27.96 -20.66 -34.66
N PRO A 84 -28.39 -20.22 -35.86
CA PRO A 84 -28.98 -21.10 -36.88
C PRO A 84 -28.02 -22.19 -37.36
N SER A 85 -28.47 -23.45 -37.33
CA SER A 85 -27.70 -24.65 -37.69
C SER A 85 -27.50 -24.81 -39.22
N VAL A 86 -26.89 -23.82 -39.86
CA VAL A 86 -26.65 -23.82 -41.31
C VAL A 86 -25.50 -24.76 -41.68
N LYS A 87 -25.82 -25.90 -42.28
CA LYS A 87 -24.84 -26.78 -42.94
C LYS A 87 -24.08 -26.01 -44.03
N ARG A 88 -22.83 -25.59 -43.73
CA ARG A 88 -21.97 -24.83 -44.67
C ARG A 88 -21.86 -25.52 -46.03
N ARG A 89 -22.32 -24.85 -47.09
CA ARG A 89 -21.88 -25.13 -48.47
C ARG A 89 -20.54 -24.43 -48.71
N ARG A 90 -19.57 -25.14 -49.28
CA ARG A 90 -18.26 -24.56 -49.68
C ARG A 90 -18.48 -23.37 -50.62
N GLY A 91 -17.98 -22.18 -50.26
CA GLY A 91 -17.90 -21.02 -51.15
C GLY A 91 -18.67 -19.76 -50.74
N THR A 92 -19.49 -19.79 -49.68
CA THR A 92 -20.13 -18.57 -49.14
C THR A 92 -19.18 -17.79 -48.22
N LYS A 93 -19.29 -16.45 -48.23
CA LYS A 93 -18.66 -15.57 -47.22
C LYS A 93 -19.08 -16.03 -45.80
N PRO A 94 -18.23 -15.83 -44.77
CA PRO A 94 -18.68 -15.98 -43.39
C PRO A 94 -19.87 -15.03 -43.13
N PRO A 95 -20.85 -15.43 -42.30
CA PRO A 95 -21.87 -14.50 -41.84
C PRO A 95 -21.22 -13.36 -41.05
N GLU A 96 -21.90 -12.22 -40.98
CA GLU A 96 -21.52 -11.17 -40.03
C GLU A 96 -21.68 -11.73 -38.61
N SER A 97 -20.72 -11.46 -37.73
CA SER A 97 -20.80 -11.92 -36.34
C SER A 97 -21.93 -11.20 -35.63
N GLU A 98 -22.95 -11.94 -35.22
CA GLU A 98 -24.00 -11.44 -34.34
C GLU A 98 -23.38 -10.88 -33.04
N SER A 99 -23.96 -9.83 -32.47
CA SER A 99 -23.52 -9.24 -31.20
C SER A 99 -24.70 -8.72 -30.40
N LEU A 100 -24.61 -8.82 -29.07
CA LEU A 100 -25.41 -8.06 -28.12
C LEU A 100 -24.76 -6.69 -28.02
N ASN A 101 -25.42 -5.66 -28.53
CA ASN A 101 -24.92 -4.29 -28.43
C ASN A 101 -25.70 -3.56 -27.33
N VAL A 102 -24.99 -2.85 -26.46
CA VAL A 102 -25.58 -2.11 -25.34
C VAL A 102 -25.10 -0.67 -25.41
N ASP A 103 -26.05 0.25 -25.58
CA ASP A 103 -25.81 1.69 -25.60
C ASP A 103 -26.21 2.28 -24.25
N VAL A 104 -25.21 2.74 -23.51
CA VAL A 104 -25.37 3.23 -22.13
C VAL A 104 -25.16 4.75 -22.11
N PRO A 105 -26.18 5.57 -21.82
CA PRO A 105 -25.99 7.00 -21.67
C PRO A 105 -25.27 7.31 -20.36
N LEU A 106 -24.30 8.20 -20.43
CA LEU A 106 -23.42 8.62 -19.34
C LEU A 106 -23.40 10.14 -19.22
N LYS A 107 -23.30 10.64 -17.98
CA LYS A 107 -22.91 12.03 -17.72
C LYS A 107 -21.45 12.28 -18.16
N PRO A 108 -21.01 13.54 -18.36
CA PRO A 108 -19.66 13.84 -18.83
C PRO A 108 -18.51 13.27 -17.97
N ASP A 109 -18.75 13.06 -16.68
CA ASP A 109 -17.84 12.52 -15.67
C ASP A 109 -18.05 11.02 -15.36
N GLU A 110 -19.14 10.42 -15.82
CA GLU A 110 -19.41 8.99 -15.66
C GLU A 110 -18.64 8.15 -16.68
N GLN A 111 -18.25 6.95 -16.23
CA GLN A 111 -17.91 5.82 -17.09
C GLN A 111 -18.88 4.67 -16.81
N ALA A 112 -18.85 3.65 -17.66
CA ALA A 112 -19.50 2.39 -17.38
C ALA A 112 -18.63 1.19 -17.76
N VAL A 113 -18.93 0.07 -17.10
CA VAL A 113 -18.54 -1.27 -17.51
C VAL A 113 -19.78 -2.17 -17.49
N ILE A 114 -19.72 -3.30 -18.18
CA ILE A 114 -20.78 -4.33 -18.09
C ILE A 114 -20.14 -5.61 -17.55
N LEU A 115 -20.66 -6.10 -16.43
CA LEU A 115 -20.33 -7.45 -15.95
C LEU A 115 -21.33 -8.42 -16.56
N ILE A 116 -20.84 -9.43 -17.29
CA ILE A 116 -21.66 -10.51 -17.83
C ILE A 116 -21.43 -11.77 -17.00
N GLU A 117 -22.52 -12.40 -16.57
CA GLU A 117 -22.56 -13.74 -15.97
C GLU A 117 -23.19 -14.72 -16.95
N GLN A 118 -22.55 -15.87 -17.13
CA GLN A 118 -23.17 -17.01 -17.82
C GLN A 118 -22.63 -18.36 -17.34
N ASP A 119 -23.53 -19.22 -16.85
CA ASP A 119 -23.25 -20.57 -16.32
C ASP A 119 -22.13 -20.54 -15.25
N GLY A 120 -22.14 -19.51 -14.40
CA GLY A 120 -21.19 -19.30 -13.31
C GLY A 120 -19.87 -18.65 -13.69
N PHE A 121 -19.65 -18.30 -14.96
CA PHE A 121 -18.48 -17.56 -15.44
C PHE A 121 -18.75 -16.05 -15.53
N TYR A 122 -17.80 -15.23 -15.10
CA TYR A 122 -17.91 -13.76 -15.11
C TYR A 122 -16.94 -13.11 -16.10
N GLU A 123 -17.41 -12.15 -16.90
CA GLU A 123 -16.57 -11.34 -17.79
C GLU A 123 -16.87 -9.84 -17.68
N TRP A 124 -15.83 -9.04 -17.50
CA TRP A 124 -15.89 -7.58 -17.55
C TRP A 124 -15.77 -7.08 -18.99
N HIS A 125 -16.77 -6.35 -19.44
CA HIS A 125 -16.80 -5.67 -20.73
C HIS A 125 -16.60 -4.17 -20.55
N PHE A 126 -15.64 -3.63 -21.30
CA PHE A 126 -15.30 -2.22 -21.40
C PHE A 126 -15.91 -1.66 -22.70
N PRO A 127 -16.23 -0.36 -22.78
CA PRO A 127 -16.82 0.21 -23.98
C PRO A 127 -15.84 0.19 -25.15
N GLU A 128 -16.28 -0.26 -26.34
CA GLU A 128 -15.45 -0.18 -27.56
C GLU A 128 -15.24 1.27 -28.00
N LYS A 129 -16.23 2.12 -27.70
CA LYS A 129 -16.23 3.53 -28.06
C LYS A 129 -17.15 4.30 -27.13
N VAL A 130 -16.66 5.42 -26.61
CA VAL A 130 -17.52 6.44 -25.99
C VAL A 130 -17.82 7.51 -27.04
N ALA A 131 -19.06 7.55 -27.52
CA ALA A 131 -19.52 8.61 -28.41
C ALA A 131 -19.85 9.86 -27.61
N GLU A 132 -19.10 10.93 -27.87
CA GLU A 132 -19.33 12.23 -27.26
C GLU A 132 -20.26 13.06 -28.16
N LYS A 133 -21.46 13.40 -27.65
CA LYS A 133 -22.31 14.40 -28.31
C LYS A 133 -21.75 15.78 -27.97
N LYS A 134 -20.92 16.30 -28.87
CA LYS A 134 -20.26 17.60 -28.71
C LYS A 134 -21.11 18.72 -29.26
N ARG A 135 -21.22 19.83 -28.51
CA ARG A 135 -21.88 21.06 -28.97
C ARG A 135 -20.86 22.19 -29.10
N HIS A 136 -20.71 22.73 -30.30
CA HIS A 136 -19.97 23.97 -30.49
C HIS A 136 -20.77 25.14 -29.92
N LEU A 137 -20.16 25.91 -29.01
CA LEU A 137 -20.78 27.11 -28.45
C LEU A 137 -20.90 28.24 -29.49
N ARG A 138 -19.94 28.33 -30.43
CA ARG A 138 -19.95 29.17 -31.64
C ARG A 138 -19.11 28.50 -32.75
N ARG A 139 -19.25 28.95 -34.01
CA ARG A 139 -18.47 28.46 -35.15
C ARG A 139 -16.97 28.72 -34.92
N GLY A 140 -16.21 27.68 -34.59
CA GLY A 140 -14.77 27.76 -34.24
C GLY A 140 -14.45 27.90 -32.74
N GLY A 141 -15.45 27.79 -31.85
CA GLY A 141 -15.23 27.78 -30.38
C GLY A 141 -15.03 26.37 -29.81
N PRO A 142 -14.60 26.26 -28.53
CA PRO A 142 -14.31 24.98 -27.87
C PRO A 142 -15.52 24.05 -27.84
N GLU A 143 -15.24 22.74 -27.96
CA GLU A 143 -16.23 21.67 -27.94
C GLU A 143 -16.58 21.26 -26.51
N LEU A 144 -17.85 21.39 -26.13
CA LEU A 144 -18.35 20.89 -24.85
C LEU A 144 -19.09 19.57 -25.06
N VAL A 145 -18.75 18.55 -24.27
CA VAL A 145 -19.41 17.24 -24.29
C VAL A 145 -20.72 17.34 -23.52
N GLU A 146 -21.83 17.41 -24.25
CA GLU A 146 -23.18 17.62 -23.71
C GLU A 146 -23.79 16.33 -23.14
N ALA A 147 -23.47 15.20 -23.78
CA ALA A 147 -23.79 13.86 -23.32
C ALA A 147 -22.74 12.87 -23.83
N LYS A 148 -22.55 11.76 -23.11
CA LYS A 148 -21.75 10.62 -23.55
C LYS A 148 -22.66 9.40 -23.75
N THR A 149 -22.35 8.57 -24.74
CA THR A 149 -22.91 7.22 -24.85
C THR A 149 -21.74 6.24 -24.91
N ALA A 150 -21.64 5.37 -23.93
CA ALA A 150 -20.73 4.23 -23.99
C ALA A 150 -21.38 3.12 -24.82
N HIS A 151 -20.72 2.75 -25.90
CA HIS A 151 -21.13 1.66 -26.79
C HIS A 151 -20.36 0.40 -26.42
N PHE A 152 -21.08 -0.63 -26.01
CA PHE A 152 -20.55 -1.96 -25.74
C PHE A 152 -20.99 -2.89 -26.87
N SER A 153 -20.03 -3.54 -27.52
CA SER A 153 -20.30 -4.69 -28.39
C SER A 153 -19.88 -5.95 -27.64
N ILE A 154 -20.83 -6.85 -27.43
CA ILE A 154 -20.64 -8.12 -26.74
C ILE A 154 -20.90 -9.21 -27.79
N PRO A 155 -19.87 -9.69 -28.53
CA PRO A 155 -20.06 -10.66 -29.60
C PRO A 155 -20.84 -11.91 -29.17
N ILE A 156 -21.69 -12.41 -30.06
CA ILE A 156 -22.48 -13.64 -29.89
C ILE A 156 -21.81 -14.74 -30.71
N GLY A 157 -21.57 -15.88 -30.08
CA GLY A 157 -20.69 -16.91 -30.61
C GLY A 157 -21.37 -17.87 -31.60
N GLU A 158 -20.71 -18.21 -32.71
CA GLU A 158 -21.13 -19.35 -33.57
C GLU A 158 -21.14 -20.68 -32.78
N GLY A 159 -20.45 -20.75 -31.63
CA GLY A 159 -20.29 -21.94 -30.80
C GLY A 159 -19.26 -22.92 -31.35
N VAL A 160 -18.27 -22.44 -32.12
CA VAL A 160 -17.22 -23.25 -32.76
C VAL A 160 -15.87 -22.54 -32.65
N LEU A 161 -14.84 -23.29 -32.25
CA LEU A 161 -13.49 -22.78 -32.02
C LEU A 161 -12.83 -22.24 -33.31
N PRO A 162 -12.11 -21.10 -33.25
CA PRO A 162 -11.26 -20.65 -34.35
C PRO A 162 -10.11 -21.64 -34.58
N LYS A 163 -9.99 -22.15 -35.82
CA LYS A 163 -8.92 -23.09 -36.17
C LYS A 163 -7.56 -22.40 -36.34
N ARG A 164 -6.53 -23.08 -35.83
CA ARG A 164 -5.10 -22.74 -35.87
C ARG A 164 -4.62 -22.25 -37.27
N THR A 165 -4.52 -20.93 -37.44
CA THR A 165 -3.81 -20.27 -38.55
C THR A 165 -2.48 -19.69 -38.04
N ARG A 166 -1.43 -19.77 -38.86
CA ARG A 166 -0.03 -19.61 -38.39
C ARG A 166 0.51 -18.17 -38.44
N ASN A 167 -0.29 -17.17 -38.88
CA ASN A 167 0.25 -15.91 -39.42
C ASN A 167 -0.60 -14.64 -39.24
N GLU A 168 -1.58 -14.59 -38.34
CA GLU A 168 -2.37 -13.37 -38.10
C GLU A 168 -1.99 -12.68 -36.77
N LYS A 169 -1.97 -11.34 -36.78
CA LYS A 169 -1.67 -10.53 -35.58
C LYS A 169 -2.73 -10.77 -34.51
N ARG A 170 -2.30 -10.96 -33.26
CA ARG A 170 -3.18 -11.19 -32.10
C ARG A 170 -4.20 -10.05 -31.96
N VAL A 171 -5.48 -10.35 -32.19
CA VAL A 171 -6.62 -9.60 -31.66
C VAL A 171 -7.38 -10.58 -30.77
N PHE A 172 -7.24 -10.42 -29.46
CA PHE A 172 -7.83 -11.34 -28.48
C PHE A 172 -9.30 -10.95 -28.27
N ARG A 173 -10.23 -11.84 -28.65
CA ARG A 173 -11.68 -11.66 -28.42
C ARG A 173 -12.07 -12.32 -27.10
N GLY A 174 -12.86 -11.60 -26.28
CA GLY A 174 -13.30 -12.00 -24.94
C GLY A 174 -13.91 -13.40 -24.86
N ALA A 175 -13.71 -14.08 -23.74
CA ALA A 175 -13.87 -15.53 -23.67
C ALA A 175 -15.34 -16.00 -23.63
N VAL A 176 -16.25 -15.25 -23.00
CA VAL A 176 -17.70 -15.42 -23.09
C VAL A 176 -18.17 -15.09 -24.51
N THR A 177 -17.66 -14.01 -25.10
CA THR A 177 -18.13 -13.49 -26.40
C THR A 177 -17.83 -14.37 -27.62
N ASN A 178 -16.89 -15.32 -27.51
CA ASN A 178 -16.72 -16.35 -28.53
C ASN A 178 -17.85 -17.42 -28.51
N TYR A 179 -18.66 -17.46 -27.45
CA TYR A 179 -19.56 -18.57 -27.09
C TYR A 179 -20.88 -18.18 -26.40
N ILE A 180 -21.36 -16.92 -26.47
CA ILE A 180 -22.68 -16.55 -25.97
C ILE A 180 -23.77 -17.33 -26.74
N LYS A 181 -24.43 -18.26 -26.05
CA LYS A 181 -25.58 -19.07 -26.47
C LYS A 181 -26.42 -19.42 -25.25
N GLY A 182 -27.75 -19.41 -25.39
CA GLY A 182 -28.68 -19.55 -24.27
C GLY A 182 -28.79 -18.27 -23.43
N LYS A 183 -29.39 -18.40 -22.24
CA LYS A 183 -29.58 -17.32 -21.27
C LYS A 183 -28.25 -16.72 -20.80
N VAL A 184 -28.17 -15.39 -20.83
CA VAL A 184 -27.11 -14.55 -20.26
C VAL A 184 -27.74 -13.67 -19.18
N THR A 185 -27.01 -13.41 -18.10
CA THR A 185 -27.32 -12.36 -17.14
C THR A 185 -26.25 -11.27 -17.26
N GLY A 186 -26.61 -10.00 -17.12
CA GLY A 186 -25.65 -8.91 -17.18
C GLY A 186 -26.03 -7.74 -16.31
N VAL A 187 -25.04 -6.99 -15.86
CA VAL A 187 -25.25 -5.75 -15.11
C VAL A 187 -24.42 -4.63 -15.71
N VAL A 188 -25.11 -3.56 -16.09
CA VAL A 188 -24.49 -2.29 -16.47
C VAL A 188 -24.17 -1.52 -15.20
N LEU A 189 -22.90 -1.24 -14.97
CA LEU A 189 -22.38 -0.52 -13.80
C LEU A 189 -21.89 0.85 -14.22
N LYS A 190 -22.56 1.92 -13.78
CA LYS A 190 -22.12 3.31 -13.97
C LYS A 190 -21.39 3.80 -12.71
N PHE A 191 -20.28 4.49 -12.88
CA PHE A 191 -19.49 5.04 -11.77
C PHE A 191 -18.84 6.37 -12.17
N VAL A 192 -18.58 7.24 -11.19
CA VAL A 192 -18.09 8.59 -11.46
C VAL A 192 -16.56 8.59 -11.53
N THR A 193 -16.00 8.86 -12.71
CA THR A 193 -14.55 9.01 -12.88
C THR A 193 -14.13 10.45 -12.72
N ARG A 194 -13.53 10.76 -11.57
CA ARG A 194 -12.68 11.96 -11.45
C ARG A 194 -11.43 11.77 -12.33
N LYS A 195 -11.08 12.81 -13.10
CA LYS A 195 -9.89 12.86 -13.97
C LYS A 195 -8.61 12.93 -13.14
N THR A 196 -8.16 11.78 -12.66
CA THR A 196 -6.85 11.61 -12.00
C THR A 196 -6.08 10.54 -12.76
N VAL A 197 -5.11 10.98 -13.56
CA VAL A 197 -4.18 10.13 -14.32
C VAL A 197 -2.79 10.39 -13.73
N GLY A 198 -2.11 9.33 -13.27
CA GLY A 198 -0.81 9.39 -12.59
C GLY A 198 -0.84 9.23 -11.06
N ALA A 199 -2.03 9.15 -10.45
CA ALA A 199 -2.21 9.24 -8.99
C ALA A 199 -2.95 8.04 -8.36
N LEU A 200 -2.73 6.82 -8.85
CA LEU A 200 -3.69 5.73 -8.64
C LEU A 200 -3.37 4.72 -7.53
N SER A 201 -2.12 4.53 -7.12
CA SER A 201 -1.74 3.38 -6.27
C SER A 201 -2.58 3.24 -5.00
N LYS A 202 -2.49 4.14 -4.01
CA LYS A 202 -3.26 4.02 -2.75
C LYS A 202 -4.78 4.24 -2.89
N ARG A 203 -5.27 4.71 -4.05
CA ARG A 203 -6.71 4.80 -4.36
C ARG A 203 -7.28 3.51 -4.98
N LEU A 204 -6.44 2.55 -5.39
CA LEU A 204 -6.87 1.25 -5.93
C LEU A 204 -7.35 0.25 -4.86
N GLU A 205 -7.11 0.52 -3.57
CA GLU A 205 -7.40 -0.41 -2.47
C GLU A 205 -8.07 0.30 -1.28
N LYS A 206 -9.00 1.21 -1.59
CA LYS A 206 -9.90 1.78 -0.58
C LYS A 206 -10.72 0.63 0.05
N GLY A 207 -10.81 0.63 1.38
CA GLY A 207 -11.47 -0.45 2.13
C GLY A 207 -10.57 -1.61 2.59
N VAL A 208 -9.30 -1.68 2.15
CA VAL A 208 -8.31 -2.56 2.79
C VAL A 208 -7.92 -1.95 4.14
N THR A 209 -8.11 -2.72 5.22
CA THR A 209 -7.57 -2.38 6.54
C THR A 209 -6.16 -2.95 6.61
N GLU A 210 -5.14 -2.09 6.61
CA GLU A 210 -3.75 -2.54 6.72
C GLU A 210 -3.42 -2.79 8.20
N GLY A 211 -2.83 -3.95 8.52
CA GLY A 211 -2.21 -4.15 9.83
C GLY A 211 -2.15 -5.58 10.36
N PRO A 212 -1.67 -5.71 11.61
CA PRO A 212 -1.63 -6.94 12.39
C PRO A 212 -2.98 -7.68 12.51
N VAL A 213 -2.97 -8.97 12.17
CA VAL A 213 -4.09 -9.90 12.42
C VAL A 213 -3.63 -10.97 13.41
N ILE A 214 -4.38 -11.19 14.48
CA ILE A 214 -4.13 -12.24 15.47
C ILE A 214 -5.16 -13.35 15.25
N ILE A 215 -4.68 -14.54 14.90
CA ILE A 215 -5.52 -15.73 14.75
C ILE A 215 -5.84 -16.25 16.16
N THR A 216 -7.13 -16.34 16.46
CA THR A 216 -7.67 -16.59 17.82
C THR A 216 -8.53 -17.84 17.90
N SER A 217 -8.99 -18.37 16.77
CA SER A 217 -9.90 -19.50 16.67
C SER A 217 -9.54 -20.39 15.49
N ALA A 218 -9.72 -21.69 15.68
CA ALA A 218 -9.54 -22.70 14.64
C ALA A 218 -10.82 -22.95 13.83
N THR A 219 -11.98 -22.46 14.27
CA THR A 219 -13.31 -22.81 13.72
C THR A 219 -14.15 -21.58 13.35
N ASP A 220 -13.59 -20.37 13.47
CA ASP A 220 -14.30 -19.11 13.26
C ASP A 220 -13.30 -18.01 12.85
N ALA A 221 -13.22 -17.72 11.55
CA ALA A 221 -12.30 -16.71 11.01
C ALA A 221 -12.76 -15.26 11.31
N GLU A 222 -14.06 -15.00 11.44
CA GLU A 222 -14.61 -13.67 11.81
C GLU A 222 -14.15 -13.25 13.22
N SER A 223 -13.81 -14.22 14.08
CA SER A 223 -13.28 -13.97 15.43
C SER A 223 -11.80 -13.57 15.48
N TRP A 224 -11.07 -13.62 14.34
CA TRP A 224 -9.68 -13.20 14.25
C TRP A 224 -9.57 -11.69 14.43
N ARG A 225 -8.61 -11.24 15.25
CA ARG A 225 -8.55 -9.85 15.68
C ARG A 225 -7.60 -9.04 14.82
N HIS A 226 -8.14 -8.13 14.03
CA HIS A 226 -7.37 -7.05 13.42
C HIS A 226 -7.09 -5.97 14.48
N GLU A 227 -5.81 -5.68 14.74
CA GLU A 227 -5.33 -4.82 15.82
C GLU A 227 -4.28 -3.83 15.26
N SER A 228 -4.00 -2.71 15.94
CA SER A 228 -2.96 -1.76 15.49
C SER A 228 -1.52 -2.24 15.72
N ASP A 229 -1.35 -3.24 16.59
CA ASP A 229 -0.08 -3.89 16.95
C ASP A 229 -0.33 -5.30 17.55
N TYR A 230 0.74 -6.07 17.77
CA TYR A 230 0.66 -7.41 18.39
C TYR A 230 0.69 -7.38 19.93
N ASN A 231 0.41 -6.27 20.62
CA ASN A 231 0.48 -6.21 22.10
C ASN A 231 -0.52 -7.15 22.78
N GLY A 232 -1.64 -7.47 22.12
CA GLY A 232 -2.61 -8.47 22.58
C GLY A 232 -2.11 -9.93 22.59
N VAL A 233 -0.94 -10.21 21.99
CA VAL A 233 -0.30 -11.54 22.00
C VAL A 233 0.45 -11.75 23.32
N LYS A 234 0.24 -12.90 23.96
CA LYS A 234 1.01 -13.34 25.13
C LYS A 234 2.23 -14.15 24.67
N LEU A 235 3.39 -13.91 25.26
CA LEU A 235 4.65 -14.59 24.91
C LEU A 235 5.27 -15.26 26.14
N PRO A 236 6.02 -16.36 25.97
CA PRO A 236 6.78 -16.99 27.05
C PRO A 236 7.90 -16.08 27.56
N GLU A 237 8.15 -16.16 28.88
CA GLU A 237 9.21 -15.41 29.57
C GLU A 237 10.51 -16.23 29.74
N ASP A 238 10.49 -17.54 29.51
CA ASP A 238 11.59 -18.46 29.81
C ASP A 238 12.35 -18.97 28.57
N ARG A 239 11.77 -18.81 27.37
CA ARG A 239 12.29 -19.32 26.09
C ARG A 239 11.91 -18.42 24.91
N PRO A 240 12.59 -18.51 23.76
CA PRO A 240 12.16 -17.82 22.54
C PRO A 240 10.72 -18.21 22.17
N ALA A 241 9.90 -17.20 21.86
CA ALA A 241 8.54 -17.39 21.40
C ALA A 241 8.53 -17.97 19.98
N ARG A 242 7.72 -19.01 19.79
CA ARG A 242 7.44 -19.64 18.50
C ARG A 242 6.25 -18.93 17.87
N VAL A 243 6.40 -18.48 16.63
CA VAL A 243 5.38 -17.74 15.88
C VAL A 243 5.13 -18.42 14.55
N LEU A 244 3.87 -18.63 14.20
CA LEU A 244 3.46 -18.97 12.84
C LEU A 244 2.95 -17.70 12.15
N LEU A 245 3.62 -17.31 11.06
CA LEU A 245 3.30 -16.12 10.26
C LEU A 245 2.55 -16.50 8.98
N LEU A 246 1.35 -15.94 8.82
CA LEU A 246 0.51 -16.08 7.63
C LEU A 246 0.65 -14.84 6.73
N ILE A 247 0.92 -15.01 5.43
CA ILE A 247 1.06 -13.90 4.47
C ILE A 247 0.22 -14.16 3.21
N HIS A 248 -0.77 -13.28 2.98
CA HIS A 248 -1.84 -13.49 2.01
C HIS A 248 -1.47 -13.12 0.56
N GLY A 249 -2.36 -13.50 -0.37
CA GLY A 249 -2.21 -13.26 -1.81
C GLY A 249 -2.70 -11.89 -2.29
N THR A 250 -2.60 -11.64 -3.60
CA THR A 250 -3.19 -10.46 -4.27
C THR A 250 -4.72 -10.53 -4.25
N PHE A 251 -5.40 -9.38 -4.20
CA PHE A 251 -6.87 -9.30 -4.15
C PHE A 251 -7.49 -10.01 -2.93
N SER A 252 -6.77 -10.07 -1.80
CA SER A 252 -7.16 -10.84 -0.62
C SER A 252 -6.68 -10.18 0.68
N SER A 253 -6.98 -10.82 1.81
CA SER A 253 -6.60 -10.51 3.18
C SER A 253 -6.14 -11.80 3.89
N THR A 254 -5.65 -11.72 5.13
CA THR A 254 -5.33 -12.89 5.96
C THR A 254 -6.56 -13.78 6.14
N GLU A 255 -7.70 -13.18 6.46
CA GLU A 255 -9.00 -13.84 6.54
C GLU A 255 -9.39 -14.44 5.18
N GLY A 256 -9.31 -13.67 4.09
CA GLY A 256 -9.73 -14.12 2.76
C GLY A 256 -8.87 -15.24 2.17
N SER A 257 -7.58 -15.32 2.52
CA SER A 257 -6.66 -16.37 2.05
C SER A 257 -6.67 -17.60 2.95
N PHE A 258 -6.69 -17.45 4.27
CA PHE A 258 -6.50 -18.54 5.23
C PHE A 258 -7.76 -18.95 6.00
N GLY A 259 -8.80 -18.12 5.99
CA GLY A 259 -10.11 -18.42 6.58
C GLY A 259 -10.73 -19.75 6.14
N PRO A 260 -10.59 -20.22 4.88
CA PRO A 260 -11.09 -21.55 4.47
C PRO A 260 -10.56 -22.74 5.28
N LEU A 261 -9.47 -22.57 6.05
CA LEU A 261 -9.01 -23.57 7.02
C LEU A 261 -10.00 -23.79 8.17
N THR A 262 -10.90 -22.85 8.49
CA THR A 262 -11.91 -23.03 9.54
C THR A 262 -13.10 -23.88 9.12
N GLU A 263 -13.20 -24.25 7.84
CA GLU A 263 -14.43 -24.78 7.22
C GLU A 263 -14.39 -26.31 6.97
N HIS A 264 -13.25 -26.97 7.22
CA HIS A 264 -13.10 -28.43 7.09
C HIS A 264 -12.19 -29.00 8.19
N GLU A 265 -12.37 -30.29 8.49
CA GLU A 265 -11.80 -30.94 9.67
C GLU A 265 -10.27 -30.86 9.70
N GLU A 266 -9.57 -31.20 8.61
CA GLU A 266 -8.10 -31.15 8.61
C GLU A 266 -7.53 -29.72 8.66
N GLY A 267 -8.29 -28.71 8.22
CA GLY A 267 -7.96 -27.29 8.40
C GLY A 267 -8.15 -26.83 9.85
N GLN A 268 -9.26 -27.23 10.48
CA GLN A 268 -9.53 -26.94 11.89
C GLN A 268 -8.50 -27.64 12.79
N LEU A 269 -8.11 -28.87 12.47
CA LEU A 269 -7.02 -29.60 13.15
C LEU A 269 -5.67 -28.90 12.94
N PHE A 270 -5.35 -28.44 11.73
CA PHE A 270 -4.14 -27.64 11.47
C PHE A 270 -4.09 -26.37 12.34
N LEU A 271 -5.17 -25.58 12.37
CA LEU A 271 -5.25 -24.36 13.16
C LEU A 271 -5.25 -24.64 14.67
N THR A 272 -5.94 -25.69 15.12
CA THR A 272 -5.95 -26.11 16.54
C THR A 272 -4.56 -26.52 17.01
N SER A 273 -3.86 -27.37 16.24
CA SER A 273 -2.48 -27.73 16.53
C SER A 273 -1.55 -26.51 16.47
N ALA A 274 -1.74 -25.59 15.51
CA ALA A 274 -0.94 -24.37 15.42
C ALA A 274 -1.12 -23.47 16.65
N LEU A 275 -2.37 -23.25 17.09
CA LEU A 275 -2.70 -22.47 18.29
C LEU A 275 -2.24 -23.15 19.60
N SER A 276 -1.95 -24.46 19.57
CA SER A 276 -1.40 -25.22 20.71
C SER A 276 0.14 -25.30 20.72
N GLU A 277 0.81 -25.31 19.56
CA GLU A 277 2.27 -25.56 19.45
C GLU A 277 3.09 -24.29 19.16
N TYR A 278 2.45 -23.20 18.72
CA TYR A 278 3.05 -21.87 18.63
C TYR A 278 2.53 -20.98 19.76
N ASP A 279 3.38 -20.08 20.26
CA ASP A 279 2.99 -19.08 21.25
C ASP A 279 2.11 -17.97 20.63
N ALA A 280 2.19 -17.82 19.30
CA ALA A 280 1.33 -16.95 18.52
C ALA A 280 1.12 -17.48 17.09
N VAL A 281 -0.10 -17.38 16.59
CA VAL A 281 -0.42 -17.50 15.15
C VAL A 281 -0.90 -16.12 14.70
N ILE A 282 -0.21 -15.52 13.75
CA ILE A 282 -0.40 -14.13 13.32
C ILE A 282 -0.38 -14.01 11.80
N GLY A 283 -1.11 -13.04 11.27
CA GLY A 283 -1.00 -12.56 9.90
C GLY A 283 -0.84 -11.05 9.85
N TYR A 284 -0.68 -10.51 8.65
CA TYR A 284 -0.60 -9.08 8.42
C TYR A 284 -1.31 -8.74 7.11
N ASP A 285 -2.35 -7.92 7.20
CA ASP A 285 -3.09 -7.46 6.03
C ASP A 285 -2.36 -6.29 5.38
N HIS A 286 -2.08 -6.40 4.09
CA HIS A 286 -1.25 -5.46 3.34
C HIS A 286 -1.85 -5.08 1.98
N TYR A 287 -1.54 -3.88 1.51
CA TYR A 287 -1.90 -3.43 0.16
C TYR A 287 -1.21 -4.27 -0.93
N THR A 288 -2.00 -4.81 -1.86
CA THR A 288 -1.57 -5.79 -2.87
C THR A 288 -1.42 -5.23 -4.29
N LEU A 289 -2.10 -4.12 -4.59
CA LEU A 289 -2.04 -3.35 -5.84
C LEU A 289 -1.29 -2.03 -5.66
N ALA A 290 -1.53 -1.34 -4.53
CA ALA A 290 -0.99 -0.02 -4.27
C ALA A 290 0.51 -0.03 -3.96
N GLU A 291 0.97 -1.07 -3.26
CA GLU A 291 2.34 -1.17 -2.76
C GLU A 291 3.07 -2.35 -3.40
N ASN A 292 4.40 -2.26 -3.41
CA ASN A 292 5.25 -3.35 -3.87
C ASN A 292 5.54 -4.35 -2.71
N PRO A 293 6.04 -5.56 -2.99
CA PRO A 293 6.34 -6.54 -1.95
C PRO A 293 7.46 -6.13 -0.98
N GLU A 294 8.30 -5.17 -1.36
CA GLU A 294 9.34 -4.57 -0.51
C GLU A 294 8.71 -3.77 0.63
N GLN A 295 7.82 -2.82 0.31
CA GLN A 295 7.10 -1.99 1.29
C GLN A 295 6.30 -2.86 2.26
N ASN A 296 5.57 -3.87 1.75
CA ASN A 296 4.82 -4.78 2.62
C ASN A 296 5.77 -5.60 3.54
N ALA A 297 6.95 -5.99 3.04
CA ALA A 297 7.94 -6.74 3.83
C ALA A 297 8.60 -5.87 4.90
N GLU A 298 8.83 -4.58 4.64
CA GLU A 298 9.28 -3.62 5.65
C GLU A 298 8.22 -3.43 6.76
N ASN A 299 6.96 -3.24 6.38
CA ASN A 299 5.86 -3.09 7.35
C ASN A 299 5.70 -4.35 8.23
N ILE A 300 5.77 -5.55 7.64
CA ILE A 300 5.77 -6.82 8.39
C ILE A 300 7.01 -6.94 9.30
N TYR A 301 8.21 -6.59 8.81
CA TYR A 301 9.44 -6.64 9.59
C TYR A 301 9.34 -5.76 10.86
N ASP A 302 8.87 -4.52 10.72
CA ASP A 302 8.73 -3.60 11.84
C ASP A 302 7.79 -4.17 12.92
N ARG A 303 6.65 -4.78 12.54
CA ARG A 303 5.72 -5.39 13.51
C ARG A 303 6.28 -6.68 14.15
N LEU A 304 7.09 -7.45 13.43
CA LEU A 304 7.77 -8.63 13.98
C LEU A 304 8.91 -8.26 14.93
N ASP A 305 9.72 -7.24 14.61
CA ASP A 305 10.75 -6.70 15.51
C ASP A 305 10.13 -6.12 16.79
N ASP A 306 8.96 -5.51 16.67
CA ASP A 306 8.17 -5.02 17.79
C ASP A 306 7.67 -6.13 18.72
N LEU A 307 7.27 -7.27 18.16
CA LEU A 307 6.94 -8.48 18.92
C LEU A 307 8.19 -9.15 19.50
N GLN A 308 9.29 -9.19 18.75
CA GLN A 308 10.56 -9.79 19.14
C GLN A 308 11.16 -9.13 20.39
N LYS A 309 11.06 -7.80 20.51
CA LYS A 309 11.51 -7.04 21.69
C LYS A 309 10.79 -7.43 22.99
N ARG A 310 9.63 -8.08 22.89
CA ARG A 310 8.83 -8.58 24.03
C ARG A 310 9.08 -10.05 24.35
N SER A 311 9.85 -10.76 23.52
CA SER A 311 10.15 -12.20 23.67
C SER A 311 11.50 -12.45 24.32
N GLN A 312 11.54 -13.22 25.41
CA GLN A 312 12.80 -13.54 26.08
C GLN A 312 13.59 -14.61 25.31
N GLY A 313 14.58 -14.16 24.53
CA GLY A 313 15.40 -15.01 23.67
C GLY A 313 15.09 -14.90 22.17
N GLY A 314 14.19 -13.99 21.77
CA GLY A 314 13.89 -13.72 20.37
C GLY A 314 12.68 -14.47 19.82
N LEU A 315 12.45 -14.41 18.52
CA LEU A 315 11.37 -15.14 17.83
C LEU A 315 11.93 -16.33 17.03
N VAL A 316 11.18 -17.42 17.05
CA VAL A 316 11.34 -18.56 16.15
C VAL A 316 10.14 -18.55 15.22
N ILE A 317 10.34 -18.17 13.96
CA ILE A 317 9.28 -17.91 12.99
C ILE A 317 9.26 -19.05 11.95
N ASP A 318 8.13 -19.74 11.90
CA ASP A 318 7.74 -20.56 10.75
C ASP A 318 6.67 -19.78 9.97
N ALA A 319 6.55 -19.99 8.66
CA ALA A 319 5.64 -19.20 7.81
C ALA A 319 4.85 -20.03 6.79
N LEU A 320 3.64 -19.54 6.50
CA LEU A 320 2.77 -20.02 5.43
C LEU A 320 2.43 -18.81 4.55
N SER A 321 2.88 -18.85 3.30
CA SER A 321 2.73 -17.74 2.35
C SER A 321 1.96 -18.22 1.12
N PHE A 322 1.06 -17.36 0.63
CA PHE A 322 0.17 -17.67 -0.48
C PHE A 322 0.33 -16.68 -1.63
N SER A 323 0.38 -17.17 -2.88
CA SER A 323 0.41 -16.33 -4.10
C SER A 323 1.51 -15.24 -4.04
N ARG A 324 1.17 -13.95 -4.19
CA ARG A 324 2.09 -12.80 -4.06
C ARG A 324 2.76 -12.70 -2.69
N GLY A 325 2.15 -13.22 -1.62
CA GLY A 325 2.74 -13.26 -0.27
C GLY A 325 4.08 -13.99 -0.21
N GLY A 326 4.34 -14.92 -1.15
CA GLY A 326 5.66 -15.53 -1.30
C GLY A 326 6.78 -14.54 -1.67
N LEU A 327 6.49 -13.53 -2.51
CA LEU A 327 7.44 -12.48 -2.85
C LEU A 327 7.71 -11.55 -1.66
N VAL A 328 6.67 -11.25 -0.87
CA VAL A 328 6.79 -10.47 0.38
C VAL A 328 7.68 -11.20 1.39
N TYR A 329 7.40 -12.49 1.63
CA TYR A 329 8.19 -13.33 2.53
C TYR A 329 9.66 -13.45 2.10
N ARG A 330 9.90 -13.63 0.78
CA ARG A 330 11.26 -13.71 0.24
C ARG A 330 11.98 -12.38 0.34
N TYR A 331 11.32 -11.23 0.14
CA TYR A 331 11.98 -9.94 0.38
C TYR A 331 12.34 -9.77 1.87
N LEU A 332 11.40 -10.08 2.77
CA LEU A 332 11.64 -10.09 4.22
C LEU A 332 12.85 -10.95 4.60
N THR A 333 12.91 -12.21 4.16
CA THR A 333 13.91 -13.17 4.61
C THR A 333 15.21 -13.21 3.80
N GLU A 334 15.22 -12.76 2.55
CA GLU A 334 16.40 -12.75 1.68
C GLU A 334 17.03 -11.36 1.54
N GLN A 335 16.31 -10.27 1.85
CA GLN A 335 16.80 -8.89 1.73
C GLN A 335 16.82 -8.12 3.04
N ILE A 336 15.78 -8.19 3.88
CA ILE A 336 15.70 -7.40 5.12
C ILE A 336 16.46 -8.10 6.26
N VAL A 337 15.99 -9.28 6.68
CA VAL A 337 16.51 -10.04 7.83
C VAL A 337 18.03 -10.28 7.77
N PRO A 338 18.66 -10.68 6.64
CA PRO A 338 20.09 -10.92 6.57
C PRO A 338 20.95 -9.67 6.75
N LYS A 339 20.38 -8.48 6.50
CA LYS A 339 21.04 -7.18 6.66
C LYS A 339 20.91 -6.63 8.08
N GLN A 340 19.82 -6.94 8.80
CA GLN A 340 19.52 -6.39 10.12
C GLN A 340 19.98 -7.25 11.32
N GLY A 341 20.33 -8.53 11.12
CA GLY A 341 20.93 -9.34 12.19
C GLY A 341 20.03 -9.57 13.42
N SER A 342 18.71 -9.69 13.18
CA SER A 342 17.67 -9.75 14.22
C SER A 342 17.77 -10.94 15.17
N GLY A 343 17.15 -10.80 16.34
CA GLY A 343 16.78 -11.92 17.22
C GLY A 343 15.60 -12.74 16.69
N MET A 344 15.33 -12.72 15.38
CA MET A 344 14.34 -13.56 14.70
C MET A 344 15.08 -14.66 13.94
N SER A 345 14.79 -15.91 14.26
CA SER A 345 15.23 -17.09 13.52
C SER A 345 14.08 -17.58 12.67
N PHE A 346 14.22 -17.57 11.34
CA PHE A 346 13.21 -18.12 10.44
C PHE A 346 13.60 -19.57 10.11
N HIS A 347 12.69 -20.52 10.30
CA HIS A 347 13.01 -21.95 10.23
C HIS A 347 12.49 -22.61 8.95
N LYS A 348 11.16 -22.65 8.80
CA LYS A 348 10.45 -23.22 7.65
C LYS A 348 9.58 -22.15 7.00
N ALA A 349 9.47 -22.22 5.67
CA ALA A 349 8.45 -21.47 4.94
C ALA A 349 7.75 -22.40 3.95
N ILE A 350 6.42 -22.36 3.94
CA ILE A 350 5.58 -23.12 3.01
C ILE A 350 5.00 -22.12 2.00
N PHE A 351 5.32 -22.31 0.74
CA PHE A 351 4.87 -21.49 -0.38
C PHE A 351 3.73 -22.20 -1.11
N VAL A 352 2.51 -21.68 -1.02
CA VAL A 352 1.32 -22.27 -1.65
C VAL A 352 0.94 -21.43 -2.87
N GLY A 353 1.02 -21.99 -4.08
CA GLY A 353 0.70 -21.28 -5.33
C GLY A 353 1.52 -20.01 -5.57
N CYS A 354 2.67 -19.84 -4.92
CA CYS A 354 3.35 -18.55 -4.84
C CYS A 354 3.94 -18.04 -6.16
N THR A 355 3.93 -16.73 -6.37
CA THR A 355 4.38 -16.10 -7.63
C THR A 355 5.90 -15.91 -7.66
N ASN A 356 6.69 -16.94 -7.31
CA ASN A 356 8.12 -16.78 -6.99
C ASN A 356 9.00 -16.40 -8.21
N ALA A 357 8.62 -16.79 -9.43
CA ALA A 357 9.14 -16.25 -10.69
C ALA A 357 8.12 -15.40 -11.45
N GLY A 358 7.16 -14.80 -10.73
CA GLY A 358 6.08 -14.00 -11.29
C GLY A 358 4.93 -14.81 -11.93
N THR A 359 4.03 -14.11 -12.63
CA THR A 359 2.95 -14.69 -13.44
C THR A 359 2.72 -13.90 -14.72
N GLU A 360 2.50 -14.57 -15.84
CA GLU A 360 2.22 -13.92 -17.13
C GLU A 360 0.91 -13.10 -17.11
N LEU A 361 -0.01 -13.33 -16.17
CA LEU A 361 -1.21 -12.49 -15.97
C LEU A 361 -0.91 -11.08 -15.43
N ALA A 362 0.26 -10.87 -14.82
CA ALA A 362 0.65 -9.55 -14.29
C ALA A 362 1.03 -8.55 -15.39
N ASN A 363 1.38 -9.02 -16.60
CA ASN A 363 1.68 -8.15 -17.73
C ASN A 363 0.45 -7.30 -18.12
N ASN A 364 0.67 -6.03 -18.44
CA ASN A 364 -0.39 -5.05 -18.74
C ASN A 364 -1.38 -5.52 -19.82
N GLU A 365 -0.89 -6.23 -20.84
CA GLU A 365 -1.69 -6.80 -21.94
C GLU A 365 -2.67 -7.89 -21.50
N ASN A 366 -2.46 -8.51 -20.34
CA ASN A 366 -3.26 -9.61 -19.80
C ASN A 366 -4.18 -9.18 -18.64
N TRP A 367 -4.20 -7.92 -18.22
CA TRP A 367 -5.00 -7.47 -17.06
C TRP A 367 -6.51 -7.72 -17.21
N LYS A 368 -7.07 -7.68 -18.43
CA LYS A 368 -8.48 -8.07 -18.65
C LYS A 368 -8.71 -9.53 -18.27
N ILE A 369 -7.81 -10.39 -18.72
CA ILE A 369 -7.83 -11.83 -18.48
C ILE A 369 -7.66 -12.10 -16.97
N LEU A 370 -6.75 -11.35 -16.30
CA LEU A 370 -6.56 -11.39 -14.84
C LEU A 370 -7.86 -11.08 -14.09
N VAL A 371 -8.55 -9.96 -14.37
CA VAL A 371 -9.78 -9.59 -13.65
C VAL A 371 -10.94 -10.54 -13.93
N ASP A 372 -11.10 -11.02 -15.17
CA ASP A 372 -12.13 -11.99 -15.54
C ASP A 372 -11.94 -13.32 -14.78
N PHE A 373 -10.70 -13.84 -14.75
CA PHE A 373 -10.40 -15.08 -14.01
C PHE A 373 -10.53 -14.90 -12.50
N TYR A 374 -9.96 -13.86 -11.89
CA TYR A 374 -10.07 -13.64 -10.45
C TYR A 374 -11.52 -13.46 -10.00
N THR A 375 -12.33 -12.69 -10.74
CA THR A 375 -13.78 -12.56 -10.46
C THR A 375 -14.45 -13.93 -10.47
N THR A 376 -14.18 -14.75 -11.49
CA THR A 376 -14.78 -16.09 -11.62
C THR A 376 -14.29 -17.08 -10.55
N MET A 377 -13.01 -17.04 -10.17
CA MET A 377 -12.44 -17.94 -9.16
C MET A 377 -12.85 -17.58 -7.73
N ILE A 378 -13.05 -16.29 -7.43
CA ILE A 378 -13.58 -15.85 -6.12
C ILE A 378 -15.05 -16.22 -6.00
N ALA A 379 -15.86 -16.00 -7.04
CA ALA A 379 -17.22 -16.53 -7.14
C ALA A 379 -17.27 -18.07 -6.97
N GLY A 380 -16.43 -18.79 -7.72
CA GLY A 380 -16.29 -20.25 -7.62
C GLY A 380 -15.96 -20.72 -6.19
N ALA A 381 -14.96 -20.13 -5.55
CA ALA A 381 -14.58 -20.44 -4.16
C ALA A 381 -15.70 -20.11 -3.17
N SER A 382 -16.38 -18.98 -3.33
CA SER A 382 -17.51 -18.58 -2.48
C SER A 382 -18.67 -19.59 -2.56
N ARG A 383 -18.95 -20.12 -3.76
CA ARG A 383 -19.92 -21.22 -3.95
C ARG A 383 -19.50 -22.52 -3.27
N LEU A 384 -18.19 -22.82 -3.18
CA LEU A 384 -17.71 -24.00 -2.42
C LEU A 384 -18.07 -23.90 -0.95
N LEU A 385 -17.91 -22.71 -0.37
CA LEU A 385 -18.21 -22.43 1.03
C LEU A 385 -19.73 -22.38 1.27
N ALA A 386 -20.49 -21.81 0.35
CA ALA A 386 -21.96 -21.75 0.43
C ALA A 386 -22.66 -23.13 0.43
N LEU A 387 -21.99 -24.20 -0.04
CA LEU A 387 -22.47 -25.57 0.11
C LEU A 387 -22.54 -26.02 1.59
N HIS A 388 -21.86 -25.32 2.49
CA HIS A 388 -21.94 -25.53 3.93
C HIS A 388 -22.91 -24.48 4.54
N PRO A 389 -24.16 -24.85 4.93
CA PRO A 389 -25.24 -23.88 5.19
C PRO A 389 -25.05 -22.93 6.38
N ALA A 390 -23.94 -23.06 7.12
CA ALA A 390 -23.55 -22.19 8.23
C ALA A 390 -22.38 -21.25 7.89
N SER A 391 -21.74 -21.41 6.72
CA SER A 391 -20.54 -20.64 6.36
C SER A 391 -20.89 -19.21 5.97
N ARG A 392 -20.45 -18.25 6.79
CA ARG A 392 -20.53 -16.81 6.46
C ARG A 392 -19.38 -16.35 5.57
N MET A 393 -18.30 -17.14 5.51
CA MET A 393 -17.08 -16.81 4.78
C MET A 393 -17.28 -16.63 3.27
N ALA A 394 -18.31 -17.26 2.68
CA ALA A 394 -18.66 -17.08 1.28
C ALA A 394 -18.89 -15.59 0.93
N GLY A 395 -19.71 -14.87 1.71
CA GLY A 395 -20.01 -13.46 1.45
C GLY A 395 -18.83 -12.54 1.77
N VAL A 396 -18.01 -12.89 2.76
CA VAL A 396 -16.82 -12.10 3.13
C VAL A 396 -15.74 -12.18 2.04
N ILE A 397 -15.42 -13.39 1.56
CA ILE A 397 -14.43 -13.61 0.50
C ILE A 397 -14.90 -12.99 -0.82
N LEU A 398 -16.18 -13.13 -1.16
CA LEU A 398 -16.77 -12.51 -2.35
C LEU A 398 -16.67 -10.99 -2.28
N SER A 399 -17.20 -10.36 -1.22
CA SER A 399 -17.25 -8.90 -1.09
C SER A 399 -15.87 -8.25 -1.00
N GLN A 400 -14.93 -8.78 -0.20
CA GLN A 400 -13.57 -8.25 -0.09
C GLN A 400 -12.83 -8.36 -1.43
N GLY A 401 -12.85 -9.54 -2.08
CA GLY A 401 -12.17 -9.76 -3.35
C GLY A 401 -12.72 -8.88 -4.48
N ILE A 402 -14.05 -8.73 -4.55
CA ILE A 402 -14.73 -7.92 -5.58
C ILE A 402 -14.49 -6.42 -5.38
N ARG A 403 -14.39 -5.90 -4.15
CA ARG A 403 -13.98 -4.50 -3.91
C ARG A 403 -12.61 -4.19 -4.52
N ILE A 404 -11.62 -5.06 -4.29
CA ILE A 404 -10.24 -4.85 -4.76
C ILE A 404 -10.16 -5.01 -6.30
N ILE A 405 -10.80 -6.04 -6.86
CA ILE A 405 -10.89 -6.22 -8.33
C ILE A 405 -11.65 -5.06 -8.98
N GLY A 406 -12.76 -4.65 -8.38
CA GLY A 406 -13.60 -3.57 -8.87
C GLY A 406 -12.85 -2.25 -9.00
N SER A 407 -11.91 -1.98 -8.10
CA SER A 407 -11.02 -0.82 -8.20
C SER A 407 -10.03 -0.91 -9.37
N LEU A 408 -9.48 -2.09 -9.67
CA LEU A 408 -8.67 -2.31 -10.87
C LEU A 408 -9.52 -2.19 -12.16
N VAL A 409 -10.75 -2.70 -12.17
CA VAL A 409 -11.71 -2.54 -13.28
C VAL A 409 -12.05 -1.05 -13.51
N LYS A 410 -12.36 -0.31 -12.44
CA LYS A 410 -12.60 1.15 -12.48
C LYS A 410 -11.38 1.92 -12.98
N TYR A 411 -10.16 1.41 -12.78
CA TYR A 411 -8.94 1.98 -13.36
C TYR A 411 -8.81 1.66 -14.86
N MET A 412 -8.94 0.39 -15.25
CA MET A 412 -8.82 -0.05 -16.65
C MET A 412 -9.81 0.67 -17.57
N ALA A 413 -11.01 0.99 -17.08
CA ALA A 413 -12.03 1.75 -17.82
C ALA A 413 -11.69 3.22 -18.12
N LYS A 414 -10.53 3.74 -17.68
CA LYS A 414 -10.09 5.13 -17.92
C LYS A 414 -9.27 5.34 -19.20
N ASP A 415 -9.09 4.31 -20.03
CA ASP A 415 -8.49 4.36 -21.38
C ASP A 415 -7.03 4.87 -21.45
N ILE A 416 -6.36 5.04 -20.30
CA ILE A 416 -4.96 5.47 -20.19
C ILE A 416 -4.24 4.53 -19.22
N VAL A 417 -3.86 3.35 -19.72
CA VAL A 417 -2.90 2.46 -19.05
C VAL A 417 -1.50 2.88 -19.48
N ALA A 418 -0.77 3.52 -18.56
CA ALA A 418 0.67 3.69 -18.70
C ALA A 418 1.38 2.42 -18.21
N ASP A 419 2.52 2.08 -18.81
CA ASP A 419 3.28 0.90 -18.40
C ASP A 419 3.69 0.98 -16.92
N ASN A 420 3.47 -0.11 -16.19
CA ASN A 420 3.77 -0.28 -14.76
C ASN A 420 2.99 0.63 -13.78
N ALA A 421 1.83 1.16 -14.18
CA ALA A 421 1.02 2.06 -13.35
C ALA A 421 0.40 1.44 -12.07
N VAL A 422 0.48 0.13 -11.87
CA VAL A 422 0.03 -0.59 -10.66
C VAL A 422 1.22 -1.30 -10.01
N PRO A 423 1.88 -0.70 -8.99
CA PRO A 423 3.15 -1.21 -8.45
C PRO A 423 3.10 -2.65 -7.94
N GLY A 424 1.99 -3.04 -7.30
CA GLY A 424 1.80 -4.38 -6.76
C GLY A 424 1.73 -5.48 -7.83
N LEU A 425 1.07 -5.21 -8.95
CA LEU A 425 1.04 -6.12 -10.12
C LEU A 425 2.35 -6.08 -10.91
N ALA A 426 2.93 -4.89 -11.13
CA ALA A 426 4.20 -4.75 -11.85
C ALA A 426 5.34 -5.54 -11.17
N SER A 427 5.28 -5.69 -9.84
CA SER A 427 6.22 -6.50 -9.05
C SER A 427 6.04 -8.02 -9.22
N MET A 428 4.98 -8.48 -9.88
CA MET A 428 4.71 -9.88 -10.21
C MET A 428 4.99 -10.22 -11.69
N CYS A 429 5.38 -9.26 -12.53
CA CYS A 429 5.71 -9.52 -13.93
C CYS A 429 6.98 -10.41 -14.02
N PRO A 430 6.96 -11.58 -14.71
CA PRO A 430 8.08 -12.53 -14.75
C PRO A 430 9.40 -11.94 -15.25
N LYS A 431 9.32 -10.95 -16.13
CA LYS A 431 10.48 -10.22 -16.70
C LYS A 431 10.66 -8.82 -16.09
N GLY A 432 9.88 -8.49 -15.06
CA GLY A 432 9.94 -7.21 -14.35
C GLY A 432 11.21 -7.09 -13.51
N SER A 433 11.63 -5.84 -13.24
CA SER A 433 12.84 -5.55 -12.47
C SER A 433 12.85 -6.22 -11.09
N PHE A 434 11.71 -6.22 -10.39
CA PHE A 434 11.59 -6.84 -9.06
C PHE A 434 11.80 -8.37 -9.10
N VAL A 435 11.09 -9.07 -9.99
CA VAL A 435 11.18 -10.54 -10.11
C VAL A 435 12.57 -10.97 -10.57
N ASN A 436 13.19 -10.24 -11.51
CA ASN A 436 14.58 -10.51 -11.89
C ASN A 436 15.53 -10.28 -10.69
N ALA A 437 15.45 -9.13 -10.02
CA ALA A 437 16.36 -8.77 -8.93
C ALA A 437 16.27 -9.72 -7.71
N ILE A 438 15.08 -10.21 -7.35
CA ILE A 438 14.93 -11.16 -6.24
C ILE A 438 15.41 -12.58 -6.60
N ASN A 439 15.34 -12.93 -7.90
CA ASN A 439 15.76 -14.24 -8.43
C ASN A 439 17.23 -14.30 -8.87
N GLU A 440 17.90 -13.16 -9.07
CA GLU A 440 19.32 -13.10 -9.43
C GLU A 440 20.26 -13.45 -8.24
N VAL A 441 21.28 -14.26 -8.54
CA VAL A 441 22.31 -14.68 -7.58
C VAL A 441 23.46 -13.67 -7.58
N THR A 442 23.29 -12.53 -6.90
CA THR A 442 24.35 -11.50 -6.83
C THR A 442 25.53 -11.94 -5.96
N ALA A 443 26.76 -11.73 -6.44
CA ALA A 443 28.00 -12.04 -5.73
C ALA A 443 28.21 -11.14 -4.50
N GLY A 444 27.65 -11.55 -3.36
CA GLY A 444 27.67 -10.79 -2.10
C GLY A 444 26.47 -11.03 -1.18
N ARG A 445 25.42 -11.71 -1.68
CA ARG A 445 24.19 -11.99 -0.92
C ARG A 445 24.48 -12.86 0.33
N ILE A 446 24.06 -12.37 1.50
CA ILE A 446 24.20 -13.08 2.79
C ILE A 446 23.24 -14.28 2.80
N ARG A 447 23.51 -15.29 3.63
CA ARG A 447 22.59 -16.43 3.84
C ARG A 447 21.19 -15.91 4.18
N PRO A 448 20.12 -16.45 3.57
CA PRO A 448 18.76 -16.05 3.89
C PRO A 448 18.43 -16.39 5.34
N GLY A 449 17.48 -15.63 5.92
CA GLY A 449 17.02 -15.83 7.29
C GLY A 449 16.39 -17.21 7.49
N ALA A 450 15.58 -17.62 6.51
CA ALA A 450 15.01 -18.96 6.39
C ALA A 450 15.92 -19.87 5.56
N ARG A 451 15.90 -21.19 5.83
CA ARG A 451 16.73 -22.18 5.10
C ARG A 451 15.98 -23.37 4.52
N HIS A 452 14.82 -23.69 5.06
CA HIS A 452 14.03 -24.85 4.64
C HIS A 452 12.74 -24.34 4.00
N TYR A 453 12.67 -24.45 2.68
CA TYR A 453 11.48 -24.10 1.93
C TYR A 453 10.71 -25.36 1.57
N TYR A 454 9.40 -25.23 1.52
CA TYR A 454 8.46 -26.23 1.05
C TYR A 454 7.53 -25.53 0.07
N ALA A 455 7.05 -26.25 -0.94
CA ALA A 455 6.17 -25.62 -1.93
C ALA A 455 5.02 -26.54 -2.35
N ILE A 456 3.83 -25.95 -2.48
CA ILE A 456 2.64 -26.60 -3.01
C ILE A 456 2.26 -25.90 -4.32
N GLY A 457 2.09 -26.69 -5.38
CA GLY A 457 1.65 -26.20 -6.68
C GLY A 457 0.70 -27.16 -7.37
N SER A 458 -0.13 -26.63 -8.25
CA SER A 458 -1.13 -27.38 -9.01
C SER A 458 -0.93 -27.22 -10.52
N ASP A 459 -1.46 -28.20 -11.24
CA ASP A 459 -1.62 -28.24 -12.68
C ASP A 459 -3.11 -28.47 -12.98
N PHE A 460 -3.85 -27.37 -13.10
CA PHE A 460 -5.30 -27.40 -13.21
C PHE A 460 -5.72 -27.64 -14.66
N GLU A 461 -6.42 -28.75 -14.87
CA GLU A 461 -6.84 -29.26 -16.17
C GLU A 461 -8.15 -30.06 -15.99
N PRO A 462 -9.30 -29.56 -16.46
CA PRO A 462 -10.61 -30.11 -16.14
C PRO A 462 -10.95 -31.35 -16.98
N GLY A 463 -11.32 -32.43 -16.29
CA GLY A 463 -11.85 -33.64 -16.90
C GLY A 463 -13.36 -33.57 -17.23
N PRO A 464 -13.92 -34.62 -17.85
CA PRO A 464 -15.34 -34.67 -18.22
C PRO A 464 -16.29 -34.45 -17.03
N ASP A 465 -16.02 -35.10 -15.90
CA ASP A 465 -16.88 -35.08 -14.71
C ASP A 465 -16.75 -33.77 -13.91
N THR A 466 -15.62 -33.07 -14.04
CA THR A 466 -15.40 -31.72 -13.49
C THR A 466 -16.44 -30.71 -13.99
N SER A 467 -16.98 -30.94 -15.19
CA SER A 467 -18.02 -30.08 -15.77
C SER A 467 -19.39 -30.16 -15.09
N ALA A 468 -19.57 -31.10 -14.14
CA ALA A 468 -20.80 -31.30 -13.36
C ALA A 468 -20.83 -30.56 -12.01
N GLY A 469 -19.79 -29.81 -11.62
CA GLY A 469 -19.78 -29.08 -10.36
C GLY A 469 -18.73 -27.96 -10.25
N LYS A 470 -18.72 -27.32 -9.07
CA LYS A 470 -17.68 -26.46 -8.47
C LYS A 470 -17.07 -25.28 -9.27
N LEU A 471 -16.58 -25.48 -10.49
CA LEU A 471 -15.95 -24.42 -11.31
C LEU A 471 -16.84 -23.91 -12.46
N GLY A 472 -17.99 -24.53 -12.70
CA GLY A 472 -18.91 -24.14 -13.77
C GLY A 472 -18.51 -24.71 -15.14
N LYS A 473 -19.51 -25.24 -15.84
CA LYS A 473 -19.33 -26.04 -17.06
C LYS A 473 -18.55 -25.32 -18.18
N ARG A 474 -18.71 -23.99 -18.30
CA ARG A 474 -18.03 -23.19 -19.33
C ARG A 474 -16.59 -22.80 -18.98
N MET A 475 -16.26 -22.66 -17.70
CA MET A 475 -14.87 -22.45 -17.29
C MET A 475 -14.05 -23.70 -17.56
N ALA A 476 -14.60 -24.87 -17.20
CA ALA A 476 -14.00 -26.16 -17.53
C ALA A 476 -13.72 -26.30 -19.03
N LEU A 477 -14.69 -25.98 -19.89
CA LEU A 477 -14.49 -25.99 -21.35
C LEU A 477 -13.38 -25.03 -21.82
N LYS A 478 -13.28 -23.81 -21.27
CA LYS A 478 -12.26 -22.81 -21.68
C LYS A 478 -10.83 -23.20 -21.32
N VAL A 479 -10.63 -23.89 -20.19
CA VAL A 479 -9.31 -24.41 -19.81
C VAL A 479 -8.96 -25.58 -20.73
N ALA A 480 -9.87 -26.53 -20.95
CA ALA A 480 -9.70 -27.60 -21.93
C ALA A 480 -9.50 -27.12 -23.39
N ASP A 481 -10.02 -25.93 -23.74
CA ASP A 481 -9.77 -25.22 -25.02
C ASP A 481 -8.38 -24.56 -25.10
N GLY A 482 -7.54 -24.75 -24.07
CA GLY A 482 -6.15 -24.32 -23.99
C GLY A 482 -5.96 -22.81 -24.09
N VAL A 483 -6.92 -22.00 -23.64
CA VAL A 483 -6.79 -20.52 -23.65
C VAL A 483 -5.70 -20.08 -22.68
N VAL A 484 -5.70 -20.66 -21.48
CA VAL A 484 -4.74 -20.38 -20.41
C VAL A 484 -3.36 -20.89 -20.82
N ASP A 485 -3.25 -22.12 -21.30
CA ASP A 485 -1.95 -22.75 -21.62
C ASP A 485 -1.28 -22.13 -22.86
N ARG A 486 -2.08 -21.54 -23.78
CA ARG A 486 -1.55 -20.71 -24.89
C ARG A 486 -0.95 -19.38 -24.43
N MET A 487 -1.26 -18.92 -23.23
CA MET A 487 -0.78 -17.67 -22.65
C MET A 487 0.34 -17.95 -21.63
N MET A 488 0.11 -18.87 -20.69
CA MET A 488 1.05 -19.32 -19.66
C MET A 488 2.23 -20.10 -20.26
N GLY A 489 2.00 -20.83 -21.36
CA GLY A 489 3.01 -21.60 -22.08
C GLY A 489 3.40 -22.95 -21.45
N GLU A 490 2.89 -23.25 -20.26
CA GLU A 490 3.18 -24.45 -19.47
C GLU A 490 2.10 -24.74 -18.41
N LYS A 491 2.27 -25.85 -17.69
CA LYS A 491 1.48 -26.31 -16.54
C LYS A 491 1.24 -25.19 -15.52
N ASN A 492 0.00 -25.00 -15.05
CA ASN A 492 -0.40 -23.83 -14.25
C ASN A 492 -1.65 -24.11 -13.39
N ASP A 493 -1.92 -23.27 -12.37
CA ASP A 493 -3.12 -23.36 -11.51
C ASP A 493 -4.23 -22.36 -11.90
N LEU A 494 -4.27 -21.98 -13.18
CA LEU A 494 -5.00 -20.85 -13.78
C LEU A 494 -4.40 -19.45 -13.55
N VAL A 495 -3.56 -19.26 -12.53
CA VAL A 495 -3.01 -17.93 -12.20
C VAL A 495 -1.50 -17.87 -12.25
N VAL A 496 -0.80 -18.92 -11.85
CA VAL A 496 0.66 -18.94 -11.78
C VAL A 496 1.16 -20.17 -12.52
N ASN A 497 2.28 -20.02 -13.22
CA ASN A 497 2.96 -21.15 -13.84
C ASN A 497 3.52 -22.06 -12.73
N ARG A 498 3.35 -23.38 -12.86
CA ARG A 498 3.80 -24.35 -11.87
C ARG A 498 5.33 -24.31 -11.68
N SER A 499 6.07 -24.00 -12.74
CA SER A 499 7.52 -23.73 -12.69
C SER A 499 7.85 -22.55 -11.75
N SER A 500 7.07 -21.47 -11.83
CA SER A 500 7.21 -20.26 -11.02
C SER A 500 6.94 -20.54 -9.55
N MET A 501 5.90 -21.31 -9.21
CA MET A 501 5.62 -21.73 -7.82
C MET A 501 6.83 -22.38 -7.16
N PHE A 502 7.51 -23.26 -7.90
CA PHE A 502 8.64 -24.05 -7.44
C PHE A 502 10.01 -23.38 -7.61
N PHE A 503 10.06 -22.11 -8.03
CA PHE A 503 11.29 -21.31 -8.20
C PHE A 503 11.65 -20.56 -6.91
N VAL A 504 12.06 -21.28 -5.87
CA VAL A 504 12.16 -20.73 -4.50
C VAL A 504 13.60 -20.51 -4.00
N ASP A 505 14.62 -20.99 -4.73
CA ASP A 505 16.03 -21.02 -4.27
C ASP A 505 16.96 -20.08 -5.09
N PRO A 506 16.88 -18.74 -4.92
CA PRO A 506 17.79 -17.79 -5.57
C PRO A 506 19.12 -17.60 -4.81
N VAL A 507 19.32 -18.29 -3.68
CA VAL A 507 20.54 -18.21 -2.88
C VAL A 507 21.04 -19.63 -2.54
N PRO A 508 22.32 -19.99 -2.78
CA PRO A 508 22.87 -21.34 -2.56
C PRO A 508 22.86 -21.90 -1.12
N SER A 509 22.13 -21.28 -0.20
CA SER A 509 22.03 -21.70 1.21
C SER A 509 20.60 -21.73 1.77
N ALA A 510 19.60 -21.40 0.94
CA ALA A 510 18.26 -21.95 1.08
C ALA A 510 18.19 -23.30 0.35
N VAL A 511 17.26 -24.15 0.79
CA VAL A 511 16.96 -25.43 0.15
C VAL A 511 15.45 -25.63 0.15
N LEU A 512 14.86 -25.80 -1.04
CA LEU A 512 13.54 -26.38 -1.22
C LEU A 512 13.57 -27.87 -0.89
N MET A 513 13.17 -28.19 0.34
CA MET A 513 13.25 -29.51 0.96
C MET A 513 12.31 -30.54 0.33
N GLU A 514 11.08 -30.12 0.05
CA GLU A 514 10.02 -30.97 -0.46
C GLU A 514 9.05 -30.15 -1.30
N LYS A 515 8.40 -30.80 -2.27
CA LYS A 515 7.38 -30.18 -3.11
C LYS A 515 6.16 -31.10 -3.16
N MET A 516 5.00 -30.57 -2.85
CA MET A 516 3.73 -31.22 -3.16
C MET A 516 3.27 -30.68 -4.52
N GLN A 517 3.17 -31.56 -5.50
CA GLN A 517 2.59 -31.21 -6.79
C GLN A 517 1.26 -31.95 -6.94
N PHE A 518 0.20 -31.20 -7.19
CA PHE A 518 -0.97 -31.75 -7.84
C PHE A 518 -0.69 -31.71 -9.34
N ASP A 519 -0.46 -32.89 -9.94
CA ASP A 519 -0.45 -33.03 -11.39
C ASP A 519 -1.88 -32.85 -11.95
N GLN A 520 -2.03 -32.99 -13.27
CA GLN A 520 -3.25 -32.73 -14.06
C GLN A 520 -4.55 -33.13 -13.33
N ASN A 521 -5.26 -32.12 -12.80
CA ASN A 521 -6.47 -32.32 -12.00
C ASN A 521 -7.53 -31.23 -12.24
N GLY A 522 -8.81 -31.58 -12.07
CA GLY A 522 -9.93 -30.66 -12.26
C GLY A 522 -10.42 -29.95 -10.98
N GLU A 523 -9.72 -30.05 -9.85
CA GLU A 523 -10.29 -29.67 -8.55
C GLU A 523 -9.56 -28.52 -7.84
N ILE A 524 -8.25 -28.39 -8.06
CA ILE A 524 -7.37 -27.52 -7.27
C ILE A 524 -6.82 -26.40 -8.17
N TYR A 525 -7.52 -25.27 -8.19
CA TYR A 525 -7.11 -24.03 -8.84
C TYR A 525 -6.66 -22.98 -7.81
N HIS A 526 -6.08 -21.87 -8.29
CA HIS A 526 -5.31 -20.92 -7.47
C HIS A 526 -5.95 -20.51 -6.13
N THR A 527 -7.23 -20.14 -6.10
CA THR A 527 -7.88 -19.61 -4.89
C THR A 527 -8.39 -20.67 -3.91
N VAL A 528 -8.27 -21.98 -4.24
CA VAL A 528 -8.89 -23.05 -3.46
C VAL A 528 -7.93 -24.02 -2.78
N TYR A 529 -6.61 -23.75 -2.74
CA TYR A 529 -5.66 -24.62 -2.03
C TYR A 529 -6.05 -24.87 -0.57
N PHE A 530 -6.38 -23.83 0.21
CA PHE A 530 -6.72 -23.99 1.63
C PHE A 530 -8.12 -24.57 1.89
N HIS A 531 -8.93 -24.73 0.84
CA HIS A 531 -10.17 -25.51 0.89
C HIS A 531 -9.91 -27.02 0.74
N GLN A 532 -8.66 -27.43 0.44
CA GLN A 532 -8.30 -28.83 0.28
C GLN A 532 -7.77 -29.43 1.59
N PRO A 533 -8.40 -30.49 2.10
CA PRO A 533 -7.88 -31.27 3.22
C PRO A 533 -6.43 -31.74 3.07
N GLN A 534 -6.04 -32.12 1.85
CA GLN A 534 -4.70 -32.63 1.52
C GLN A 534 -3.63 -31.55 1.70
N VAL A 535 -3.93 -30.30 1.32
CA VAL A 535 -3.04 -29.15 1.52
C VAL A 535 -2.85 -28.88 3.01
N SER A 536 -3.93 -28.93 3.79
CA SER A 536 -3.89 -28.66 5.24
C SER A 536 -3.12 -29.74 6.00
N ARG A 537 -3.32 -31.02 5.65
CA ARG A 537 -2.51 -32.14 6.14
C ARG A 537 -1.03 -31.97 5.80
N GLN A 538 -0.69 -31.67 4.55
CA GLN A 538 0.71 -31.49 4.15
C GLN A 538 1.36 -30.29 4.87
N CYS A 539 0.64 -29.18 5.04
CA CYS A 539 1.10 -28.04 5.83
C CYS A 539 1.31 -28.42 7.29
N ALA A 540 0.40 -29.18 7.90
CA ALA A 540 0.57 -29.72 9.25
C ALA A 540 1.83 -30.61 9.33
N ASP A 541 2.02 -31.49 8.35
CA ASP A 541 3.13 -32.44 8.32
C ASP A 541 4.50 -31.78 8.19
N TRP A 542 4.61 -30.74 7.37
CA TRP A 542 5.84 -29.96 7.20
C TRP A 542 6.12 -29.05 8.38
N LEU A 543 5.13 -28.39 8.98
CA LEU A 543 5.33 -27.63 10.22
C LEU A 543 5.64 -28.55 11.40
N GLY A 544 5.10 -29.77 11.41
CA GLY A 544 5.25 -30.76 12.49
C GLY A 544 4.10 -30.72 13.50
N LEU A 545 2.89 -30.45 13.02
CA LEU A 545 1.64 -30.26 13.78
C LEU A 545 0.71 -31.48 13.75
N SER A 546 1.02 -32.51 12.94
CA SER A 546 0.15 -33.68 12.73
C SER A 546 -0.01 -34.51 14.02
N PRO A 547 -1.24 -34.93 14.39
CA PRO A 547 -1.50 -35.69 15.61
C PRO A 547 -0.61 -36.93 15.78
N ALA A 548 -0.50 -37.79 14.75
CA ALA A 548 0.36 -38.96 14.78
C ALA A 548 1.83 -38.63 15.09
N LYS A 549 2.38 -37.51 14.58
CA LYS A 549 3.74 -37.05 14.91
C LYS A 549 3.85 -36.52 16.34
N ASN A 550 2.79 -35.97 16.91
CA ASN A 550 2.74 -35.44 18.27
C ASN A 550 2.53 -36.55 19.33
N VAL A 551 1.65 -37.52 19.07
CA VAL A 551 1.51 -38.75 19.86
C VAL A 551 2.84 -39.52 19.86
N LEU A 552 3.45 -39.76 18.69
CA LEU A 552 4.75 -40.42 18.60
C LEU A 552 5.94 -39.59 19.13
N ARG A 553 5.76 -38.29 19.40
CA ARG A 553 6.74 -37.43 20.10
C ARG A 553 6.60 -37.50 21.62
N ARG A 554 5.37 -37.68 22.13
CA ARG A 554 5.08 -37.76 23.57
C ARG A 554 5.17 -39.19 24.12
N GLU A 555 4.80 -40.20 23.33
CA GLU A 555 4.40 -41.52 23.87
C GLU A 555 4.95 -42.75 23.13
N ALA A 556 5.99 -42.64 22.29
CA ALA A 556 6.73 -43.81 21.78
C ALA A 556 8.04 -44.02 22.56
N PRO A 557 8.06 -44.69 23.73
CA PRO A 557 9.09 -44.49 24.76
C PRO A 557 10.19 -45.58 24.72
N ARG A 558 10.21 -46.42 23.67
CA ARG A 558 10.89 -47.72 23.68
C ARG A 558 12.05 -47.81 22.69
N SER A 559 13.19 -48.30 23.20
CA SER A 559 14.45 -48.46 22.45
C SER A 559 14.37 -49.41 21.25
N TRP A 560 13.34 -50.26 21.17
CA TRP A 560 13.11 -51.21 20.08
C TRP A 560 12.05 -50.79 19.05
N TRP A 561 11.25 -49.75 19.32
CA TRP A 561 10.10 -49.40 18.47
C TRP A 561 10.51 -49.16 17.00
N ALA A 562 11.52 -48.31 16.80
CA ALA A 562 12.02 -47.94 15.47
C ALA A 562 12.73 -49.08 14.72
N SER A 563 13.00 -50.23 15.36
CA SER A 563 13.56 -51.42 14.68
C SER A 563 12.52 -52.46 14.28
N GLU A 564 11.29 -52.37 14.78
CA GLU A 564 10.23 -53.37 14.57
C GLU A 564 8.96 -52.77 13.91
N VAL A 565 8.81 -51.44 13.91
CA VAL A 565 7.66 -50.73 13.32
C VAL A 565 8.13 -49.80 12.21
N SER A 566 7.71 -50.09 10.99
CA SER A 566 7.96 -49.26 9.82
C SER A 566 6.92 -48.14 9.71
N ARG A 567 7.37 -46.89 9.59
CA ARG A 567 6.52 -45.74 9.22
C ARG A 567 6.54 -45.43 7.72
N ASP A 568 7.30 -46.23 6.96
CA ASP A 568 7.44 -46.17 5.51
C ASP A 568 6.28 -46.93 4.86
N PHE A 569 5.09 -46.31 4.87
CA PHE A 569 3.86 -46.85 4.28
C PHE A 569 2.93 -45.73 3.76
N THR A 570 2.01 -46.10 2.85
CA THR A 570 0.89 -45.25 2.41
C THR A 570 -0.43 -45.97 2.64
N THR A 571 -1.52 -45.23 2.86
CA THR A 571 -2.88 -45.80 2.88
C THR A 571 -3.52 -45.76 1.49
N LEU A 572 -4.38 -46.74 1.18
CA LEU A 572 -5.24 -46.77 -0.01
C LEU A 572 -6.63 -47.31 0.37
N PRO A 573 -7.73 -46.62 0.02
CA PRO A 573 -9.07 -47.14 0.29
C PRO A 573 -9.37 -48.32 -0.64
N ALA A 574 -9.87 -49.44 -0.11
CA ALA A 574 -10.10 -50.67 -0.86
C ALA A 574 -11.14 -50.52 -2.01
N ARG A 575 -11.98 -49.49 -1.95
CA ARG A 575 -12.94 -49.10 -3.00
C ARG A 575 -12.30 -48.38 -4.20
N MET A 576 -11.03 -47.99 -4.13
CA MET A 576 -10.29 -47.38 -5.24
C MET A 576 -10.22 -48.36 -6.42
N SER A 577 -10.29 -47.88 -7.66
CA SER A 577 -10.14 -48.75 -8.84
C SER A 577 -8.69 -49.22 -8.99
N VAL A 578 -8.49 -50.36 -9.65
CA VAL A 578 -7.17 -50.93 -9.93
C VAL A 578 -6.27 -49.96 -10.71
N ASP A 579 -6.80 -49.22 -11.69
CA ASP A 579 -6.03 -48.19 -12.41
C ASP A 579 -5.61 -47.03 -11.49
N SER A 580 -6.52 -46.51 -10.66
CA SER A 580 -6.20 -45.43 -9.73
C SER A 580 -5.20 -45.87 -8.66
N ALA A 581 -5.31 -47.11 -8.17
CA ALA A 581 -4.37 -47.68 -7.20
C ALA A 581 -2.99 -47.93 -7.83
N ALA A 582 -2.93 -48.46 -9.05
CA ALA A 582 -1.67 -48.61 -9.76
C ALA A 582 -0.97 -47.26 -9.95
N HIS A 583 -1.70 -46.22 -10.39
CA HIS A 583 -1.13 -44.90 -10.59
C HIS A 583 -0.71 -44.19 -9.28
N ALA A 584 -1.45 -44.41 -8.19
CA ALA A 584 -1.05 -43.94 -6.86
C ALA A 584 0.26 -44.59 -6.38
N LEU A 585 0.48 -45.87 -6.72
CA LEU A 585 1.68 -46.63 -6.36
C LEU A 585 2.87 -46.40 -7.29
N GLU A 586 2.66 -45.96 -8.54
CA GLU A 586 3.72 -45.51 -9.44
C GLU A 586 4.42 -44.25 -8.91
N ASN A 587 3.65 -43.33 -8.31
CA ASN A 587 4.13 -42.02 -7.85
C ASN A 587 4.57 -41.98 -6.37
N ASN A 588 4.44 -43.09 -5.64
CA ASN A 588 4.77 -43.19 -4.23
C ASN A 588 5.77 -44.31 -3.98
N ASP A 589 6.94 -44.04 -3.39
CA ASP A 589 8.01 -45.03 -3.17
C ASP A 589 7.94 -45.75 -1.81
N THR A 590 6.83 -45.62 -1.06
CA THR A 590 6.71 -46.24 0.27
C THR A 590 6.81 -47.76 0.23
N ARG A 591 7.52 -48.34 1.19
CA ARG A 591 7.82 -49.78 1.27
C ARG A 591 6.58 -50.66 1.50
N PHE A 592 5.64 -50.17 2.30
CA PHE A 592 4.39 -50.86 2.60
C PHE A 592 3.17 -50.07 2.12
N VAL A 593 2.05 -50.77 2.00
CA VAL A 593 0.75 -50.18 1.67
C VAL A 593 -0.26 -50.75 2.65
N VAL A 594 -1.02 -49.87 3.30
CA VAL A 594 -2.15 -50.24 4.14
C VAL A 594 -3.41 -50.05 3.32
N ILE A 595 -4.12 -51.13 3.01
CA ILE A 595 -5.43 -51.04 2.38
C ILE A 595 -6.49 -50.93 3.49
N GLU A 596 -7.39 -49.96 3.37
CA GLU A 596 -8.47 -49.67 4.34
C GLU A 596 -9.83 -50.06 3.76
N ARG A 597 -10.61 -50.86 4.50
CA ARG A 597 -11.93 -51.34 4.08
C ARG A 597 -12.93 -51.33 5.23
N THR A 598 -13.99 -50.55 5.10
CA THR A 598 -15.15 -50.65 5.98
C THR A 598 -15.92 -51.96 5.73
N HIS A 599 -16.20 -52.73 6.77
CA HIS A 599 -17.04 -53.93 6.72
C HIS A 599 -17.88 -54.03 8.01
N ASP A 600 -19.21 -54.16 7.86
CA ASP A 600 -20.20 -54.28 8.95
C ASP A 600 -20.15 -53.19 10.04
N GLY A 601 -19.49 -52.06 9.74
CA GLY A 601 -19.33 -50.90 10.63
C GLY A 601 -17.90 -50.72 11.15
N ASP A 602 -17.08 -51.77 11.08
CA ASP A 602 -15.68 -51.77 11.52
C ASP A 602 -14.74 -51.42 10.35
N GLU A 603 -13.59 -50.81 10.67
CA GLU A 603 -12.55 -50.47 9.68
C GLU A 603 -11.42 -51.51 9.69
N LEU A 604 -11.34 -52.26 8.59
CA LEU A 604 -10.39 -53.34 8.41
C LEU A 604 -9.13 -52.85 7.69
N HIS A 605 -7.98 -53.26 8.21
CA HIS A 605 -6.65 -52.76 7.85
C HIS A 605 -5.77 -53.90 7.36
N TYR A 606 -5.19 -53.74 6.16
CA TYR A 606 -4.45 -54.79 5.47
C TYR A 606 -3.04 -54.29 5.08
N GLY A 607 -2.02 -54.70 5.84
CA GLY A 607 -0.63 -54.32 5.57
C GLY A 607 0.04 -55.22 4.53
N LEU A 608 0.30 -54.71 3.33
CA LEU A 608 0.99 -55.40 2.23
C LEU A 608 2.34 -54.73 1.92
N SER A 609 3.24 -55.43 1.22
CA SER A 609 4.39 -54.75 0.60
C SER A 609 3.96 -54.07 -0.69
N ARG A 610 4.53 -52.90 -0.99
CA ARG A 610 4.23 -52.18 -2.23
C ARG A 610 4.57 -53.00 -3.47
N ALA A 611 5.69 -53.73 -3.44
CA ALA A 611 6.15 -54.52 -4.58
C ALA A 611 5.16 -55.64 -4.92
N ASP A 612 4.68 -56.38 -3.91
CA ASP A 612 3.71 -57.46 -4.10
C ASP A 612 2.35 -56.92 -4.59
N LEU A 613 1.92 -55.77 -4.06
CA LEU A 613 0.68 -55.12 -4.48
C LEU A 613 0.75 -54.60 -5.93
N ILE A 614 1.85 -53.96 -6.33
CA ILE A 614 2.06 -53.52 -7.72
C ILE A 614 2.02 -54.73 -8.67
N ASP A 615 2.71 -55.83 -8.33
CA ASP A 615 2.74 -57.04 -9.15
C ASP A 615 1.33 -57.60 -9.35
N ALA A 616 0.54 -57.75 -8.27
CA ALA A 616 -0.83 -58.25 -8.35
C ALA A 616 -1.79 -57.32 -9.14
N LEU A 617 -1.71 -56.01 -8.93
CA LEU A 617 -2.53 -55.05 -9.68
C LEU A 617 -2.14 -55.00 -11.17
N SER A 618 -0.87 -55.20 -11.51
CA SER A 618 -0.40 -55.28 -12.91
C SER A 618 -0.96 -56.49 -13.67
N HIS A 619 -1.20 -57.60 -12.97
CA HIS A 619 -1.78 -58.83 -13.54
C HIS A 619 -3.32 -58.86 -13.52
N THR A 620 -3.98 -57.83 -12.99
CA THR A 620 -5.45 -57.77 -12.91
C THR A 620 -6.08 -57.29 -14.21
N ALA A 621 -6.88 -58.15 -14.85
CA ALA A 621 -7.50 -57.86 -16.16
C ALA A 621 -8.65 -56.83 -16.11
N ARG A 622 -9.36 -56.70 -14.99
CA ARG A 622 -10.41 -55.68 -14.78
C ARG A 622 -9.82 -54.47 -14.07
N ARG A 623 -9.40 -53.48 -14.86
CA ARG A 623 -8.78 -52.24 -14.38
C ARG A 623 -9.78 -51.25 -13.75
N ASP A 624 -11.06 -51.45 -14.05
CA ASP A 624 -12.23 -50.72 -13.55
C ASP A 624 -12.73 -51.21 -12.17
N ALA A 625 -12.43 -52.47 -11.81
CA ALA A 625 -12.84 -53.07 -10.55
C ALA A 625 -12.15 -52.40 -9.35
N SER A 626 -12.76 -52.48 -8.17
CA SER A 626 -12.13 -52.00 -6.94
C SER A 626 -10.98 -52.90 -6.51
N VAL A 627 -10.00 -52.36 -5.78
CA VAL A 627 -8.89 -53.14 -5.19
C VAL A 627 -9.41 -54.28 -4.30
N ALA A 628 -10.50 -54.05 -3.58
CA ALA A 628 -11.19 -55.07 -2.77
C ALA A 628 -11.63 -56.29 -3.60
N GLU A 629 -12.28 -56.04 -4.75
CA GLU A 629 -12.75 -57.09 -5.67
C GLU A 629 -11.60 -57.74 -6.45
N ALA A 630 -10.60 -56.93 -6.83
CA ALA A 630 -9.45 -57.39 -7.61
C ALA A 630 -8.53 -58.36 -6.86
N LEU A 631 -8.40 -58.16 -5.55
CA LEU A 631 -7.53 -58.96 -4.67
C LEU A 631 -8.29 -60.01 -3.85
N ASP A 632 -9.58 -60.21 -4.11
CA ASP A 632 -10.48 -61.12 -3.37
C ASP A 632 -10.35 -60.94 -1.84
N MET A 633 -10.44 -59.68 -1.40
CA MET A 633 -10.13 -59.33 -0.02
C MET A 633 -11.21 -59.88 0.93
N HIS A 634 -10.76 -60.49 2.03
CA HIS A 634 -11.62 -61.04 3.08
C HIS A 634 -11.26 -60.49 4.46
N GLU A 635 -12.24 -60.42 5.34
CA GLU A 635 -12.12 -59.96 6.72
C GLU A 635 -11.08 -60.76 7.52
N SER A 636 -10.96 -62.06 7.24
CA SER A 636 -9.97 -62.97 7.83
C SER A 636 -8.50 -62.67 7.47
N ALA A 637 -8.25 -61.79 6.50
CA ALA A 637 -6.90 -61.31 6.15
C ALA A 637 -6.57 -59.94 6.76
N SER A 638 -7.50 -59.28 7.47
CA SER A 638 -7.23 -58.02 8.18
C SER A 638 -6.38 -58.28 9.42
N LEU A 639 -5.43 -57.39 9.74
CA LEU A 639 -4.60 -57.49 10.93
C LEU A 639 -4.30 -56.10 11.52
N GLY A 640 -5.36 -55.38 11.92
CA GLY A 640 -5.23 -54.19 12.76
C GLY A 640 -4.89 -54.56 14.20
N VAL A 641 -3.97 -53.82 14.83
CA VAL A 641 -3.58 -53.96 16.24
C VAL A 641 -3.60 -52.58 16.87
N ASN A 642 -4.39 -52.40 17.94
CA ASN A 642 -4.48 -51.11 18.62
C ASN A 642 -3.12 -50.71 19.23
N LEU A 643 -2.76 -49.43 19.11
CA LEU A 643 -1.54 -48.83 19.65
C LEU A 643 -1.42 -49.04 21.17
N ASP A 644 -2.50 -48.86 21.94
CA ASP A 644 -2.50 -49.02 23.39
C ASP A 644 -2.20 -50.47 23.80
N ASP A 645 -2.82 -51.43 23.09
CA ASP A 645 -2.58 -52.87 23.22
C ASP A 645 -1.10 -53.27 23.05
N VAL A 646 -0.34 -52.47 22.31
CA VAL A 646 1.11 -52.61 22.15
C VAL A 646 1.86 -51.85 23.24
N LEU A 647 1.42 -50.63 23.58
CA LEU A 647 2.04 -49.78 24.58
C LEU A 647 1.92 -50.33 26.01
N GLU A 648 0.96 -51.20 26.32
CA GLU A 648 0.84 -51.84 27.64
C GLU A 648 1.99 -52.82 27.99
N SER A 649 2.68 -53.42 27.01
CA SER A 649 3.71 -54.45 27.25
C SER A 649 5.11 -54.02 26.81
N ASP A 650 6.04 -53.93 27.76
CA ASP A 650 7.46 -53.57 27.50
C ASP A 650 8.27 -54.71 26.84
N ASP A 651 7.70 -55.92 26.79
CA ASP A 651 8.31 -57.11 26.18
C ASP A 651 8.12 -57.17 24.65
N ILE A 652 9.24 -57.03 23.92
CA ILE A 652 9.33 -57.17 22.46
C ILE A 652 8.86 -58.55 21.95
N GLY A 653 8.94 -59.60 22.77
CA GLY A 653 8.43 -60.94 22.44
C GLY A 653 6.90 -61.00 22.42
N ILE A 654 6.24 -60.23 23.29
CA ILE A 654 4.77 -60.08 23.30
C ILE A 654 4.31 -59.19 22.14
N PHE A 655 5.06 -58.12 21.82
CA PHE A 655 4.82 -57.35 20.60
C PHE A 655 4.88 -58.25 19.36
N ARG A 656 5.99 -58.98 19.16
CA ARG A 656 6.19 -59.87 18.00
C ARG A 656 5.18 -61.02 17.91
N SER A 657 4.57 -61.45 19.02
CA SER A 657 3.52 -62.47 18.99
C SER A 657 2.15 -61.87 18.64
N LYS A 658 1.81 -60.68 19.14
CA LYS A 658 0.60 -59.92 18.73
C LYS A 658 0.67 -59.46 17.26
N THR A 659 1.85 -59.07 16.77
CA THR A 659 2.05 -58.54 15.41
C THR A 659 2.63 -59.56 14.42
N ALA A 660 2.53 -60.86 14.72
CA ALA A 660 3.00 -61.91 13.82
C ALA A 660 2.18 -61.88 12.51
N SER A 661 2.85 -61.76 11.35
CA SER A 661 2.19 -61.78 10.05
C SER A 661 1.34 -63.05 9.88
N ILE A 662 0.09 -62.90 9.46
CA ILE A 662 -0.82 -64.02 9.19
C ILE A 662 -0.69 -64.47 7.73
N PRO A 663 -0.73 -65.79 7.43
CA PRO A 663 -0.88 -66.28 6.07
C PRO A 663 -2.17 -65.76 5.44
N SER A 664 -2.11 -65.28 4.20
CA SER A 664 -3.26 -64.68 3.52
C SER A 664 -3.29 -65.03 2.02
N SER A 665 -4.48 -65.03 1.43
CA SER A 665 -4.66 -65.07 -0.04
C SER A 665 -4.16 -63.81 -0.76
N LEU A 666 -3.93 -62.72 -0.01
CA LEU A 666 -3.45 -61.44 -0.53
C LEU A 666 -2.01 -61.50 -1.06
N PRO A 667 -1.61 -60.54 -1.92
CA PRO A 667 -0.28 -60.51 -2.54
C PRO A 667 0.87 -60.58 -1.52
N GLY A 668 1.93 -61.32 -1.87
CA GLY A 668 3.04 -61.65 -0.96
C GLY A 668 2.76 -62.83 -0.02
N GLY A 669 1.53 -63.36 0.01
CA GLY A 669 1.14 -64.58 0.75
C GLY A 669 1.04 -64.43 2.27
N VAL A 670 1.35 -63.24 2.80
CA VAL A 670 1.21 -62.89 4.21
C VAL A 670 0.74 -61.45 4.37
N THR A 671 -0.21 -61.22 5.29
CA THR A 671 -0.59 -59.86 5.67
C THR A 671 0.15 -59.44 6.94
N ARG A 672 0.68 -58.22 6.94
CA ARG A 672 1.43 -57.63 8.05
C ARG A 672 0.50 -56.88 8.99
N ALA A 673 0.83 -56.92 10.27
CA ALA A 673 0.09 -56.19 11.27
C ALA A 673 0.22 -54.67 11.04
N VAL A 674 -0.91 -53.99 11.03
CA VAL A 674 -1.03 -52.54 10.97
C VAL A 674 -1.33 -52.06 12.37
N ILE A 675 -0.49 -51.18 12.89
CA ILE A 675 -0.69 -50.55 14.20
C ILE A 675 -1.60 -49.34 13.97
N VAL A 676 -2.70 -49.27 14.70
CA VAL A 676 -3.75 -48.25 14.54
C VAL A 676 -4.04 -47.54 15.86
N ASP A 677 -4.33 -46.24 15.81
CA ASP A 677 -4.87 -45.47 16.94
C ASP A 677 -6.24 -44.86 16.57
N GLU A 678 -6.80 -43.99 17.43
CA GLU A 678 -8.08 -43.32 17.18
C GLU A 678 -8.10 -42.43 15.90
N SER A 679 -6.93 -42.16 15.30
CA SER A 679 -6.76 -41.39 14.06
C SER A 679 -6.38 -42.25 12.83
N GLY A 680 -6.33 -43.58 12.97
CA GLY A 680 -6.06 -44.54 11.89
C GLY A 680 -4.66 -45.18 11.96
N PRO A 681 -4.10 -45.64 10.83
CA PRO A 681 -2.80 -46.31 10.78
C PRO A 681 -1.62 -45.41 11.20
N VAL A 682 -0.80 -45.90 12.13
CA VAL A 682 0.43 -45.23 12.62
C VAL A 682 1.72 -46.00 12.31
N GLY A 683 1.64 -47.23 11.82
CA GLY A 683 2.80 -48.02 11.39
C GLY A 683 2.46 -49.43 10.91
N VAL A 684 3.41 -50.06 10.23
CA VAL A 684 3.32 -51.47 9.79
C VAL A 684 4.44 -52.28 10.44
N ALA A 685 4.10 -53.41 11.07
CA ALA A 685 5.09 -54.27 11.72
C ALA A 685 6.05 -54.91 10.68
N ALA A 686 7.35 -54.78 10.94
CA ALA A 686 8.39 -55.27 10.04
C ALA A 686 9.59 -55.84 10.84
N PRO A 687 10.08 -57.05 10.49
CA PRO A 687 11.18 -57.65 11.23
C PRO A 687 12.52 -56.92 11.02
N PRO A 688 13.42 -56.94 12.02
CA PRO A 688 14.67 -56.19 11.97
C PRO A 688 15.62 -56.78 10.91
N GLY A 689 16.00 -55.94 9.94
CA GLY A 689 16.87 -56.32 8.82
C GLY A 689 16.66 -55.50 7.55
N ILE A 690 15.55 -54.76 7.46
CA ILE A 690 15.17 -53.93 6.29
C ILE A 690 15.37 -52.41 6.60
N VAL A 691 15.89 -52.06 7.77
CA VAL A 691 16.23 -50.68 8.19
C VAL A 691 17.63 -50.35 7.70
N THR A 692 17.77 -49.32 6.86
CA THR A 692 19.07 -48.91 6.28
C THR A 692 19.89 -48.05 7.24
N ALA A 693 21.21 -47.99 7.02
CA ALA A 693 22.16 -47.33 7.93
C ALA A 693 21.88 -45.84 8.17
N THR A 694 21.15 -45.19 7.27
CA THR A 694 20.68 -43.79 7.35
C THR A 694 19.81 -43.51 8.58
N GLU A 695 18.91 -44.42 8.95
CA GLU A 695 17.99 -44.21 10.09
C GLU A 695 18.71 -44.33 11.45
N ARG A 696 19.80 -45.12 11.53
CA ARG A 696 20.66 -45.19 12.73
C ARG A 696 21.48 -43.93 12.98
N ALA A 697 21.66 -43.06 11.98
CA ALA A 697 22.43 -41.83 12.15
C ALA A 697 21.66 -40.72 12.88
N MET A 698 20.32 -40.81 12.93
CA MET A 698 19.45 -39.75 13.46
C MET A 698 19.10 -39.87 14.96
N SER A 699 19.56 -40.94 15.64
CA SER A 699 19.16 -41.25 17.03
C SER A 699 20.28 -41.12 18.09
N ALA A 700 21.45 -40.59 17.75
CA ALA A 700 22.57 -40.42 18.67
C ALA A 700 22.62 -39.02 19.34
N PRO A 701 22.55 -38.89 20.67
CA PRO A 701 22.63 -37.60 21.36
C PRO A 701 24.03 -37.22 21.89
N ALA A 702 24.31 -35.90 21.92
CA ALA A 702 25.46 -35.22 22.55
C ALA A 702 26.86 -35.46 21.89
N ALA A 703 27.91 -34.65 22.12
CA ALA A 703 28.15 -33.64 23.16
C ALA A 703 29.15 -32.53 22.74
N ARG A 704 29.30 -31.51 23.60
CA ARG A 704 30.41 -30.51 23.58
C ARG A 704 31.79 -31.17 23.61
N ALA A 705 32.74 -30.66 22.81
CA ALA A 705 34.17 -30.85 23.07
C ALA A 705 35.01 -29.65 22.59
N SER A 706 35.62 -28.93 23.54
CA SER A 706 36.67 -27.94 23.27
C SER A 706 38.00 -28.64 23.00
N ARG A 707 38.79 -28.20 22.02
CA ARG A 707 40.27 -28.30 22.11
C ARG A 707 41.04 -27.40 21.15
N THR A 708 41.99 -26.69 21.73
CA THR A 708 43.08 -25.95 21.07
C THR A 708 44.02 -26.89 20.32
N PHE A 709 44.59 -26.44 19.19
CA PHE A 709 45.91 -26.89 18.74
C PHE A 709 46.74 -25.72 18.19
N ARG A 710 48.08 -25.86 18.27
CA ARG A 710 49.08 -24.80 18.09
C ARG A 710 50.28 -25.38 17.34
N ARG A 711 50.96 -24.56 16.52
CA ARG A 711 52.18 -24.88 15.72
C ARG A 711 51.93 -25.84 14.54
N SER A 712 52.70 -25.82 13.43
CA SER A 712 53.98 -25.13 13.12
C SER A 712 54.23 -24.98 11.62
N SER A 713 54.95 -23.93 11.20
CA SER A 713 55.71 -23.87 9.92
C SER A 713 57.01 -24.70 10.02
N PRO A 714 57.65 -25.10 8.90
CA PRO A 714 58.64 -24.26 8.18
C PRO A 714 58.26 -24.03 6.69
N ALA A 715 58.66 -22.94 6.02
CA ALA A 715 59.94 -22.73 5.28
C ALA A 715 60.12 -23.69 4.07
N GLU A 716 60.68 -23.31 2.91
CA GLU A 716 61.57 -22.17 2.60
C GLU A 716 61.71 -21.94 1.06
N THR A 717 62.14 -20.72 0.68
CA THR A 717 62.85 -20.27 -0.56
C THR A 717 62.04 -19.54 -1.66
N GLN A 718 62.56 -18.49 -2.34
CA GLN A 718 63.78 -17.67 -2.15
C GLN A 718 63.66 -16.31 -2.88
N ALA A 719 64.48 -15.32 -2.47
CA ALA A 719 65.15 -14.31 -3.32
C ALA A 719 64.34 -13.30 -4.19
N GLU A 720 64.72 -12.02 -4.35
CA GLU A 720 65.80 -11.21 -3.75
C GLU A 720 65.64 -9.69 -4.03
N LYS A 721 66.15 -8.84 -3.11
CA LYS A 721 66.77 -7.49 -3.32
C LYS A 721 65.93 -6.37 -4.01
N THR A 722 66.08 -5.06 -3.78
CA THR A 722 66.80 -4.18 -2.82
C THR A 722 66.08 -2.80 -2.87
N THR A 723 66.26 -1.78 -2.01
CA THR A 723 67.37 -1.45 -1.08
C THR A 723 66.81 -0.79 0.23
N VAL A 724 67.59 0.07 0.91
CA VAL A 724 67.26 0.76 2.17
C VAL A 724 67.71 2.22 2.10
N LYS A 725 66.93 3.19 2.64
CA LYS A 725 67.39 4.14 3.68
C LYS A 725 66.32 5.13 4.18
N LYS A 726 66.07 5.07 5.49
CA LYS A 726 65.42 6.12 6.30
C LYS A 726 66.35 7.32 6.49
N LYS A 727 65.79 8.52 6.73
CA LYS A 727 66.20 9.37 7.86
C LYS A 727 65.12 10.40 8.23
N SER A 728 64.92 10.58 9.53
CA SER A 728 64.08 11.60 10.17
C SER A 728 64.89 12.87 10.48
N VAL A 729 64.22 13.96 10.93
CA VAL A 729 64.48 14.67 12.22
C VAL A 729 63.99 16.16 12.24
N ARG A 730 63.22 16.52 13.29
CA ARG A 730 62.98 17.83 13.97
C ARG A 730 62.28 19.05 13.30
N ARG A 731 61.09 19.38 13.84
CA ARG A 731 60.80 20.48 14.82
C ARG A 731 61.67 21.78 14.75
N SER A 732 61.04 22.95 14.56
CA SER A 732 60.77 23.94 15.64
C SER A 732 60.21 25.29 15.15
N MET A 733 59.38 25.92 16.00
CA MET A 733 58.73 27.24 15.90
C MET A 733 59.68 28.44 15.75
N ARG A 734 59.18 29.59 15.23
CA ARG A 734 59.12 30.86 16.01
C ARG A 734 58.20 31.94 15.41
N SER A 735 57.86 32.91 16.25
CA SER A 735 56.82 33.96 16.14
C SER A 735 57.39 35.38 15.99
N ALA A 736 56.63 36.32 15.40
CA ALA A 736 56.62 37.75 15.80
C ALA A 736 55.43 38.57 15.24
N LYS A 737 54.85 39.45 16.07
CA LYS A 737 54.06 40.68 15.75
C LYS A 737 55.05 41.89 15.63
N PRO A 738 54.69 43.15 15.29
CA PRO A 738 53.38 43.86 15.27
C PRO A 738 53.07 44.49 13.88
N SER A 739 52.30 45.57 13.60
CA SER A 739 51.75 46.68 14.43
C SER A 739 50.43 47.30 13.90
N LEU A 740 50.36 48.62 13.67
CA LEU A 740 49.18 49.45 13.37
C LEU A 740 49.52 50.55 12.34
N THR A 741 48.60 50.90 11.43
CA THR A 741 47.91 52.23 11.31
C THR A 741 47.16 52.39 9.96
N GLN A 742 45.91 52.85 10.01
CA GLN A 742 45.15 53.53 8.91
C GLN A 742 45.52 55.04 8.89
N PRO A 743 45.09 55.91 7.92
CA PRO A 743 43.95 55.86 6.97
C PRO A 743 44.40 56.26 5.51
N PRO A 744 43.58 56.70 4.50
CA PRO A 744 42.17 57.14 4.50
C PRO A 744 41.22 56.49 3.47
N GLN A 745 39.93 56.82 3.62
CA GLN A 745 38.83 56.46 2.74
C GLN A 745 38.93 57.16 1.38
N GLU A 746 38.60 56.42 0.33
CA GLU A 746 38.06 56.98 -0.91
C GLU A 746 36.69 56.33 -1.15
N ALA A 747 35.67 57.13 -1.44
CA ALA A 747 34.29 56.65 -1.51
C ALA A 747 34.02 55.97 -2.85
N LEU A 748 33.99 54.63 -2.85
CA LEU A 748 33.51 53.86 -4.00
C LEU A 748 31.97 53.78 -3.96
N ALA A 749 31.36 53.90 -5.14
CA ALA A 749 29.93 53.70 -5.35
C ALA A 749 29.47 52.33 -4.82
N PRO A 750 28.19 52.15 -4.45
CA PRO A 750 27.70 50.85 -3.97
C PRO A 750 27.92 49.78 -5.03
N VAL A 751 28.94 48.95 -4.80
CA VAL A 751 29.24 47.78 -5.62
C VAL A 751 28.09 46.82 -5.41
N THR A 752 27.29 46.57 -6.45
CA THR A 752 26.30 45.49 -6.43
C THR A 752 27.02 44.20 -6.07
N PRO A 753 26.64 43.49 -4.98
CA PRO A 753 27.35 42.30 -4.54
C PRO A 753 27.51 41.31 -5.68
N LEU A 754 28.74 40.81 -5.88
CA LEU A 754 29.02 39.86 -6.95
C LEU A 754 28.25 38.55 -6.65
N GLU A 755 27.25 38.25 -7.46
CA GLU A 755 26.58 36.95 -7.43
C GLU A 755 27.43 35.92 -8.19
N VAL A 756 27.74 34.82 -7.53
CA VAL A 756 28.48 33.69 -8.13
C VAL A 756 27.70 32.42 -7.91
N TRP A 757 27.91 31.42 -8.77
CA TRP A 757 27.34 30.10 -8.53
C TRP A 757 28.16 29.33 -7.51
N CYS A 758 27.50 28.63 -6.59
CA CYS A 758 28.12 27.72 -5.63
C CYS A 758 27.35 26.39 -5.62
N TYR A 759 28.05 25.31 -5.94
CA TYR A 759 27.59 23.94 -5.82
C TYR A 759 27.76 23.43 -4.39
N ALA A 760 26.92 22.47 -4.02
CA ALA A 760 26.99 21.76 -2.74
C ALA A 760 26.75 20.27 -2.94
N SER A 761 27.58 19.44 -2.31
CA SER A 761 27.36 17.99 -2.22
C SER A 761 27.54 17.52 -0.78
N ALA A 762 26.88 16.42 -0.44
CA ALA A 762 27.05 15.78 0.85
C ALA A 762 27.18 14.25 0.67
N THR A 763 28.08 13.65 1.45
CA THR A 763 28.30 12.20 1.48
C THR A 763 28.48 11.70 2.90
N MET A 764 28.01 10.49 3.17
CA MET A 764 28.30 9.78 4.41
C MET A 764 28.33 8.27 4.17
N PRO A 765 28.92 7.44 5.06
CA PRO A 765 28.90 6.00 4.92
C PRO A 765 27.49 5.43 4.75
N GLU A 766 27.30 4.52 3.78
CA GLU A 766 26.02 3.80 3.57
C GLU A 766 25.59 3.02 4.81
N GLU A 767 26.55 2.53 5.59
CA GLU A 767 26.31 1.87 6.87
C GLU A 767 27.01 2.62 8.00
N ALA A 768 26.25 2.99 9.04
CA ALA A 768 26.78 3.64 10.23
C ALA A 768 26.44 2.84 11.49
N VAL A 769 27.44 2.60 12.33
CA VAL A 769 27.33 1.73 13.51
C VAL A 769 26.68 2.47 14.68
N LEU A 770 25.74 1.81 15.36
CA LEU A 770 25.08 2.35 16.55
C LEU A 770 26.06 2.87 17.61
N ASN A 771 25.73 4.04 18.15
CA ASN A 771 26.48 4.75 19.19
C ASN A 771 27.94 5.10 18.85
N LYS A 772 28.39 4.88 17.61
CA LYS A 772 29.65 5.41 17.08
C LYS A 772 29.38 6.68 16.28
N LYS A 773 30.40 7.54 16.18
CA LYS A 773 30.38 8.66 15.26
C LYS A 773 30.50 8.14 13.82
N SER A 774 29.63 8.64 12.95
CA SER A 774 29.74 8.54 11.50
C SER A 774 29.79 9.95 10.95
N THR A 775 30.74 10.22 10.06
CA THR A 775 30.98 11.57 9.57
C THR A 775 30.19 11.82 8.28
N VAL A 776 29.60 13.00 8.20
CA VAL A 776 28.95 13.57 7.03
C VAL A 776 29.91 14.61 6.47
N ASP A 777 30.43 14.32 5.29
CA ASP A 777 31.32 15.19 4.53
C ASP A 777 30.44 16.10 3.66
N VAL A 778 30.68 17.40 3.70
CA VAL A 778 29.96 18.41 2.91
C VAL A 778 30.96 19.22 2.12
N THR A 779 30.87 19.19 0.79
CA THR A 779 31.74 19.96 -0.10
C THR A 779 30.97 21.13 -0.69
N LEU A 780 31.54 22.33 -0.59
CA LEU A 780 31.11 23.52 -1.32
C LEU A 780 32.15 23.87 -2.37
N SER A 781 31.73 24.21 -3.59
CA SER A 781 32.65 24.61 -4.66
C SER A 781 31.99 25.62 -5.60
N ARG A 782 32.77 26.51 -6.21
CA ARG A 782 32.28 27.35 -7.32
C ARG A 782 32.33 26.64 -8.67
N ASP A 783 33.13 25.58 -8.78
CA ASP A 783 33.22 24.75 -9.97
C ASP A 783 32.29 23.54 -9.87
N GLU A 784 31.92 22.96 -11.02
CA GLU A 784 30.94 21.88 -11.05
C GLU A 784 31.53 20.57 -10.48
N ILE A 785 30.99 20.12 -9.34
CA ILE A 785 31.46 18.93 -8.64
C ILE A 785 31.12 17.66 -9.45
N LEU A 786 32.16 17.00 -9.99
CA LEU A 786 32.04 15.77 -10.76
C LEU A 786 31.79 14.55 -9.85
N LEU A 787 30.52 14.17 -9.69
CA LEU A 787 30.13 12.93 -9.02
C LEU A 787 30.16 11.73 -10.00
N ILE A 788 30.81 10.63 -9.59
CA ILE A 788 30.70 9.35 -10.30
C ILE A 788 29.25 8.88 -10.22
N GLN A 789 28.60 8.69 -11.38
CA GLN A 789 27.18 8.39 -11.49
C GLN A 789 26.78 7.12 -10.75
N SER A 790 26.01 7.29 -9.68
CA SER A 790 24.96 6.35 -9.28
C SER A 790 23.60 6.97 -9.61
N GLU A 791 22.58 6.15 -9.84
CA GLU A 791 21.24 6.59 -10.29
C GLU A 791 20.53 7.56 -9.31
N ALA A 792 21.03 7.69 -8.09
CA ALA A 792 20.52 8.60 -7.05
C ALA A 792 21.14 10.02 -7.05
N SER A 793 22.07 10.35 -7.97
CA SER A 793 22.85 11.60 -7.91
C SER A 793 22.42 12.67 -8.93
N LYS A 794 21.62 13.66 -8.50
CA LYS A 794 21.33 14.91 -9.24
C LYS A 794 22.14 16.08 -8.67
N LYS A 795 23.04 16.69 -9.46
CA LYS A 795 23.90 17.83 -9.06
C LYS A 795 23.10 18.98 -8.41
N GLY A 796 23.68 19.64 -7.40
CA GLY A 796 23.01 20.73 -6.67
C GLY A 796 23.88 21.95 -6.35
N GLY A 797 23.23 23.10 -6.25
CA GLY A 797 23.86 24.41 -6.05
C GLY A 797 22.90 25.58 -6.29
N GLY A 798 23.42 26.80 -6.26
CA GLY A 798 22.65 28.01 -6.61
C GLY A 798 23.54 29.24 -6.70
N LYS A 799 22.96 30.37 -7.09
CA LYS A 799 23.64 31.67 -6.91
C LYS A 799 23.83 31.97 -5.43
N VAL A 800 24.90 32.70 -5.08
CA VAL A 800 25.21 33.20 -3.73
C VAL A 800 25.90 34.56 -3.81
N GLN A 801 25.73 35.41 -2.80
CA GLN A 801 26.46 36.68 -2.69
C GLN A 801 27.82 36.46 -2.01
N VAL A 802 28.92 36.83 -2.68
CA VAL A 802 30.31 36.54 -2.22
C VAL A 802 30.66 37.21 -0.89
N ASP A 803 30.07 38.36 -0.58
CA ASP A 803 30.30 39.13 0.65
C ASP A 803 29.53 38.61 1.87
N LYS A 804 28.65 37.61 1.70
CA LYS A 804 27.84 37.02 2.78
C LYS A 804 28.23 35.58 3.05
N ALA A 805 28.38 35.24 4.33
CA ALA A 805 28.67 33.88 4.76
C ALA A 805 27.56 32.90 4.36
N LEU A 806 27.97 31.74 3.87
CA LEU A 806 27.14 30.55 3.78
C LEU A 806 27.02 29.92 5.16
N ILE A 807 25.88 29.28 5.41
CA ILE A 807 25.58 28.53 6.63
C ILE A 807 25.36 27.09 6.19
N VAL A 808 26.22 26.19 6.63
CA VAL A 808 26.03 24.75 6.45
C VAL A 808 25.45 24.19 7.73
N GLN A 809 24.29 23.53 7.65
CA GLN A 809 23.57 22.99 8.79
C GLN A 809 23.17 21.53 8.55
N VAL A 810 23.59 20.62 9.45
CA VAL A 810 23.23 19.20 9.42
C VAL A 810 22.11 18.92 10.42
N GLN A 811 21.13 18.12 10.00
CA GLN A 811 19.93 17.78 10.75
C GLN A 811 19.74 16.27 10.77
N ALA A 812 19.68 15.69 11.96
CA ALA A 812 19.39 14.29 12.17
C ALA A 812 17.87 14.09 12.28
N ARG A 813 17.23 13.59 11.22
CA ARG A 813 15.76 13.48 11.10
C ARG A 813 15.25 12.14 11.61
N LYS A 814 15.86 11.02 11.19
CA LYS A 814 15.45 9.66 11.58
C LYS A 814 16.62 8.89 12.18
N ASN A 815 16.36 8.23 13.32
CA ASN A 815 17.20 7.24 14.00
C ASN A 815 18.63 7.64 14.42
N CYS A 816 19.01 8.93 14.34
CA CYS A 816 20.32 9.44 14.75
C CYS A 816 20.24 10.79 15.47
N VAL A 817 21.37 11.22 16.05
CA VAL A 817 21.55 12.58 16.60
C VAL A 817 22.84 13.20 16.09
N VAL A 818 22.89 14.52 15.93
CA VAL A 818 24.15 15.21 15.60
C VAL A 818 25.06 15.25 16.84
N SER A 819 26.37 15.11 16.64
CA SER A 819 27.39 15.10 17.70
C SER A 819 28.34 16.28 17.56
N GLY A 820 28.19 17.27 18.45
CA GLY A 820 28.93 18.52 18.39
C GLY A 820 28.11 19.62 17.73
N GLU A 821 28.77 20.50 16.99
CA GLU A 821 28.09 21.60 16.29
C GLU A 821 27.36 21.08 15.05
N SER A 822 26.05 21.37 14.98
CA SER A 822 25.20 21.02 13.83
C SER A 822 25.15 22.12 12.76
N ARG A 823 25.88 23.22 12.94
CA ARG A 823 25.86 24.40 12.06
C ARG A 823 27.19 25.13 12.11
N VAL A 824 27.70 25.54 10.94
CA VAL A 824 28.86 26.42 10.80
C VAL A 824 28.54 27.58 9.84
N GLU A 825 29.14 28.75 10.06
CA GLU A 825 29.16 29.89 9.14
C GLU A 825 30.52 29.94 8.43
N VAL A 826 30.50 30.03 7.10
CA VAL A 826 31.67 29.85 6.23
C VAL A 826 31.65 30.86 5.08
N PRO A 827 32.81 31.32 4.55
CA PRO A 827 32.83 32.15 3.35
C PRO A 827 32.34 31.36 2.12
N VAL A 828 31.94 32.07 1.07
CA VAL A 828 31.80 31.46 -0.26
C VAL A 828 33.21 31.03 -0.73
N PRO A 829 33.40 29.79 -1.25
CA PRO A 829 34.71 29.35 -1.76
C PRO A 829 35.23 30.23 -2.91
N GLU A 830 36.52 30.23 -3.17
CA GLU A 830 37.10 30.85 -4.37
C GLU A 830 37.00 29.92 -5.60
N PRO A 831 37.12 30.42 -6.85
CA PRO A 831 37.15 29.57 -8.04
C PRO A 831 38.37 28.63 -7.98
N GLY A 832 38.19 27.35 -8.34
CA GLY A 832 39.22 26.34 -8.23
C GLY A 832 39.45 25.77 -6.82
N GLU A 833 38.70 26.21 -5.80
CA GLU A 833 38.82 25.71 -4.43
C GLU A 833 37.56 24.94 -3.98
N ASP A 834 37.73 23.66 -3.65
CA ASP A 834 36.72 22.85 -2.96
C ASP A 834 36.87 23.00 -1.44
N ALA A 835 35.84 23.54 -0.79
CA ALA A 835 35.80 23.71 0.67
C ALA A 835 35.04 22.55 1.32
N LEU A 836 35.74 21.73 2.11
CA LEU A 836 35.18 20.56 2.81
C LEU A 836 34.88 20.88 4.29
N TYR A 837 33.69 20.47 4.74
CA TYR A 837 33.22 20.58 6.11
C TYR A 837 32.74 19.22 6.62
N PHE A 838 33.03 18.92 7.89
CA PHE A 838 32.77 17.61 8.49
C PHE A 838 31.83 17.75 9.68
N PHE A 839 30.79 16.93 9.72
CA PHE A 839 29.83 16.87 10.82
C PHE A 839 29.67 15.44 11.28
N ASP A 840 29.70 15.18 12.60
CA ASP A 840 29.45 13.84 13.09
C ASP A 840 27.98 13.63 13.42
N VAL A 841 27.41 12.52 12.96
CA VAL A 841 26.14 11.97 13.48
C VAL A 841 26.43 10.70 14.28
N ILE A 842 25.59 10.43 15.28
CA ILE A 842 25.63 9.20 16.07
C ILE A 842 24.29 8.48 15.86
N PRO A 843 24.27 7.33 15.16
CA PRO A 843 23.11 6.46 15.08
C PRO A 843 22.67 5.97 16.46
N LYS A 844 21.35 5.90 16.68
CA LYS A 844 20.72 5.53 17.95
C LYS A 844 19.80 4.32 17.86
N PHE A 845 19.18 4.09 16.70
CA PHE A 845 18.31 2.95 16.42
C PHE A 845 18.71 2.33 15.08
N GLU A 846 18.49 1.03 14.92
CA GLU A 846 18.78 0.31 13.67
C GLU A 846 17.74 0.63 12.58
N GLY A 847 18.01 0.21 11.35
CA GLY A 847 17.16 0.49 10.19
C GLY A 847 17.57 1.74 9.42
N VAL A 848 16.67 2.25 8.56
CA VAL A 848 16.96 3.43 7.72
C VAL A 848 16.99 4.70 8.58
N GLY A 849 18.11 5.42 8.52
CA GLY A 849 18.27 6.76 9.04
C GLY A 849 17.96 7.83 8.00
N GLU A 850 17.82 9.07 8.45
CA GLU A 850 17.71 10.23 7.58
C GLU A 850 18.51 11.39 8.15
N VAL A 851 19.42 11.93 7.34
CA VAL A 851 20.23 13.10 7.65
C VAL A 851 20.06 14.13 6.54
N ARG A 852 19.67 15.36 6.88
CA ARG A 852 19.58 16.46 5.90
C ARG A 852 20.75 17.43 6.09
N VAL A 853 21.33 17.88 4.99
CA VAL A 853 22.33 18.96 4.97
C VAL A 853 21.72 20.14 4.24
N ILE A 854 21.46 21.22 4.97
CA ILE A 854 20.96 22.48 4.41
C ILE A 854 22.12 23.46 4.30
N VAL A 855 22.42 23.89 3.09
CA VAL A 855 23.30 25.04 2.81
C VAL A 855 22.39 26.24 2.59
N ARG A 856 22.59 27.33 3.33
CA ARG A 856 21.74 28.54 3.27
C ARG A 856 22.57 29.82 3.38
N GLN A 857 22.06 30.93 2.88
CA GLN A 857 22.62 32.26 3.15
C GLN A 857 21.54 33.06 3.90
N GLY A 858 21.87 33.54 5.10
CA GLY A 858 20.88 34.12 6.02
C GLY A 858 19.78 33.13 6.41
N ASN A 859 18.52 33.50 6.12
CA ASN A 859 17.32 32.68 6.32
C ASN A 859 16.96 31.78 5.11
N ARG A 860 17.75 31.76 4.01
CA ARG A 860 17.36 31.17 2.72
C ARG A 860 18.18 29.95 2.31
N ALA A 861 17.54 28.78 2.20
CA ALA A 861 18.18 27.58 1.67
C ALA A 861 18.61 27.77 0.20
N ILE A 862 19.88 27.46 -0.08
CA ILE A 862 20.49 27.39 -1.42
C ILE A 862 20.47 25.94 -1.92
N ALA A 863 20.69 24.99 -1.02
CA ALA A 863 20.63 23.55 -1.30
C ALA A 863 20.13 22.77 -0.06
N ASN A 864 19.39 21.69 -0.28
CA ASN A 864 18.85 20.82 0.77
C ASN A 864 19.08 19.34 0.41
N LEU A 865 20.16 18.76 0.92
CA LEU A 865 20.70 17.47 0.51
C LEU A 865 20.22 16.39 1.50
N LYS A 866 19.48 15.36 1.05
CA LYS A 866 18.97 14.27 1.90
C LYS A 866 19.80 12.98 1.78
N LEU A 867 20.39 12.54 2.89
CA LEU A 867 21.11 11.27 3.01
C LEU A 867 20.25 10.25 3.77
N PHE A 868 20.11 9.04 3.22
CA PHE A 868 19.41 7.90 3.82
C PHE A 868 20.37 6.75 4.15
N PRO A 869 21.24 6.90 5.16
CA PRO A 869 22.15 5.83 5.60
C PRO A 869 21.38 4.69 6.29
N ARG A 870 21.97 3.50 6.31
CA ARG A 870 21.49 2.34 7.07
C ARG A 870 22.23 2.26 8.41
N PHE A 871 21.50 2.13 9.50
CA PHE A 871 22.05 2.05 10.85
C PHE A 871 22.05 0.61 11.37
N VAL A 872 23.18 0.17 11.91
CA VAL A 872 23.46 -1.24 12.25
C VAL A 872 24.14 -1.40 13.60
N ALA A 873 23.85 -2.47 14.34
CA ALA A 873 24.47 -2.75 15.65
C ALA A 873 26.01 -2.93 15.58
N ALA A 874 26.51 -3.53 14.51
CA ALA A 874 27.94 -3.81 14.31
C ALA A 874 28.29 -3.73 12.81
N SER A 875 29.51 -3.28 12.47
CA SER A 875 29.92 -3.26 11.07
C SER A 875 30.33 -4.65 10.60
N GLY A 876 29.93 -5.00 9.37
CA GLY A 876 30.66 -5.97 8.57
C GLY A 876 32.09 -5.49 8.27
N LYS A 877 32.87 -6.31 7.54
CA LYS A 877 34.20 -5.89 7.05
C LYS A 877 34.08 -4.62 6.21
N GLU A 878 35.06 -3.72 6.38
CA GLU A 878 35.30 -2.44 5.68
C GLU A 878 34.09 -1.85 4.93
N ILE A 879 33.54 -0.76 5.46
CA ILE A 879 32.42 -0.02 4.84
C ILE A 879 32.92 0.63 3.55
N VAL A 880 32.55 0.09 2.39
CA VAL A 880 32.95 0.59 1.06
C VAL A 880 31.88 1.51 0.41
N GLY A 881 30.63 1.43 0.87
CA GLY A 881 29.51 2.21 0.36
C GLY A 881 29.41 3.63 0.95
N MET A 882 28.94 4.59 0.16
CA MET A 882 28.77 6.00 0.53
C MET A 882 27.43 6.51 0.00
N THR A 883 26.50 6.85 0.90
CA THR A 883 25.27 7.55 0.53
C THR A 883 25.65 8.94 0.02
N ARG A 884 25.12 9.33 -1.13
CA ARG A 884 25.39 10.63 -1.76
C ARG A 884 24.08 11.36 -2.00
N ALA A 885 24.07 12.66 -1.72
CA ALA A 885 22.90 13.50 -1.89
C ALA A 885 23.25 14.80 -2.62
N ALA A 886 22.40 15.17 -3.57
CA ALA A 886 22.40 16.47 -4.21
C ALA A 886 20.98 16.83 -4.69
N ALA A 887 20.69 18.14 -4.84
CA ALA A 887 19.34 18.69 -4.84
C ALA A 887 19.17 19.88 -5.80
N ASP A 888 17.93 20.14 -6.24
CA ASP A 888 17.62 21.16 -7.26
C ASP A 888 17.93 22.61 -6.82
N LEU A 889 17.93 23.51 -7.81
CA LEU A 889 18.54 24.84 -7.75
C LEU A 889 17.65 25.89 -7.07
N VAL A 890 18.19 26.62 -6.08
CA VAL A 890 17.51 27.79 -5.49
C VAL A 890 18.33 29.06 -5.74
N PRO A 891 17.81 30.04 -6.51
CA PRO A 891 18.48 31.33 -6.68
C PRO A 891 18.46 32.17 -5.38
N THR A 892 19.61 32.73 -4.99
CA THR A 892 19.63 33.87 -4.06
C THR A 892 19.31 35.18 -4.78
N ASP A 893 18.82 36.15 -4.01
CA ASP A 893 18.61 37.54 -4.43
C ASP A 893 19.04 38.53 -3.33
N SER A 894 18.73 39.81 -3.47
CA SER A 894 19.13 40.89 -2.54
C SER A 894 18.11 41.22 -1.43
N ARG A 895 17.02 40.45 -1.27
CA ARG A 895 15.91 40.77 -0.33
C ARG A 895 16.34 40.88 1.14
N LYS A 896 15.49 41.46 1.98
CA LYS A 896 15.71 41.63 3.43
C LYS A 896 15.65 40.30 4.21
N GLU A 897 16.45 40.16 5.27
CA GLU A 897 16.38 38.97 6.14
C GLU A 897 15.34 39.12 7.27
N THR A 898 14.52 38.08 7.46
CA THR A 898 13.59 37.98 8.59
C THR A 898 14.38 37.82 9.89
N LYS A 899 14.10 38.67 10.88
CA LYS A 899 14.83 38.68 12.15
C LYS A 899 14.40 37.57 13.10
N ASN A 900 13.12 37.22 13.10
CA ASN A 900 12.49 36.26 14.02
C ASN A 900 11.92 35.08 13.22
N VAL A 901 12.67 33.97 13.17
CA VAL A 901 12.34 32.79 12.37
C VAL A 901 12.29 31.55 13.25
N LEU A 902 11.17 30.82 13.20
CA LEU A 902 10.97 29.57 13.90
C LEU A 902 10.89 28.42 12.91
N TYR A 903 11.90 27.54 12.89
CA TYR A 903 11.84 26.29 12.15
C TYR A 903 11.36 25.17 13.09
N ILE A 904 10.36 24.41 12.66
CA ILE A 904 9.76 23.29 13.39
C ILE A 904 9.84 22.05 12.50
N ARG A 905 10.46 20.96 12.98
CA ARG A 905 10.72 19.77 12.15
C ARG A 905 10.37 18.47 12.87
N GLU A 906 9.60 17.60 12.22
CA GLU A 906 9.32 16.25 12.73
C GLU A 906 10.59 15.38 12.72
N VAL A 907 10.88 14.74 13.84
CA VAL A 907 12.03 13.84 14.01
C VAL A 907 11.60 12.52 14.63
N GLN A 908 12.15 11.42 14.14
CA GLN A 908 11.81 10.05 14.55
C GLN A 908 13.02 9.35 15.20
N MET A 909 12.83 8.79 16.38
CA MET A 909 13.82 8.02 17.14
C MET A 909 13.23 6.64 17.48
N GLY A 910 13.50 5.64 16.65
CA GLY A 910 12.80 4.37 16.72
C GLY A 910 11.32 4.56 16.38
N ARG A 911 10.42 4.24 17.31
CA ARG A 911 8.98 4.55 17.17
C ARG A 911 8.57 5.92 17.70
N GLU A 912 9.41 6.56 18.51
CA GLU A 912 9.06 7.87 19.08
C GLU A 912 9.19 8.97 18.03
N ARG A 913 8.16 9.81 17.91
CA ARG A 913 8.18 11.02 17.08
C ARG A 913 8.16 12.25 17.96
N ALA A 914 8.91 13.28 17.61
CA ALA A 914 9.00 14.55 18.32
C ALA A 914 9.18 15.70 17.33
N LEU A 915 9.21 16.94 17.84
CA LEU A 915 9.49 18.14 17.06
C LEU A 915 10.82 18.77 17.51
N ASP A 916 11.73 18.99 16.58
CA ASP A 916 12.89 19.87 16.78
C ASP A 916 12.52 21.31 16.41
N PHE A 917 12.79 22.24 17.33
CA PHE A 917 12.62 23.68 17.18
C PHE A 917 13.99 24.36 17.06
N ASP A 918 14.26 25.00 15.91
CA ASP A 918 15.32 26.01 15.78
C ASP A 918 14.66 27.40 15.76
N PHE A 919 14.85 28.20 16.81
CA PHE A 919 14.45 29.60 16.83
C PHE A 919 15.65 30.51 16.62
N GLU A 920 15.69 31.23 15.50
CA GLU A 920 16.65 32.30 15.22
C GLU A 920 15.95 33.64 15.46
N PHE A 921 16.47 34.47 16.35
CA PHE A 921 15.87 35.76 16.70
C PHE A 921 16.94 36.81 16.97
N GLU A 922 16.63 38.09 16.72
CA GLU A 922 17.57 39.19 16.95
C GLU A 922 17.12 40.05 18.13
N VAL A 923 17.99 40.23 19.13
CA VAL A 923 17.74 41.09 20.28
C VAL A 923 18.85 42.12 20.37
N ASP A 924 18.49 43.40 20.33
CA ASP A 924 19.40 44.54 20.48
C ASP A 924 20.62 44.47 19.53
N GLY A 925 20.37 44.08 18.28
CA GLY A 925 21.40 43.92 17.23
C GLY A 925 22.21 42.62 17.30
N LYS A 926 21.91 41.72 18.24
CA LYS A 926 22.60 40.42 18.39
C LYS A 926 21.71 39.28 17.95
N LYS A 927 22.21 38.47 17.01
CA LYS A 927 21.55 37.22 16.60
C LYS A 927 21.71 36.15 17.68
N MET A 928 20.59 35.63 18.14
CA MET A 928 20.47 34.55 19.11
C MET A 928 19.87 33.33 18.41
N ILE A 929 20.33 32.13 18.79
CA ILE A 929 19.79 30.87 18.25
C ILE A 929 19.54 29.89 19.39
N VAL A 930 18.31 29.39 19.48
CA VAL A 930 17.90 28.37 20.46
C VAL A 930 17.46 27.13 19.70
N ARG A 931 18.10 25.99 20.00
CA ARG A 931 17.75 24.67 19.43
C ARG A 931 17.30 23.73 20.54
N LYS A 932 16.07 23.23 20.47
CA LYS A 932 15.49 22.32 21.48
C LYS A 932 14.49 21.35 20.86
N ARG A 933 14.42 20.14 21.42
CA ARG A 933 13.45 19.10 21.07
C ARG A 933 12.25 19.13 22.02
N SER A 934 11.05 18.90 21.50
CA SER A 934 9.83 18.67 22.30
C SER A 934 9.94 17.41 23.16
N LYS A 935 8.91 17.14 23.95
CA LYS A 935 8.62 15.76 24.35
C LYS A 935 8.20 14.95 23.13
N SER A 936 8.47 13.65 23.14
CA SER A 936 7.89 12.72 22.16
C SER A 936 6.37 12.74 22.25
N PHE A 937 5.70 12.64 21.10
CA PHE A 937 4.28 12.32 21.03
C PHE A 937 4.05 10.94 21.66
N LYS A 938 2.88 10.74 22.26
CA LYS A 938 2.51 9.46 22.88
C LYS A 938 2.40 8.35 21.83
N ASP A 939 1.69 8.67 20.76
CA ASP A 939 1.44 7.90 19.55
C ASP A 939 0.86 8.86 18.49
N ASP A 940 0.86 8.47 17.21
CA ASP A 940 0.37 9.35 16.13
C ASP A 940 -1.16 9.51 16.13
N ASP A 941 -1.89 8.48 16.56
CA ASP A 941 -3.35 8.51 16.65
C ASP A 941 -3.83 9.54 17.68
N ALA A 942 -3.22 9.60 18.87
CA ALA A 942 -3.54 10.60 19.89
C ALA A 942 -3.17 12.03 19.45
N ARG A 943 -2.11 12.20 18.64
CA ARG A 943 -1.76 13.49 18.02
C ARG A 943 -2.86 13.92 17.06
N LEU A 944 -3.21 13.07 16.10
CA LEU A 944 -4.23 13.35 15.09
C LEU A 944 -5.62 13.53 15.72
N ALA A 945 -6.00 12.71 16.70
CA ALA A 945 -7.26 12.84 17.43
C ALA A 945 -7.37 14.18 18.19
N TYR A 946 -6.30 14.62 18.88
CA TYR A 946 -6.31 15.93 19.57
C TYR A 946 -6.45 17.10 18.59
N ILE A 947 -5.74 17.06 17.46
CA ILE A 947 -5.83 18.10 16.41
C ILE A 947 -7.23 18.11 15.77
N THR A 948 -7.79 16.93 15.50
CA THR A 948 -9.13 16.77 14.90
C THR A 948 -10.23 17.26 15.83
N ASP A 949 -10.16 16.94 17.13
CA ASP A 949 -11.06 17.44 18.15
C ASP A 949 -10.96 18.97 18.34
N LEU A 950 -9.75 19.54 18.26
CA LEU A 950 -9.55 20.99 18.28
C LEU A 950 -10.21 21.68 17.07
N TYR A 951 -10.00 21.18 15.85
CA TYR A 951 -10.67 21.73 14.67
C TYR A 951 -12.19 21.56 14.73
N ARG A 952 -12.69 20.42 15.21
CA ARG A 952 -14.14 20.18 15.42
C ARG A 952 -14.74 21.18 16.42
N LYS A 953 -14.03 21.50 17.49
CA LYS A 953 -14.44 22.51 18.49
C LYS A 953 -14.49 23.93 17.92
N LEU A 954 -13.56 24.27 17.04
CA LEU A 954 -13.53 25.57 16.34
C LEU A 954 -14.66 25.68 15.31
N GLU A 955 -14.88 24.61 14.53
CA GLU A 955 -15.90 24.57 13.48
C GLU A 955 -17.34 24.67 14.02
N ASN A 956 -17.59 24.01 15.15
CA ASN A 956 -18.92 23.97 15.77
C ASN A 956 -19.23 25.20 16.65
N PHE A 957 -18.31 26.16 16.77
CA PHE A 957 -18.48 27.28 17.70
C PHE A 957 -19.07 28.53 17.07
N TRP A 958 -20.27 28.89 17.55
CA TRP A 958 -20.95 30.16 17.33
C TRP A 958 -21.53 30.60 18.68
N ALA A 959 -21.43 31.87 19.05
CA ALA A 959 -21.94 32.38 20.32
C ALA A 959 -23.34 32.99 20.17
N ASP A 960 -24.30 32.58 21.02
CA ASP A 960 -25.58 33.27 21.15
C ASP A 960 -25.52 34.40 22.21
N SER A 961 -24.39 34.53 22.93
CA SER A 961 -24.15 35.62 23.89
C SER A 961 -22.68 35.90 24.20
N ASP A 962 -22.39 37.13 24.64
CA ASP A 962 -21.14 37.56 25.29
C ASP A 962 -20.54 36.51 26.26
N SER A 963 -21.40 35.87 27.06
CA SER A 963 -20.96 34.94 28.11
C SER A 963 -20.44 33.63 27.52
N GLU A 964 -21.06 33.16 26.44
CA GLU A 964 -20.62 31.97 25.70
C GLU A 964 -19.34 32.25 24.93
N TYR A 965 -19.24 33.41 24.28
CA TYR A 965 -17.99 33.84 23.65
C TYR A 965 -16.83 33.93 24.66
N LYS A 966 -17.05 34.56 25.81
CA LYS A 966 -16.05 34.65 26.88
C LYS A 966 -15.67 33.26 27.40
N ALA A 967 -16.64 32.36 27.60
CA ALA A 967 -16.39 30.98 28.01
C ALA A 967 -15.58 30.19 26.98
N PHE A 968 -15.92 30.29 25.69
CA PHE A 968 -15.17 29.66 24.61
C PHE A 968 -13.76 30.22 24.49
N MET A 969 -13.58 31.54 24.58
CA MET A 969 -12.26 32.15 24.54
C MET A 969 -11.38 31.75 25.73
N TYR A 970 -11.93 31.48 26.91
CA TYR A 970 -11.17 30.85 28.01
C TYR A 970 -10.73 29.41 27.64
N SER A 971 -11.61 28.62 27.01
CA SER A 971 -11.29 27.26 26.54
C SER A 971 -10.24 27.26 25.42
N LEU A 972 -10.35 28.17 24.46
CA LEU A 972 -9.43 28.30 23.33
C LEU A 972 -8.04 28.77 23.79
N ARG A 973 -7.97 29.79 24.65
CA ARG A 973 -6.70 30.22 25.28
C ARG A 973 -6.06 29.09 26.11
N SER A 974 -6.87 28.29 26.81
CA SER A 974 -6.37 27.12 27.55
C SER A 974 -5.83 26.03 26.62
N SER A 975 -6.49 25.79 25.48
CA SER A 975 -6.06 24.83 24.45
C SER A 975 -4.78 25.30 23.75
N GLY A 976 -4.70 26.57 23.37
CA GLY A 976 -3.49 27.18 22.82
C GLY A 976 -2.32 27.22 23.81
N ALA A 977 -2.61 27.44 25.10
CA ALA A 977 -1.62 27.35 26.17
C ALA A 977 -1.12 25.93 26.38
N LYS A 978 -1.97 24.91 26.14
CA LYS A 978 -1.57 23.49 26.16
C LYS A 978 -0.63 23.19 25.00
N ILE A 979 -0.97 23.59 23.76
CA ILE A 979 -0.09 23.48 22.59
C ILE A 979 1.29 24.08 22.89
N PHE A 980 1.31 25.33 23.38
CA PHE A 980 2.54 26.02 23.75
C PHE A 980 3.31 25.29 24.87
N LYS A 981 2.64 24.88 25.95
CA LYS A 981 3.28 24.27 27.13
C LYS A 981 3.79 22.83 26.90
N GLU A 982 3.15 22.06 26.03
CA GLU A 982 3.47 20.65 25.79
C GLU A 982 4.43 20.45 24.60
N LEU A 983 4.28 21.21 23.52
CA LEU A 983 5.12 21.06 22.33
C LEU A 983 6.38 21.91 22.40
N ILE A 984 6.27 23.19 22.77
CA ILE A 984 7.44 24.09 22.79
C ILE A 984 8.29 23.79 24.04
N PRO A 985 9.62 23.57 23.93
CA PRO A 985 10.46 23.24 25.08
C PRO A 985 10.56 24.39 26.09
N LYS A 986 10.63 24.09 27.39
CA LYS A 986 10.55 25.09 28.48
C LYS A 986 11.55 26.24 28.34
N GLU A 987 12.77 25.98 27.90
CA GLU A 987 13.79 27.00 27.71
C GLU A 987 13.43 27.95 26.55
N LEU A 988 12.81 27.42 25.49
CA LEU A 988 12.29 28.25 24.40
C LEU A 988 11.01 29.00 24.82
N GLN A 989 10.15 28.40 25.66
CA GLN A 989 9.02 29.11 26.27
C GLN A 989 9.50 30.34 27.07
N GLN A 990 10.55 30.18 27.88
CA GLN A 990 11.14 31.28 28.67
C GLN A 990 11.72 32.36 27.76
N VAL A 991 12.50 31.98 26.75
CA VAL A 991 13.10 32.92 25.78
C VAL A 991 12.03 33.72 25.03
N LEU A 992 10.94 33.07 24.60
CA LEU A 992 9.82 33.74 23.95
C LEU A 992 9.08 34.69 24.91
N TRP A 993 8.92 34.31 26.18
CA TRP A 993 8.27 35.13 27.20
C TRP A 993 9.08 36.37 27.59
N ASP A 994 10.39 36.20 27.83
CA ASP A 994 11.30 37.27 28.23
C ASP A 994 11.46 38.34 27.14
N ASN A 995 11.27 37.94 25.88
CA ASN A 995 11.38 38.82 24.71
C ASN A 995 10.02 39.19 24.09
N ARG A 996 8.90 38.87 24.74
CA ARG A 996 7.54 38.97 24.16
C ARG A 996 7.23 40.33 23.53
N ASP A 997 7.64 41.42 24.18
CA ASP A 997 7.42 42.79 23.69
C ASP A 997 8.28 43.17 22.46
N LYS A 998 9.30 42.36 22.14
CA LYS A 998 10.17 42.47 20.95
C LYS A 998 9.78 41.47 19.85
N LEU A 999 8.87 40.52 20.13
CA LEU A 999 8.42 39.52 19.16
C LEU A 999 7.41 40.13 18.19
N HIS A 1000 7.91 40.53 17.02
CA HIS A 1000 7.14 40.91 15.84
C HIS A 1000 7.70 40.20 14.61
N ALA A 1001 6.95 40.11 13.52
CA ALA A 1001 7.42 39.52 12.25
C ALA A 1001 7.85 38.05 12.35
N ILE A 1002 7.09 37.24 13.10
CA ILE A 1002 7.43 35.83 13.33
C ILE A 1002 7.14 35.04 12.05
N GLN A 1003 8.19 34.53 11.40
CA GLN A 1003 8.04 33.62 10.25
C GLN A 1003 8.24 32.17 10.70
N VAL A 1004 7.22 31.33 10.51
CA VAL A 1004 7.22 29.92 10.91
C VAL A 1004 7.43 29.04 9.68
N PHE A 1005 8.48 28.23 9.68
CA PHE A 1005 8.68 27.15 8.71
C PHE A 1005 8.43 25.83 9.43
N SER A 1006 7.35 25.12 9.09
CA SER A 1006 7.02 23.84 9.70
C SER A 1006 6.79 22.78 8.64
N ASP A 1007 7.41 21.61 8.82
CA ASP A 1007 7.05 20.40 8.06
C ASP A 1007 6.00 19.53 8.78
N GLU A 1008 5.54 19.95 9.97
CA GLU A 1008 4.28 19.49 10.56
C GLU A 1008 3.16 20.42 10.05
N PRO A 1009 2.26 19.93 9.19
CA PRO A 1009 1.28 20.78 8.50
C PRO A 1009 -0.07 20.89 9.21
N PHE A 1010 -0.37 20.01 10.16
CA PHE A 1010 -1.69 19.83 10.79
C PHE A 1010 -1.90 20.77 11.97
N ILE A 1011 -0.83 21.05 12.73
CA ILE A 1011 -0.90 21.89 13.92
C ILE A 1011 -1.21 23.34 13.50
N PRO A 1012 -2.29 23.96 14.04
CA PRO A 1012 -2.57 25.37 13.85
C PRO A 1012 -1.62 26.20 14.73
N TRP A 1013 -0.39 26.42 14.26
CA TRP A 1013 0.63 27.23 14.95
C TRP A 1013 0.15 28.66 15.28
N GLU A 1014 -0.83 29.15 14.53
CA GLU A 1014 -1.56 30.41 14.78
C GLU A 1014 -2.22 30.44 16.17
N LEU A 1015 -2.64 29.28 16.68
CA LEU A 1015 -3.28 29.10 17.99
C LEU A 1015 -2.28 28.82 19.14
N ALA A 1016 -0.97 28.78 18.88
CA ALA A 1016 0.01 28.69 19.97
C ALA A 1016 -0.09 29.96 20.85
N TYR A 1017 -0.43 29.79 22.13
CA TYR A 1017 -0.71 30.90 23.04
C TYR A 1017 0.45 31.09 24.02
N LEU A 1018 1.17 32.21 23.88
CA LEU A 1018 2.35 32.55 24.65
C LEU A 1018 1.99 32.84 26.12
N VAL A 1019 2.59 32.08 27.03
CA VAL A 1019 2.29 32.10 28.47
C VAL A 1019 3.57 31.96 29.29
N GLU A 1020 3.66 32.65 30.44
CA GLU A 1020 4.83 32.59 31.31
C GLU A 1020 5.07 31.15 31.82
N PRO A 1021 6.29 30.60 31.71
CA PRO A 1021 6.60 29.25 32.17
C PRO A 1021 6.25 29.03 33.64
N GLY A 1022 5.38 28.05 33.91
CA GLY A 1022 4.96 27.70 35.26
C GLY A 1022 3.91 28.63 35.90
N LYS A 1023 3.38 29.62 35.19
CA LYS A 1023 2.29 30.50 35.66
C LYS A 1023 0.93 30.18 35.01
N PRO A 1024 -0.17 30.68 35.60
CA PRO A 1024 -1.45 30.83 34.90
C PRO A 1024 -1.34 31.80 33.72
N ILE A 1025 -2.39 31.81 32.87
CA ILE A 1025 -2.58 32.82 31.82
C ILE A 1025 -2.68 34.22 32.46
N SER A 1026 -2.07 35.22 31.82
CA SER A 1026 -2.02 36.61 32.29
C SER A 1026 -2.50 37.59 31.21
N PRO A 1027 -2.76 38.87 31.52
CA PRO A 1027 -3.06 39.89 30.50
C PRO A 1027 -1.98 40.09 29.44
N ASP A 1028 -0.71 39.78 29.77
CA ASP A 1028 0.43 39.84 28.84
C ASP A 1028 0.48 38.62 27.87
N SER A 1029 -0.42 37.64 28.02
CA SER A 1029 -0.46 36.42 27.22
C SER A 1029 -1.30 36.60 25.94
N TYR A 1030 -0.76 36.18 24.79
CA TYR A 1030 -1.36 36.38 23.47
C TYR A 1030 -1.11 35.19 22.51
N PHE A 1031 -1.94 35.05 21.48
CA PHE A 1031 -1.71 34.08 20.40
C PHE A 1031 -0.59 34.56 19.49
N LEU A 1032 0.32 33.70 19.03
CA LEU A 1032 1.43 34.14 18.15
C LEU A 1032 0.93 34.88 16.90
N ALA A 1033 -0.25 34.52 16.38
CA ALA A 1033 -0.94 35.23 15.30
C ALA A 1033 -1.19 36.73 15.57
N GLU A 1034 -1.35 37.16 16.83
CA GLU A 1034 -1.57 38.57 17.23
C GLU A 1034 -0.32 39.46 17.06
N LYS A 1035 0.85 38.88 16.76
CA LYS A 1035 2.12 39.61 16.54
C LYS A 1035 2.63 39.56 15.08
N GLY A 1036 1.71 39.39 14.13
CA GLY A 1036 2.03 39.38 12.71
C GLY A 1036 2.78 38.11 12.28
N MET A 1037 2.33 36.95 12.77
CA MET A 1037 2.89 35.66 12.38
C MET A 1037 2.47 35.30 10.94
N VAL A 1038 3.43 34.86 10.14
CA VAL A 1038 3.22 34.28 8.80
C VAL A 1038 3.96 32.95 8.67
N ARG A 1039 3.52 32.09 7.76
CA ARG A 1039 4.20 30.84 7.41
C ARG A 1039 5.15 31.06 6.23
N GLY A 1040 6.35 30.49 6.33
CA GLY A 1040 7.19 30.20 5.18
C GLY A 1040 6.84 28.82 4.63
N TYR A 1041 6.73 28.68 3.31
CA TYR A 1041 6.38 27.39 2.73
C TYR A 1041 7.57 26.44 2.72
N SER A 1042 7.43 25.30 3.41
CA SER A 1042 8.31 24.15 3.33
C SER A 1042 7.44 22.90 3.29
N ASP A 1043 7.65 22.01 2.32
CA ASP A 1043 7.03 20.67 2.35
C ASP A 1043 7.89 19.69 3.19
N PRO A 1044 7.35 18.52 3.60
CA PRO A 1044 8.15 17.49 4.28
C PRO A 1044 9.29 16.95 3.43
N ASP A 1045 9.20 17.08 2.10
CA ASP A 1045 10.28 16.78 1.17
C ASP A 1045 11.41 17.81 1.18
N GLY A 1046 11.30 18.88 1.96
CA GLY A 1046 12.33 19.89 2.10
C GLY A 1046 12.39 20.88 0.94
N VAL A 1047 11.40 20.89 0.05
CA VAL A 1047 11.21 21.97 -0.92
C VAL A 1047 10.76 23.21 -0.15
N THR A 1048 11.61 24.23 -0.13
CA THR A 1048 11.29 25.54 0.45
C THR A 1048 10.94 26.51 -0.67
N ILE A 1049 9.72 27.06 -0.68
CA ILE A 1049 9.31 28.05 -1.67
C ILE A 1049 9.50 29.44 -1.09
N LEU A 1050 10.30 30.25 -1.78
CA LEU A 1050 10.69 31.60 -1.36
C LEU A 1050 9.73 32.64 -1.94
N ALA A 1051 8.65 32.95 -1.20
CA ALA A 1051 7.75 34.05 -1.52
C ALA A 1051 8.51 35.39 -1.72
N PRO A 1052 8.15 36.24 -2.70
CA PRO A 1052 8.81 37.51 -2.99
C PRO A 1052 8.56 38.61 -1.94
N GLU A 1053 9.55 39.49 -1.71
CA GLU A 1053 9.42 40.72 -0.90
C GLU A 1053 8.66 41.84 -1.65
N LYS A 1054 8.55 41.72 -2.98
CA LYS A 1054 7.83 42.66 -3.85
C LYS A 1054 6.72 41.91 -4.58
N LEU A 1055 5.47 42.22 -4.25
CA LEU A 1055 4.29 41.71 -4.93
C LEU A 1055 3.88 42.76 -5.96
N ARG A 1056 3.73 42.37 -7.24
CA ARG A 1056 3.29 43.31 -8.28
C ARG A 1056 1.81 43.66 -8.07
N PHE A 1057 1.43 44.89 -8.41
CA PHE A 1057 0.03 45.27 -8.65
C PHE A 1057 -0.09 46.25 -9.82
N ARG A 1058 -0.65 45.79 -10.94
CA ARG A 1058 -1.07 46.64 -12.05
C ARG A 1058 -2.55 46.97 -11.89
N LYS A 1059 -2.93 48.22 -12.09
CA LYS A 1059 -4.33 48.64 -11.99
C LYS A 1059 -5.21 47.85 -12.99
N GLY A 1060 -6.36 47.37 -12.53
CA GLY A 1060 -7.26 46.54 -13.35
C GLY A 1060 -6.80 45.09 -13.53
N MET A 1061 -5.71 44.65 -12.89
CA MET A 1061 -5.23 43.25 -12.91
C MET A 1061 -5.59 42.46 -11.64
N ALA A 1062 -6.48 42.98 -10.79
CA ALA A 1062 -7.17 42.17 -9.79
C ALA A 1062 -8.34 41.39 -10.42
N ARG A 1063 -8.53 40.14 -9.98
CA ARG A 1063 -9.64 39.26 -10.35
C ARG A 1063 -10.33 38.70 -9.11
N PHE A 1064 -11.62 38.45 -9.22
CA PHE A 1064 -12.37 37.76 -8.17
C PHE A 1064 -13.26 36.65 -8.71
N VAL A 1065 -13.48 35.63 -7.87
CA VAL A 1065 -14.38 34.50 -8.09
C VAL A 1065 -15.36 34.47 -6.92
N ILE A 1066 -16.52 35.10 -7.12
CA ILE A 1066 -17.56 35.26 -6.10
C ILE A 1066 -18.89 34.78 -6.69
N PRO A 1067 -19.32 33.54 -6.37
CA PRO A 1067 -20.56 32.95 -6.89
C PRO A 1067 -21.82 33.72 -6.51
N SER A 1068 -22.77 33.80 -7.44
CA SER A 1068 -24.13 34.27 -7.18
C SER A 1068 -25.06 33.07 -7.12
N TYR A 1069 -25.07 32.36 -5.98
CA TYR A 1069 -25.80 31.10 -5.83
C TYR A 1069 -27.30 31.26 -6.18
N PRO A 1070 -27.90 30.31 -6.91
CA PRO A 1070 -29.30 30.42 -7.34
C PRO A 1070 -30.29 30.54 -6.17
N GLU A 1071 -31.37 31.30 -6.39
CA GLU A 1071 -32.47 31.44 -5.43
C GLU A 1071 -33.05 30.06 -5.08
N GLY A 1072 -33.22 29.80 -3.78
CA GLY A 1072 -33.68 28.51 -3.26
C GLY A 1072 -32.59 27.45 -3.04
N SER A 1073 -31.34 27.70 -3.44
CA SER A 1073 -30.19 26.82 -3.15
C SER A 1073 -29.88 26.65 -1.65
N ARG A 1074 -30.28 27.62 -0.82
CA ARG A 1074 -29.89 27.79 0.59
C ARG A 1074 -28.39 28.03 0.82
N CYS A 1075 -27.63 28.33 -0.23
CA CYS A 1075 -26.19 28.62 -0.16
C CYS A 1075 -25.85 30.12 -0.22
N GLU A 1076 -26.85 31.01 -0.18
CA GLU A 1076 -26.65 32.46 -0.33
C GLU A 1076 -25.65 33.04 0.69
N LEU A 1077 -24.70 33.84 0.22
CA LEU A 1077 -23.68 34.54 1.03
C LEU A 1077 -23.77 36.07 0.82
N PRO A 1078 -24.62 36.79 1.59
CA PRO A 1078 -24.77 38.24 1.46
C PRO A 1078 -23.50 39.03 1.79
N GLY A 1079 -22.61 38.49 2.61
CA GLY A 1079 -21.28 39.04 2.92
C GLY A 1079 -20.36 39.01 1.71
N ALA A 1080 -20.25 37.86 1.03
CA ALA A 1080 -19.46 37.72 -0.20
C ALA A 1080 -19.91 38.70 -1.31
N GLN A 1081 -21.21 38.98 -1.41
CA GLN A 1081 -21.74 39.98 -2.36
C GLN A 1081 -21.43 41.44 -1.97
N LYS A 1082 -21.09 41.72 -0.70
CA LYS A 1082 -20.51 43.00 -0.26
C LYS A 1082 -19.00 43.04 -0.51
N GLU A 1083 -18.32 41.91 -0.35
CA GLU A 1083 -16.90 41.74 -0.65
C GLU A 1083 -16.60 41.99 -2.13
N LYS A 1084 -17.43 41.45 -3.04
CA LYS A 1084 -17.43 41.80 -4.46
C LYS A 1084 -17.39 43.31 -4.70
N LYS A 1085 -18.30 44.07 -4.08
CA LYS A 1085 -18.37 45.54 -4.24
C LYS A 1085 -17.13 46.24 -3.67
N MET A 1086 -16.58 45.72 -2.57
CA MET A 1086 -15.34 46.23 -1.97
C MET A 1086 -14.15 46.03 -2.93
N LEU A 1087 -14.03 44.86 -3.57
CA LEU A 1087 -12.96 44.55 -4.53
C LEU A 1087 -13.09 45.39 -5.81
N GLU A 1088 -14.31 45.53 -6.35
CA GLU A 1088 -14.62 46.41 -7.49
C GLU A 1088 -14.22 47.87 -7.20
N GLN A 1089 -14.49 48.37 -5.98
CA GLN A 1089 -14.21 49.76 -5.59
C GLN A 1089 -12.75 50.02 -5.20
N SER A 1090 -12.10 49.07 -4.53
CA SER A 1090 -10.79 49.29 -3.89
C SER A 1090 -9.60 48.82 -4.74
N LEU A 1091 -9.82 47.82 -5.61
CA LEU A 1091 -8.77 47.20 -6.43
C LEU A 1091 -9.01 47.30 -7.94
N ASP A 1092 -10.10 47.94 -8.38
CA ASP A 1092 -10.53 47.94 -9.79
C ASP A 1092 -10.67 46.50 -10.34
N ALA A 1093 -11.12 45.58 -9.46
CA ALA A 1093 -11.12 44.15 -9.72
C ALA A 1093 -12.28 43.75 -10.64
N THR A 1094 -12.01 42.80 -11.55
CA THR A 1094 -13.01 42.29 -12.49
C THR A 1094 -13.35 40.81 -12.22
N PRO A 1095 -14.59 40.37 -12.49
CA PRO A 1095 -15.00 39.00 -12.23
C PRO A 1095 -14.35 38.02 -13.22
N ILE A 1096 -13.80 36.93 -12.70
CA ILE A 1096 -13.76 35.66 -13.42
C ILE A 1096 -15.13 35.00 -13.22
N LYS A 1097 -15.70 34.42 -14.27
CA LYS A 1097 -17.01 33.76 -14.16
C LYS A 1097 -16.90 32.59 -13.16
N PRO A 1098 -17.76 32.51 -12.13
CA PRO A 1098 -17.60 31.57 -11.02
C PRO A 1098 -18.09 30.15 -11.34
N ASP A 1099 -17.61 29.60 -12.45
CA ASP A 1099 -17.69 28.18 -12.81
C ASP A 1099 -16.29 27.59 -12.95
N LYS A 1100 -16.19 26.26 -12.87
CA LYS A 1100 -14.91 25.56 -12.80
C LYS A 1100 -14.05 25.79 -14.04
N VAL A 1101 -14.65 25.77 -15.23
CA VAL A 1101 -13.92 25.90 -16.51
C VAL A 1101 -13.31 27.28 -16.62
N SER A 1102 -14.10 28.33 -16.40
CA SER A 1102 -13.65 29.72 -16.50
C SER A 1102 -12.54 30.06 -15.51
N VAL A 1103 -12.55 29.46 -14.32
CA VAL A 1103 -11.47 29.61 -13.34
C VAL A 1103 -10.21 28.84 -13.75
N LEU A 1104 -10.34 27.59 -14.22
CA LEU A 1104 -9.19 26.81 -14.67
C LEU A 1104 -8.54 27.40 -15.93
N ASP A 1105 -9.32 27.98 -16.86
CA ASP A 1105 -8.81 28.70 -18.02
C ASP A 1105 -7.98 29.93 -17.58
N ALA A 1106 -8.48 30.73 -16.64
CA ALA A 1106 -7.74 31.87 -16.10
C ALA A 1106 -6.46 31.46 -15.35
N LEU A 1107 -6.47 30.32 -14.64
CA LEU A 1107 -5.32 29.80 -13.90
C LEU A 1107 -4.19 29.25 -14.79
N GLN A 1108 -4.45 28.98 -16.07
CA GLN A 1108 -3.46 28.45 -17.03
C GLN A 1108 -2.56 29.53 -17.65
N GLU A 1109 -2.88 30.81 -17.49
CA GLU A 1109 -2.20 31.95 -18.12
C GLU A 1109 -1.29 32.70 -17.13
N PRO A 1110 0.05 32.54 -17.16
CA PRO A 1110 0.97 33.30 -16.32
C PRO A 1110 0.79 34.82 -16.49
N GLY A 1111 0.73 35.53 -15.37
CA GLY A 1111 0.61 36.99 -15.36
C GLY A 1111 -0.76 37.57 -15.77
N ALA A 1112 -1.79 36.73 -15.97
CA ALA A 1112 -3.16 37.17 -16.32
C ALA A 1112 -3.85 38.02 -15.23
N PHE A 1113 -3.34 37.96 -14.00
CA PHE A 1113 -3.75 38.76 -12.85
C PHE A 1113 -2.62 38.88 -11.83
N ASP A 1114 -2.70 39.89 -10.98
CA ASP A 1114 -1.76 40.13 -9.87
C ASP A 1114 -2.39 39.83 -8.49
N ILE A 1115 -3.72 39.88 -8.41
CA ILE A 1115 -4.50 39.46 -7.23
C ILE A 1115 -5.64 38.56 -7.71
N LEU A 1116 -5.81 37.41 -7.06
CA LEU A 1116 -6.94 36.50 -7.27
C LEU A 1116 -7.65 36.25 -5.93
N HIS A 1117 -8.89 36.71 -5.82
CA HIS A 1117 -9.68 36.62 -4.60
C HIS A 1117 -10.91 35.71 -4.79
N PHE A 1118 -11.09 34.71 -3.93
CA PHE A 1118 -12.28 33.87 -3.86
C PHE A 1118 -13.07 34.19 -2.59
N ALA A 1119 -14.39 34.32 -2.70
CA ALA A 1119 -15.29 34.35 -1.54
C ALA A 1119 -16.50 33.44 -1.82
N CYS A 1120 -16.52 32.27 -1.17
CA CYS A 1120 -17.48 31.19 -1.43
C CYS A 1120 -17.48 30.15 -0.30
N HIS A 1121 -18.41 29.19 -0.33
CA HIS A 1121 -18.37 28.06 0.60
C HIS A 1121 -17.15 27.16 0.32
N GLY A 1122 -16.43 26.79 1.38
CA GLY A 1122 -15.51 25.64 1.33
C GLY A 1122 -16.27 24.38 1.70
N VAL A 1123 -16.15 23.32 0.89
CA VAL A 1123 -16.81 22.03 1.15
C VAL A 1123 -15.76 21.01 1.55
N ALA A 1124 -15.52 20.90 2.85
CA ALA A 1124 -14.63 19.93 3.47
C ALA A 1124 -15.44 18.85 4.19
N ASP A 1125 -15.02 17.59 4.09
CA ASP A 1125 -15.55 16.52 4.94
C ASP A 1125 -14.68 16.41 6.20
N SER A 1126 -15.33 16.33 7.36
CA SER A 1126 -14.69 16.42 8.69
C SER A 1126 -13.65 15.32 8.98
N GLY A 1127 -13.60 14.27 8.16
CA GLY A 1127 -12.59 13.20 8.20
C GLY A 1127 -11.63 13.16 7.01
N SER A 1128 -11.67 14.11 6.05
CA SER A 1128 -10.88 14.01 4.81
C SER A 1128 -10.62 15.36 4.12
N ILE A 1129 -9.50 16.00 4.47
CA ILE A 1129 -8.98 17.27 3.89
C ILE A 1129 -8.73 17.18 2.36
N TRP A 1130 -8.67 15.97 1.79
CA TRP A 1130 -8.52 15.75 0.34
C TRP A 1130 -9.85 15.76 -0.43
N ALA A 1131 -10.99 15.86 0.25
CA ALA A 1131 -12.30 16.06 -0.37
C ALA A 1131 -12.64 17.55 -0.61
N ASP A 1132 -11.75 18.44 -0.16
CA ASP A 1132 -11.93 19.90 -0.12
C ASP A 1132 -12.12 20.50 -1.52
N GLY A 1133 -13.13 21.36 -1.63
CA GLY A 1133 -13.36 22.15 -2.83
C GLY A 1133 -14.09 23.45 -2.56
N LEU A 1134 -13.71 24.48 -3.32
CA LEU A 1134 -14.39 25.77 -3.38
C LEU A 1134 -15.71 25.58 -4.16
N LEU A 1135 -16.84 25.90 -3.53
CA LEU A 1135 -18.16 25.78 -4.13
C LEU A 1135 -18.38 26.89 -5.16
N MET A 1136 -18.35 26.53 -6.44
CA MET A 1136 -18.67 27.39 -7.57
C MET A 1136 -20.19 27.60 -7.68
N GLU A 1137 -20.64 28.50 -8.56
CA GLU A 1137 -22.05 28.92 -8.65
C GLU A 1137 -23.02 27.76 -8.84
N GLY A 1138 -22.63 26.74 -9.62
CA GLY A 1138 -23.46 25.57 -9.89
C GLY A 1138 -24.68 25.94 -10.73
N ARG A 1139 -25.78 25.19 -10.60
CA ARG A 1139 -27.04 25.49 -11.30
C ARG A 1139 -28.25 24.87 -10.62
N MET A 1140 -29.43 25.44 -10.86
CA MET A 1140 -30.69 24.73 -10.59
C MET A 1140 -30.97 23.72 -11.69
N ASP A 1141 -31.48 22.56 -11.29
CA ASP A 1141 -32.06 21.54 -12.16
C ASP A 1141 -33.44 21.17 -11.62
N GLY A 1142 -34.48 21.72 -12.24
CA GLY A 1142 -35.82 21.77 -11.65
C GLY A 1142 -35.81 22.53 -10.31
N SER A 1143 -36.23 21.84 -9.24
CA SER A 1143 -36.21 22.35 -7.87
C SER A 1143 -34.95 21.95 -7.07
N SER A 1144 -33.97 21.27 -7.69
CA SER A 1144 -32.77 20.77 -7.02
C SER A 1144 -31.55 21.61 -7.38
N TYR A 1145 -30.78 22.04 -6.38
CA TYR A 1145 -29.50 22.72 -6.60
C TYR A 1145 -28.41 21.69 -6.90
N LYS A 1146 -27.77 21.80 -8.06
CA LYS A 1146 -26.60 21.01 -8.45
C LYS A 1146 -25.32 21.83 -8.20
N PRO A 1147 -24.59 21.56 -7.11
CA PRO A 1147 -23.35 22.25 -6.80
C PRO A 1147 -22.24 21.91 -7.80
N GLU A 1148 -21.33 22.86 -8.01
CA GLU A 1148 -20.10 22.67 -8.79
C GLU A 1148 -18.91 22.97 -7.89
N LYS A 1149 -17.82 22.20 -8.01
CA LYS A 1149 -16.65 22.31 -7.11
C LYS A 1149 -15.33 22.43 -7.88
N LEU A 1150 -14.53 23.41 -7.47
CA LEU A 1150 -13.12 23.53 -7.82
C LEU A 1150 -12.29 22.97 -6.66
N SER A 1151 -11.56 21.87 -6.87
CA SER A 1151 -10.70 21.23 -5.86
C SER A 1151 -9.24 21.64 -6.00
N SER A 1152 -8.42 21.37 -4.98
CA SER A 1152 -6.96 21.55 -5.10
C SER A 1152 -6.32 20.59 -6.12
N GLU A 1153 -6.92 19.42 -6.39
CA GLU A 1153 -6.48 18.52 -7.48
C GLU A 1153 -6.65 19.19 -8.86
N ASP A 1154 -7.73 19.95 -9.06
CA ASP A 1154 -7.95 20.67 -10.31
C ASP A 1154 -6.93 21.81 -10.49
N VAL A 1155 -6.67 22.58 -9.42
CA VAL A 1155 -5.64 23.63 -9.45
C VAL A 1155 -4.25 23.02 -9.69
N ASP A 1156 -3.95 21.84 -9.11
CA ASP A 1156 -2.66 21.18 -9.33
C ASP A 1156 -2.50 20.61 -10.75
N GLY A 1157 -3.59 20.15 -11.36
CA GLY A 1157 -3.58 19.65 -12.73
C GLY A 1157 -3.41 20.73 -13.81
N TYR A 1158 -3.89 21.97 -13.55
CA TYR A 1158 -4.05 22.98 -14.61
C TYR A 1158 -3.38 24.33 -14.33
N ALA A 1159 -3.18 24.76 -13.08
CA ALA A 1159 -2.67 26.11 -12.83
C ALA A 1159 -1.18 26.26 -13.17
N ASN A 1160 -0.84 27.38 -13.82
CA ASN A 1160 0.52 27.80 -14.11
C ASN A 1160 0.64 29.31 -13.85
N LEU A 1161 1.10 29.69 -12.67
CA LEU A 1161 1.24 31.09 -12.24
C LEU A 1161 2.70 31.58 -12.29
N HIS A 1162 3.62 30.71 -12.71
CA HIS A 1162 5.05 31.01 -12.74
C HIS A 1162 5.42 31.83 -13.98
N ASP A 1163 5.80 33.09 -13.77
CA ASP A 1163 6.35 33.99 -14.77
C ASP A 1163 7.86 34.15 -14.49
N GLU A 1164 8.72 33.84 -15.45
CA GLU A 1164 10.19 33.99 -15.30
C GLU A 1164 10.63 35.45 -15.12
N THR A 1165 9.78 36.40 -15.49
CA THR A 1165 10.08 37.83 -15.49
C THR A 1165 9.46 38.61 -14.33
N SER A 1166 8.51 38.00 -13.60
CA SER A 1166 7.67 38.73 -12.64
C SER A 1166 7.30 37.89 -11.40
N PRO A 1167 7.11 38.53 -10.22
CA PRO A 1167 6.43 37.91 -9.09
C PRO A 1167 5.04 37.39 -9.48
N GLY A 1168 4.70 36.18 -9.03
CA GLY A 1168 3.35 35.63 -9.17
C GLY A 1168 2.33 36.30 -8.24
N PRO A 1169 1.03 35.98 -8.41
CA PRO A 1169 -0.07 36.73 -7.83
C PRO A 1169 -0.27 36.48 -6.33
N VAL A 1170 -0.95 37.41 -5.67
CA VAL A 1170 -1.55 37.20 -4.34
C VAL A 1170 -2.84 36.40 -4.51
N VAL A 1171 -2.90 35.18 -3.96
CA VAL A 1171 -4.09 34.34 -3.95
C VAL A 1171 -4.73 34.37 -2.57
N MET A 1172 -6.00 34.78 -2.50
CA MET A 1172 -6.77 34.80 -1.25
C MET A 1172 -8.02 33.93 -1.39
N LEU A 1173 -8.16 32.92 -0.53
CA LEU A 1173 -9.31 32.04 -0.45
C LEU A 1173 -10.12 32.33 0.82
N ASN A 1174 -11.09 33.22 0.70
CA ASN A 1174 -12.06 33.55 1.75
C ASN A 1174 -13.19 32.50 1.75
N ALA A 1175 -12.83 31.26 2.07
CA ALA A 1175 -13.71 30.10 2.11
C ALA A 1175 -13.31 29.17 3.27
N CYS A 1176 -14.29 28.49 3.87
CA CYS A 1176 -14.10 27.68 5.07
C CYS A 1176 -13.08 26.54 4.87
N GLN A 1177 -12.19 26.33 5.84
CA GLN A 1177 -11.28 25.17 5.95
C GLN A 1177 -10.18 25.02 4.87
N VAL A 1178 -10.25 25.74 3.73
CA VAL A 1178 -9.32 25.59 2.58
C VAL A 1178 -7.86 26.02 2.83
N GLY A 1179 -7.58 26.63 3.98
CA GLY A 1179 -6.22 26.91 4.46
C GLY A 1179 -5.56 25.72 5.16
N ARG A 1180 -6.31 24.66 5.49
CA ARG A 1180 -5.74 23.43 6.05
C ARG A 1180 -4.82 22.77 5.05
N SER A 1181 -3.74 22.18 5.57
CA SER A 1181 -2.84 21.31 4.83
C SER A 1181 -3.07 19.87 5.30
N GLY A 1182 -3.10 18.92 4.37
CA GLY A 1182 -3.41 17.51 4.67
C GLY A 1182 -2.49 16.55 3.93
N TYR A 1183 -2.47 15.28 4.33
CA TYR A 1183 -1.80 14.26 3.51
C TYR A 1183 -2.56 14.08 2.18
N SER A 1184 -1.82 14.20 1.08
CA SER A 1184 -2.20 13.86 -0.29
C SER A 1184 -1.46 12.57 -0.70
N LEU A 1185 -1.59 12.13 -1.96
CA LEU A 1185 -1.14 10.84 -2.48
C LEU A 1185 0.27 10.41 -2.02
N THR A 1186 1.25 11.31 -2.07
CA THR A 1186 2.66 11.07 -1.72
C THR A 1186 3.32 12.20 -0.93
N LYS A 1187 2.57 13.27 -0.63
CA LYS A 1187 3.06 14.55 -0.09
C LYS A 1187 2.01 15.21 0.79
N VAL A 1188 2.35 16.34 1.41
CA VAL A 1188 1.36 17.25 1.99
C VAL A 1188 0.74 18.11 0.88
N GLY A 1189 -0.58 18.03 0.74
CA GLY A 1189 -1.38 18.80 -0.21
C GLY A 1189 -2.39 19.74 0.48
N GLY A 1190 -3.33 20.25 -0.32
CA GLY A 1190 -4.25 21.33 0.04
C GLY A 1190 -3.94 22.60 -0.76
N PHE A 1191 -4.88 23.54 -0.82
CA PHE A 1191 -4.76 24.71 -1.70
C PHE A 1191 -3.50 25.55 -1.45
N ALA A 1192 -3.07 25.69 -0.19
CA ALA A 1192 -1.83 26.39 0.15
C ALA A 1192 -0.59 25.77 -0.53
N SER A 1193 -0.46 24.44 -0.44
CA SER A 1193 0.60 23.68 -1.11
C SER A 1193 0.54 23.86 -2.62
N THR A 1194 -0.63 23.62 -3.21
CA THR A 1194 -0.83 23.72 -4.66
C THR A 1194 -0.50 25.11 -5.20
N PHE A 1195 -1.11 26.18 -4.68
CA PHE A 1195 -0.90 27.53 -5.22
C PHE A 1195 0.54 28.01 -5.08
N MET A 1196 1.21 27.72 -3.95
CA MET A 1196 2.63 28.05 -3.78
C MET A 1196 3.50 27.28 -4.78
N HIS A 1197 3.27 25.97 -4.98
CA HIS A 1197 4.00 25.16 -5.98
C HIS A 1197 3.77 25.60 -7.42
N LYS A 1198 2.61 26.18 -7.76
CA LYS A 1198 2.33 26.71 -9.10
C LYS A 1198 2.82 28.14 -9.32
N GLY A 1199 3.45 28.77 -8.33
CA GLY A 1199 4.11 30.07 -8.46
C GLY A 1199 3.36 31.26 -7.86
N ALA A 1200 2.37 31.08 -6.98
CA ALA A 1200 1.75 32.20 -6.26
C ALA A 1200 2.79 32.98 -5.41
N GLY A 1201 2.73 34.31 -5.44
CA GLY A 1201 3.61 35.19 -4.66
C GLY A 1201 3.21 35.28 -3.19
N ALA A 1202 1.93 35.11 -2.90
CA ALA A 1202 1.42 34.92 -1.54
C ALA A 1202 0.15 34.08 -1.58
N PHE A 1203 -0.09 33.28 -0.53
CA PHE A 1203 -1.34 32.55 -0.34
C PHE A 1203 -1.96 32.87 1.03
N ILE A 1204 -3.26 33.15 1.05
CA ILE A 1204 -4.05 33.41 2.25
C ILE A 1204 -5.28 32.50 2.21
N GLY A 1205 -5.54 31.75 3.27
CA GLY A 1205 -6.72 30.88 3.41
C GLY A 1205 -7.20 30.79 4.85
N THR A 1206 -8.26 30.02 5.13
CA THR A 1206 -8.83 29.87 6.48
C THR A 1206 -8.77 28.42 7.00
N HIS A 1207 -8.48 28.26 8.29
CA HIS A 1207 -8.37 26.95 8.95
C HIS A 1207 -9.73 26.36 9.40
N TRP A 1208 -10.79 27.15 9.51
CA TRP A 1208 -12.14 26.73 9.92
C TRP A 1208 -13.17 27.67 9.31
N SER A 1209 -14.47 27.43 9.52
CA SER A 1209 -15.52 28.34 9.04
C SER A 1209 -15.35 29.77 9.54
N VAL A 1210 -15.68 30.74 8.67
CA VAL A 1210 -15.57 32.18 8.94
C VAL A 1210 -16.90 32.88 8.70
N GLY A 1211 -17.21 33.87 9.53
CA GLY A 1211 -18.43 34.68 9.42
C GLY A 1211 -18.33 35.77 8.35
N ASP A 1212 -19.43 35.94 7.61
CA ASP A 1212 -19.60 36.86 6.49
C ASP A 1212 -19.14 38.31 6.76
N HIS A 1213 -19.31 38.81 7.99
CA HIS A 1213 -18.97 40.20 8.31
C HIS A 1213 -17.49 40.38 8.72
N PRO A 1214 -16.93 39.64 9.71
CA PRO A 1214 -15.51 39.74 10.02
C PRO A 1214 -14.59 39.36 8.87
N ALA A 1215 -14.98 38.39 8.03
CA ALA A 1215 -14.22 38.02 6.84
C ALA A 1215 -14.09 39.20 5.85
N LEU A 1216 -15.20 39.90 5.57
CA LEU A 1216 -15.19 41.13 4.77
C LEU A 1216 -14.32 42.24 5.40
N VAL A 1217 -14.39 42.41 6.73
CA VAL A 1217 -13.59 43.42 7.44
C VAL A 1217 -12.10 43.10 7.33
N PHE A 1218 -11.73 41.83 7.52
CA PHE A 1218 -10.37 41.33 7.37
C PHE A 1218 -9.83 41.62 5.96
N SER A 1219 -10.52 41.16 4.90
CA SER A 1219 -10.08 41.35 3.52
C SER A 1219 -9.94 42.82 3.15
N ARG A 1220 -10.91 43.66 3.53
CA ARG A 1220 -10.87 45.10 3.26
C ARG A 1220 -9.65 45.73 3.93
N THR A 1221 -9.47 45.52 5.23
CA THR A 1221 -8.36 46.12 5.98
C THR A 1221 -6.99 45.61 5.49
N LEU A 1222 -6.89 44.33 5.10
CA LEU A 1222 -5.69 43.78 4.50
C LEU A 1222 -5.32 44.53 3.20
N TYR A 1223 -6.24 44.67 2.25
CA TYR A 1223 -5.96 45.34 0.99
C TYR A 1223 -5.74 46.85 1.16
N GLU A 1224 -6.54 47.55 1.98
CA GLU A 1224 -6.32 48.96 2.33
C GLU A 1224 -4.90 49.20 2.85
N LYS A 1225 -4.39 48.28 3.67
CA LYS A 1225 -3.04 48.34 4.25
C LYS A 1225 -1.95 48.09 3.21
N LEU A 1226 -2.07 47.02 2.42
CA LEU A 1226 -1.11 46.71 1.35
C LEU A 1226 -1.04 47.84 0.30
N LEU A 1227 -2.18 48.41 -0.10
CA LEU A 1227 -2.26 49.56 -1.02
C LEU A 1227 -1.66 50.85 -0.43
N ALA A 1228 -1.69 51.02 0.89
CA ALA A 1228 -1.02 52.13 1.57
C ALA A 1228 0.52 51.96 1.68
N GLY A 1229 1.06 50.83 1.21
CA GLY A 1229 2.49 50.50 1.30
C GLY A 1229 2.91 49.84 2.62
N ASP A 1230 1.96 49.50 3.50
CA ASP A 1230 2.27 48.65 4.67
C ASP A 1230 2.66 47.24 4.18
N ASN A 1231 3.63 46.62 4.84
CA ASN A 1231 4.05 45.25 4.51
C ASN A 1231 3.07 44.19 5.05
N MET A 1232 3.19 42.96 4.52
CA MET A 1232 2.32 41.83 4.84
C MET A 1232 2.14 41.61 6.33
N MET A 1233 3.21 41.63 7.14
CA MET A 1233 3.13 41.47 8.60
C MET A 1233 2.32 42.57 9.31
N THR A 1234 2.33 43.80 8.80
CA THR A 1234 1.60 44.93 9.37
C THR A 1234 0.14 44.88 8.93
N ALA A 1235 -0.08 44.56 7.65
CA ALA A 1235 -1.41 44.42 7.06
C ALA A 1235 -2.20 43.26 7.70
N ILE A 1236 -1.59 42.07 7.90
CA ILE A 1236 -2.25 40.95 8.60
C ILE A 1236 -2.56 41.28 10.06
N THR A 1237 -1.66 41.97 10.78
CA THR A 1237 -1.89 42.34 12.18
C THR A 1237 -3.08 43.30 12.31
N ALA A 1238 -3.14 44.32 11.44
CA ALA A 1238 -4.25 45.25 11.39
C ALA A 1238 -5.57 44.57 10.97
N ALA A 1239 -5.53 43.66 9.97
CA ALA A 1239 -6.71 42.93 9.51
C ALA A 1239 -7.29 41.99 10.58
N ARG A 1240 -6.44 41.29 11.35
CA ARG A 1240 -6.88 40.46 12.48
C ARG A 1240 -7.52 41.30 13.58
N GLU A 1241 -6.89 42.41 13.99
CA GLU A 1241 -7.43 43.25 15.05
C GLU A 1241 -8.74 43.94 14.62
N ALA A 1242 -8.86 44.36 13.35
CA ALA A 1242 -10.11 44.93 12.81
C ALA A 1242 -11.25 43.90 12.71
N ALA A 1243 -10.94 42.63 12.43
CA ALA A 1243 -11.93 41.55 12.34
C ALA A 1243 -12.30 40.92 13.69
N LYS A 1244 -11.69 41.37 14.79
CA LYS A 1244 -11.91 40.83 16.14
C LYS A 1244 -13.21 41.38 16.71
N ASN A 1245 -14.14 40.49 17.05
CA ASN A 1245 -15.39 40.81 17.73
C ASN A 1245 -15.60 39.89 18.96
N ASP A 1246 -16.68 40.12 19.71
CA ASP A 1246 -17.08 39.33 20.88
C ASP A 1246 -18.14 38.25 20.55
N GLU A 1247 -18.20 37.79 19.30
CA GLU A 1247 -19.21 36.83 18.80
C GLU A 1247 -18.57 35.56 18.18
N GLU A 1248 -17.47 35.70 17.43
CA GLU A 1248 -16.86 34.62 16.66
C GLU A 1248 -15.32 34.72 16.56
N VAL A 1249 -14.66 33.65 16.11
CA VAL A 1249 -13.19 33.53 16.10
C VAL A 1249 -12.55 33.59 14.70
N THR A 1250 -13.24 34.18 13.72
CA THR A 1250 -12.77 34.38 12.34
C THR A 1250 -11.39 35.06 12.25
N TRP A 1251 -11.13 36.03 13.13
CA TRP A 1251 -9.85 36.75 13.15
C TRP A 1251 -8.62 35.85 13.43
N LEU A 1252 -8.80 34.68 14.06
CA LEU A 1252 -7.75 33.66 14.23
C LEU A 1252 -7.70 32.64 13.09
N ALA A 1253 -8.76 32.49 12.30
CA ALA A 1253 -8.89 31.44 11.28
C ALA A 1253 -7.86 31.54 10.16
N TYR A 1254 -7.42 32.75 9.82
CA TYR A 1254 -6.54 32.95 8.67
C TYR A 1254 -5.15 32.35 8.85
N VAL A 1255 -4.67 31.66 7.81
CA VAL A 1255 -3.29 31.22 7.63
C VAL A 1255 -2.71 31.95 6.40
N VAL A 1256 -1.47 32.43 6.52
CA VAL A 1256 -0.82 33.30 5.52
C VAL A 1256 0.54 32.74 5.18
N TYR A 1257 0.76 32.37 3.92
CA TYR A 1257 2.04 31.94 3.37
C TYR A 1257 2.60 33.08 2.51
N ALA A 1258 3.61 33.78 3.02
CA ALA A 1258 4.19 34.97 2.39
C ALA A 1258 5.57 35.30 2.99
N ASP A 1259 6.30 36.22 2.35
CA ASP A 1259 7.40 36.92 3.02
C ASP A 1259 6.80 37.95 4.01
N PRO A 1260 7.24 38.01 5.28
CA PRO A 1260 6.69 38.95 6.27
C PRO A 1260 6.86 40.41 5.86
N TYR A 1261 7.91 40.74 5.09
CA TYR A 1261 8.16 42.09 4.60
C TYR A 1261 7.56 42.36 3.22
N ALA A 1262 6.82 41.41 2.63
CA ALA A 1262 6.22 41.59 1.31
C ALA A 1262 5.39 42.87 1.22
N THR A 1263 5.69 43.73 0.25
CA THR A 1263 4.97 44.97 -0.05
C THR A 1263 4.32 44.88 -1.42
N LEU A 1264 3.17 45.55 -1.59
CA LEU A 1264 2.46 45.61 -2.86
C LEU A 1264 2.96 46.82 -3.67
N GLU A 1265 3.75 46.57 -4.72
CA GLU A 1265 4.31 47.62 -5.58
C GLU A 1265 3.36 47.93 -6.73
N MET A 1266 2.88 49.17 -6.79
CA MET A 1266 2.07 49.64 -7.91
C MET A 1266 2.94 49.96 -9.13
N GLU A 1267 2.76 49.20 -10.21
CA GLU A 1267 3.27 49.58 -11.53
C GLU A 1267 2.33 50.63 -12.17
N GLN A 1268 2.90 51.68 -12.76
CA GLN A 1268 2.19 52.81 -13.37
C GLN A 1268 1.73 52.52 -14.80
#